data_AF-A0A951X531-F1
#
_entry.id   AF-A0A951X531-F1
#
_cell.length_a   1.000
_cell.length_b   1.000
_cell.length_c   1.000
_cell.angle_alpha   90.00
_cell.angle_beta   90.00
_cell.angle_gamma   90.00
#
_symmetry.space_group_name_H-M   'P 1'
#
loop_
_entity.id
_entity.type
_entity.pdbx_description
1 polymer ?
#
loop_
_entity_poly.entity_id
_entity_poly.type
_entity_poly.pdbx_seq_one_letter_code
_entity_poly.pdbx_strand_id
1 'polypeptide(L)'
;AATEVVKRVLRVVAQGAPQRTPVASSWRYGTGPRLRAAAPGDGHMADYPPLPMAPPQAVTRVPAAVRVEETREMRAREPVASAENVPAPIPAPTPQPVAIPAPPQPTVAADPVISKVLALVAEKTGYPEDMLDLDLDLEADLGIDTVKQAETFATIQEAFGILAQEGLSLRDYPTLQSVIDFVRSMRPELQVQGAVQDVSVASSAIPEPAPPPAPPRPAAEVDPVASQVLALVADKTGYPEDMLELDLDLEADLGIDTVKQAETFATIRATFDIPLQEGLNLRDYPTLQSVIDFVRSMRPDLQANGTAQVAGAASPAVPEPAPPPVQTAKGIDPVASQVLALVADKTGYPEDMLELDLDLEADLGIDTVKQAETFATIRATFDIPLQEGLNLRDYPTLQSVIDFVRSMRPDLQVQGTVQVAGEESAMVPAAALTPPALQPLGTLEATDQIPRRVPVPALRPTLELCKPTGVTLDAASRIVVMLDQGGVGKKLVERLQKAGVTVLALEPGIATAELETQLVAWLDAGPIQGVFWLPALDAEPPLEELSLDEWRELNRLRVKNLYTAMRTLYTSVAGSGRFLIAATRLGGLHGYGAEGAPAPLGGAVTGFTKAYRIEQTMREEGKGITVKAVDFEISRKTAELAGQLIAEALSDPGVVEVGHYDGQRYTVTLEEQPARDGNPGMELNRDTVFVVTGAAGGITSAIVTDLAVASQGTFYLLDLVAAPARNDEKVRLFRTDKEALKRLLIDEARARGVRPTPAAIDKQILGIERSEAALRAIESVEAAGGTAHYFSLDLRDGAAVTRVVEEIRSHHGKIDVLLHAGGLLIDKVLPDKEPHQFDLVFDVKTDGFFNLVKAAKGMPIGATVSFSSVAGRFGNNGQSDYSAANDLLCKISSSMRAWRPGTRGIAIDWTAWGQIGMASRGSVPQIMEALGIDMLPPEAGIPTIRRELTYGGTRGEIVVAGRLGAWMNESDPAGGLDVEKVNAQLGGRQNPLLMVGKVKAFRLYGGLEVETTLDPKVQPFLFDHAPDAGTPWLPGVMATEALAELATVAAPGYQVIAVENEQMLGALKFFRMEPRTLYLSATVKPGENGDLVAHAVLRSVTVPAREGLPTQVREHFIADVRLSPALAQAPAVKFTPPASSNLSIEAETIYHTFFHGPAYQVIERARVGDSECVALMASGLPANTAPASAASIMAPRLVELCFQSAALWTEKVKGVMGLPLGFKRVTAYRQPDAAGDRRLYCLCRTADNGATFDAQVVDESGQLYVELKGYVTVSRPA
;
A
#
# COMPACT_ATOMS: atom_id res chain seq x y z
N ALA A 1 -46.30 -27.65 2.43
CA ALA A 1 -45.65 -28.52 1.42
C ALA A 1 -44.25 -28.86 1.91
N ALA A 2 -43.67 -29.98 1.47
CA ALA A 2 -42.28 -30.31 1.81
C ALA A 2 -41.31 -29.37 1.06
N THR A 3 -40.21 -29.00 1.71
CA THR A 3 -39.14 -28.19 1.14
C THR A 3 -37.81 -28.92 1.24
N GLU A 4 -37.05 -28.93 0.16
CA GLU A 4 -35.70 -29.49 0.08
C GLU A 4 -34.68 -28.39 -0.17
N VAL A 5 -33.40 -28.67 0.10
CA VAL A 5 -32.29 -27.74 -0.17
C VAL A 5 -31.32 -28.42 -1.13
N VAL A 6 -31.18 -27.85 -2.33
CA VAL A 6 -30.25 -28.34 -3.36
C VAL A 6 -29.35 -27.18 -3.78
N LYS A 7 -28.03 -27.40 -3.76
CA LYS A 7 -27.01 -26.37 -4.02
C LYS A 7 -27.28 -25.03 -3.30
N ARG A 8 -27.56 -25.11 -1.98
CA ARG A 8 -27.89 -23.98 -1.07
C ARG A 8 -29.18 -23.19 -1.42
N VAL A 9 -29.95 -23.59 -2.44
CA VAL A 9 -31.26 -22.99 -2.75
C VAL A 9 -32.38 -23.86 -2.17
N LEU A 10 -33.32 -23.22 -1.46
CA LEU A 10 -34.47 -23.88 -0.86
C LEU A 10 -35.62 -23.94 -1.88
N ARG A 11 -36.08 -25.14 -2.22
CA ARG A 11 -37.15 -25.38 -3.20
C ARG A 11 -38.35 -26.06 -2.55
N VAL A 12 -39.54 -25.71 -3.02
CA VAL A 12 -40.79 -26.42 -2.68
C VAL A 12 -40.92 -27.60 -3.63
N VAL A 13 -41.13 -28.81 -3.09
CA VAL A 13 -41.30 -30.02 -3.91
C VAL A 13 -42.68 -29.98 -4.58
N ALA A 14 -42.70 -29.76 -5.89
CA ALA A 14 -43.92 -29.60 -6.67
C ALA A 14 -44.43 -30.94 -7.22
N GLN A 15 -45.66 -31.33 -6.86
CA GLN A 15 -46.36 -32.45 -7.48
C GLN A 15 -47.18 -31.96 -8.68
N GLY A 16 -46.71 -32.28 -9.89
CA GLY A 16 -47.43 -32.05 -11.15
C GLY A 16 -47.12 -30.71 -11.84
N ALA A 17 -47.48 -30.63 -13.13
CA ALA A 17 -47.25 -29.47 -13.97
C ALA A 17 -48.36 -28.40 -13.81
N PRO A 18 -48.04 -27.09 -13.86
CA PRO A 18 -49.02 -26.01 -13.68
C PRO A 18 -49.95 -25.87 -14.89
N GLN A 19 -51.27 -25.82 -14.64
CA GLN A 19 -52.32 -25.75 -15.68
C GLN A 19 -52.48 -24.37 -16.38
N ARG A 20 -51.58 -23.41 -16.19
CA ARG A 20 -51.66 -22.09 -16.85
C ARG A 20 -50.28 -21.54 -17.24
N THR A 21 -50.21 -21.03 -18.47
CA THR A 21 -49.09 -20.22 -18.97
C THR A 21 -48.93 -18.95 -18.13
N PRO A 22 -47.71 -18.57 -17.71
CA PRO A 22 -47.48 -17.30 -17.02
C PRO A 22 -47.75 -16.11 -17.94
N VAL A 23 -48.37 -15.06 -17.41
CA VAL A 23 -48.50 -13.76 -18.10
C VAL A 23 -47.25 -12.93 -17.80
N ALA A 24 -46.75 -12.19 -18.78
CA ALA A 24 -45.59 -11.29 -18.60
C ALA A 24 -45.87 -10.24 -17.51
N SER A 25 -44.88 -10.02 -16.63
CA SER A 25 -45.00 -9.05 -15.54
C SER A 25 -44.95 -7.61 -16.06
N SER A 26 -45.95 -6.79 -15.69
CA SER A 26 -46.00 -5.35 -15.94
C SER A 26 -45.36 -4.51 -14.82
N TRP A 27 -44.69 -5.14 -13.85
CA TRP A 27 -44.16 -4.49 -12.66
C TRP A 27 -42.94 -3.60 -12.98
N ARG A 28 -42.92 -2.38 -12.43
CA ARG A 28 -41.75 -1.50 -12.41
C ARG A 28 -41.28 -1.29 -10.97
N TYR A 29 -39.96 -1.13 -10.82
CA TYR A 29 -39.36 -0.93 -9.50
C TYR A 29 -39.96 0.30 -8.81
N GLY A 30 -40.35 0.15 -7.54
CA GLY A 30 -40.95 1.21 -6.72
C GLY A 30 -42.48 1.36 -6.81
N THR A 31 -43.18 0.73 -7.76
CA THR A 31 -44.64 0.91 -7.94
C THR A 31 -45.51 -0.17 -7.25
N GLY A 32 -44.99 -0.82 -6.20
CA GLY A 32 -45.73 -1.82 -5.41
C GLY A 32 -46.45 -1.22 -4.18
N PRO A 33 -47.59 -1.78 -3.72
CA PRO A 33 -48.29 -1.28 -2.53
C PRO A 33 -47.44 -1.41 -1.26
N ARG A 34 -47.33 -0.33 -0.48
CA ARG A 34 -46.56 -0.29 0.79
C ARG A 34 -47.41 -0.75 1.97
N LEU A 35 -47.69 -2.05 2.06
CA LEU A 35 -48.32 -2.68 3.22
C LEU A 35 -47.40 -3.75 3.82
N ARG A 36 -47.12 -3.65 5.13
CA ARG A 36 -46.55 -4.77 5.89
C ARG A 36 -47.65 -5.81 6.13
N ALA A 37 -47.27 -7.10 6.13
CA ALA A 37 -48.17 -8.15 6.58
C ALA A 37 -48.41 -8.01 8.10
N ALA A 38 -49.66 -7.78 8.49
CA ALA A 38 -50.08 -7.81 9.89
C ALA A 38 -50.29 -9.27 10.35
N ALA A 39 -50.13 -9.51 11.65
CA ALA A 39 -50.60 -10.75 12.27
C ALA A 39 -52.14 -10.71 12.43
N PRO A 40 -52.84 -11.86 12.52
CA PRO A 40 -54.29 -11.87 12.74
C PRO A 40 -54.63 -11.39 14.17
N GLY A 41 -55.00 -10.11 14.31
CA GLY A 41 -55.43 -9.54 15.59
C GLY A 41 -55.69 -8.02 15.53
N ASP A 42 -54.83 -7.27 14.85
CA ASP A 42 -54.84 -5.81 14.94
C ASP A 42 -55.91 -5.17 14.03
N GLY A 43 -56.78 -4.35 14.62
CA GLY A 43 -57.90 -3.70 13.93
C GLY A 43 -57.60 -2.26 13.50
N HIS A 44 -58.05 -1.92 12.29
CA HIS A 44 -58.06 -0.58 11.67
C HIS A 44 -56.69 0.08 11.38
N MET A 45 -56.43 0.33 10.10
CA MET A 45 -55.30 1.15 9.63
C MET A 45 -55.67 2.64 9.59
N ALA A 46 -54.68 3.51 9.80
CA ALA A 46 -54.73 4.92 9.46
C ALA A 46 -53.49 5.28 8.62
N ASP A 47 -53.68 6.07 7.55
CA ASP A 47 -52.59 6.50 6.67
C ASP A 47 -51.68 7.54 7.34
N TYR A 48 -50.37 7.35 7.21
CA TYR A 48 -49.34 8.31 7.61
C TYR A 48 -48.68 8.95 6.39
N PRO A 49 -48.84 10.26 6.14
CA PRO A 49 -48.01 10.99 5.19
C PRO A 49 -46.60 11.22 5.76
N PRO A 50 -45.54 11.28 4.92
CA PRO A 50 -44.20 11.61 5.38
C PRO A 50 -44.11 13.09 5.80
N LEU A 51 -43.42 13.36 6.92
CA LEU A 51 -43.11 14.72 7.35
C LEU A 51 -41.95 15.31 6.52
N PRO A 52 -42.00 16.60 6.13
CA PRO A 52 -40.89 17.25 5.46
C PRO A 52 -39.75 17.56 6.45
N MET A 53 -38.50 17.26 6.06
CA MET A 53 -37.32 17.74 6.78
C MET A 53 -37.12 19.23 6.49
N ALA A 54 -36.98 20.05 7.55
CA ALA A 54 -36.57 21.44 7.42
C ALA A 54 -35.03 21.54 7.29
N PRO A 55 -34.49 22.42 6.42
CA PRO A 55 -33.05 22.62 6.30
C PRO A 55 -32.50 23.39 7.52
N PRO A 56 -31.23 23.12 7.93
CA PRO A 56 -30.59 23.89 8.99
C PRO A 56 -30.34 25.33 8.54
N GLN A 57 -30.64 26.31 9.39
CA GLN A 57 -30.34 27.72 9.12
C GLN A 57 -28.87 28.04 9.40
N ALA A 58 -28.22 28.74 8.47
CA ALA A 58 -26.81 29.10 8.58
C ALA A 58 -26.58 30.21 9.63
N VAL A 59 -25.67 29.96 10.58
CA VAL A 59 -25.20 30.98 11.53
C VAL A 59 -23.96 31.66 10.96
N THR A 60 -24.14 32.82 10.33
CA THR A 60 -23.04 33.63 9.78
C THR A 60 -22.19 34.24 10.91
N ARG A 61 -20.98 33.69 11.11
CA ARG A 61 -19.93 34.31 11.92
C ARG A 61 -18.91 34.98 11.02
N VAL A 62 -18.92 36.32 10.96
CA VAL A 62 -17.87 37.11 10.32
C VAL A 62 -16.70 37.24 11.31
N PRO A 63 -15.47 36.79 10.96
CA PRO A 63 -14.30 37.03 11.81
C PRO A 63 -13.91 38.51 11.74
N ALA A 64 -13.91 39.20 12.87
CA ALA A 64 -13.47 40.59 12.97
C ALA A 64 -11.93 40.64 12.96
N ALA A 65 -11.34 41.26 11.94
CA ALA A 65 -9.89 41.39 11.82
C ALA A 65 -9.31 42.31 12.91
N VAL A 66 -8.57 41.74 13.85
CA VAL A 66 -7.81 42.50 14.86
C VAL A 66 -6.55 43.05 14.21
N ARG A 67 -6.55 44.35 13.92
CA ARG A 67 -5.42 45.06 13.33
C ARG A 67 -4.39 45.42 14.40
N VAL A 68 -3.32 44.64 14.50
CA VAL A 68 -2.17 44.97 15.35
C VAL A 68 -1.20 45.86 14.56
N GLU A 69 -1.05 47.11 14.99
CA GLU A 69 0.03 47.99 14.52
C GLU A 69 1.23 47.87 15.47
N GLU A 70 2.32 47.25 15.04
CA GLU A 70 3.62 47.41 15.69
C GLU A 70 4.55 48.26 14.83
N THR A 71 5.11 49.31 15.45
CA THR A 71 6.04 50.24 14.80
C THR A 71 7.42 50.12 15.44
N ARG A 72 8.39 49.60 14.69
CA ARG A 72 9.81 49.87 15.00
C ARG A 72 10.74 49.73 13.81
N GLU A 73 11.45 50.81 13.50
CA GLU A 73 12.59 50.81 12.59
C GLU A 73 13.79 50.15 13.26
N MET A 74 14.61 49.38 12.51
CA MET A 74 16.06 49.43 12.72
C MET A 74 16.90 49.02 11.50
N ARG A 75 17.42 50.04 10.79
CA ARG A 75 18.66 50.05 9.99
C ARG A 75 18.97 48.87 9.06
N ALA A 76 18.77 49.12 7.76
CA ALA A 76 19.56 48.47 6.72
C ALA A 76 21.06 48.83 6.83
N ARG A 77 21.92 47.98 6.26
CA ARG A 77 23.31 48.28 5.87
C ARG A 77 23.53 47.76 4.46
N GLU A 78 23.91 48.64 3.54
CA GLU A 78 24.28 48.30 2.17
C GLU A 78 25.75 47.82 2.07
N PRO A 79 26.11 47.09 0.99
CA PRO A 79 27.40 46.42 0.86
C PRO A 79 28.52 47.35 0.35
N VAL A 80 29.77 46.86 0.44
CA VAL A 80 30.94 47.44 -0.22
C VAL A 80 31.58 46.36 -1.10
N ALA A 81 31.85 46.69 -2.36
CA ALA A 81 32.38 45.76 -3.35
C ALA A 81 33.92 45.80 -3.45
N SER A 82 34.52 44.71 -3.95
CA SER A 82 35.88 44.64 -4.52
C SER A 82 35.96 43.42 -5.44
N ALA A 83 36.81 43.48 -6.47
CA ALA A 83 36.94 42.47 -7.53
C ALA A 83 38.42 42.29 -7.93
N GLU A 84 38.68 41.54 -9.03
CA GLU A 84 40.00 41.12 -9.56
C GLU A 84 40.65 39.91 -8.84
N ASN A 85 41.39 38.99 -9.50
CA ASN A 85 41.58 38.71 -10.94
C ASN A 85 42.00 37.23 -11.19
N VAL A 86 42.04 36.78 -12.46
CA VAL A 86 42.34 35.39 -12.87
C VAL A 86 43.60 35.28 -13.77
N PRO A 87 44.43 34.23 -13.62
CA PRO A 87 45.31 33.74 -14.70
C PRO A 87 45.16 32.22 -15.01
N ALA A 88 45.64 31.77 -16.17
CA ALA A 88 45.52 30.41 -16.71
C ALA A 88 46.88 29.71 -17.00
N PRO A 89 46.95 28.37 -17.21
CA PRO A 89 48.21 27.58 -17.18
C PRO A 89 48.77 27.09 -18.55
N ILE A 90 50.01 26.57 -18.55
CA ILE A 90 50.72 25.89 -19.67
C ILE A 90 51.74 24.82 -19.10
N PRO A 91 52.39 23.90 -19.86
CA PRO A 91 52.27 22.44 -19.57
C PRO A 91 53.55 21.52 -19.58
N ALA A 92 53.38 20.23 -19.21
CA ALA A 92 54.14 18.97 -19.55
C ALA A 92 55.66 18.84 -19.18
N PRO A 93 56.27 17.64 -18.87
CA PRO A 93 56.18 16.33 -19.59
C PRO A 93 56.32 15.01 -18.72
N THR A 94 56.61 13.84 -19.34
CA THR A 94 56.69 12.43 -18.80
C THR A 94 58.07 11.75 -19.17
N PRO A 95 58.37 10.40 -19.27
CA PRO A 95 57.67 9.08 -18.97
C PRO A 95 58.56 7.90 -18.38
N GLN A 96 58.06 6.63 -18.44
CA GLN A 96 58.73 5.27 -18.45
C GLN A 96 58.77 4.31 -17.19
N PRO A 97 58.37 3.00 -17.33
CA PRO A 97 58.48 1.89 -16.32
C PRO A 97 59.15 0.54 -16.80
N VAL A 98 59.40 -0.48 -15.92
CA VAL A 98 60.04 -1.81 -16.26
C VAL A 98 59.72 -3.06 -15.34
N ALA A 99 59.28 -4.21 -15.93
CA ALA A 99 59.44 -5.69 -15.60
C ALA A 99 58.71 -6.49 -14.42
N ILE A 100 58.65 -7.84 -14.56
CA ILE A 100 57.83 -8.90 -13.84
C ILE A 100 58.59 -10.28 -13.70
N PRO A 101 58.27 -11.27 -12.78
CA PRO A 101 57.72 -12.63 -13.16
C PRO A 101 56.94 -13.51 -12.06
N ALA A 102 56.28 -14.67 -12.41
CA ALA A 102 55.57 -15.63 -11.48
C ALA A 102 55.21 -17.09 -12.02
N PRO A 103 55.04 -18.18 -11.19
CA PRO A 103 54.47 -19.52 -11.59
C PRO A 103 53.43 -20.29 -10.63
N PRO A 104 53.48 -21.60 -10.18
CA PRO A 104 52.36 -22.61 -10.32
C PRO A 104 51.90 -23.52 -9.09
N GLN A 105 51.01 -24.55 -9.28
CA GLN A 105 50.34 -25.45 -8.26
C GLN A 105 49.96 -26.94 -8.72
N PRO A 106 49.56 -27.94 -7.85
CA PRO A 106 49.05 -29.31 -8.21
C PRO A 106 47.86 -29.97 -7.35
N THR A 107 47.41 -31.25 -7.59
CA THR A 107 46.08 -31.90 -7.19
C THR A 107 46.04 -33.37 -6.57
N VAL A 108 44.87 -33.93 -6.10
CA VAL A 108 44.64 -35.28 -5.39
C VAL A 108 43.21 -35.95 -5.61
N ALA A 109 42.77 -37.03 -4.88
CA ALA A 109 41.63 -37.99 -5.17
C ALA A 109 40.71 -38.46 -3.95
N ALA A 110 39.77 -39.43 -4.13
CA ALA A 110 38.45 -39.60 -3.41
C ALA A 110 38.19 -40.76 -2.36
N ASP A 111 36.95 -40.85 -1.80
CA ASP A 111 36.54 -41.45 -0.47
C ASP A 111 35.30 -42.41 -0.49
N PRO A 112 35.18 -43.41 0.45
CA PRO A 112 34.14 -44.45 0.44
C PRO A 112 32.85 -44.23 1.29
N VAL A 113 32.78 -43.25 2.19
CA VAL A 113 31.52 -42.99 2.96
C VAL A 113 30.47 -42.38 2.03
N ILE A 114 30.95 -41.49 1.17
CA ILE A 114 30.22 -40.85 0.07
C ILE A 114 29.41 -41.87 -0.73
N SER A 115 30.08 -42.85 -1.36
CA SER A 115 29.43 -43.88 -2.19
C SER A 115 28.30 -44.63 -1.47
N LYS A 116 28.42 -44.81 -0.13
CA LYS A 116 27.43 -45.55 0.64
C LYS A 116 26.18 -44.75 0.97
N VAL A 117 26.27 -43.41 1.02
CA VAL A 117 25.09 -42.53 1.12
C VAL A 117 24.45 -42.34 -0.25
N LEU A 118 25.26 -42.11 -1.30
CA LEU A 118 24.75 -41.97 -2.68
C LEU A 118 23.91 -43.18 -3.09
N ALA A 119 24.38 -44.42 -2.85
CA ALA A 119 23.63 -45.64 -3.12
C ALA A 119 22.24 -45.70 -2.45
N LEU A 120 22.11 -45.17 -1.22
CA LEU A 120 20.84 -45.18 -0.48
C LEU A 120 19.88 -44.09 -0.96
N VAL A 121 20.39 -42.93 -1.39
CA VAL A 121 19.54 -41.89 -1.99
C VAL A 121 19.16 -42.27 -3.42
N ALA A 122 20.04 -42.92 -4.18
CA ALA A 122 19.73 -43.54 -5.47
C ALA A 122 18.57 -44.54 -5.37
N GLU A 123 18.60 -45.45 -4.38
CA GLU A 123 17.51 -46.41 -4.15
C GLU A 123 16.16 -45.72 -3.80
N LYS A 124 16.19 -44.56 -3.14
CA LYS A 124 14.98 -43.82 -2.70
C LYS A 124 14.42 -42.84 -3.72
N THR A 125 15.27 -42.27 -4.56
CA THR A 125 14.89 -41.27 -5.59
C THR A 125 14.69 -41.89 -6.96
N GLY A 126 15.42 -42.96 -7.28
CA GLY A 126 15.49 -43.56 -8.62
C GLY A 126 16.58 -42.98 -9.52
N TYR A 127 17.33 -41.95 -9.07
CA TYR A 127 18.52 -41.46 -9.78
C TYR A 127 19.67 -42.47 -9.68
N PRO A 128 20.52 -42.63 -10.72
CA PRO A 128 21.70 -43.47 -10.63
C PRO A 128 22.82 -42.76 -9.83
N GLU A 129 23.71 -43.53 -9.20
CA GLU A 129 24.76 -43.00 -8.30
C GLU A 129 25.73 -42.00 -8.98
N ASP A 130 25.88 -42.08 -10.31
CA ASP A 130 26.74 -41.19 -11.12
C ASP A 130 26.06 -39.87 -11.54
N MET A 131 24.81 -39.64 -11.10
CA MET A 131 24.09 -38.36 -11.23
C MET A 131 23.83 -37.67 -9.87
N LEU A 132 24.37 -38.21 -8.77
CA LEU A 132 24.17 -37.66 -7.42
C LEU A 132 25.45 -37.00 -6.90
N ASP A 133 25.71 -35.77 -7.37
CA ASP A 133 26.78 -34.92 -6.84
C ASP A 133 26.49 -34.42 -5.41
N LEU A 134 27.54 -34.08 -4.68
CA LEU A 134 27.47 -33.93 -3.21
C LEU A 134 26.91 -32.60 -2.74
N ASP A 135 27.06 -31.56 -3.54
CA ASP A 135 26.51 -30.22 -3.30
C ASP A 135 25.03 -30.10 -3.69
N LEU A 136 24.44 -31.09 -4.36
CA LEU A 136 23.01 -31.11 -4.70
C LEU A 136 22.12 -31.07 -3.45
N ASP A 137 21.13 -30.18 -3.49
CA ASP A 137 20.10 -30.00 -2.47
C ASP A 137 19.00 -31.06 -2.58
N LEU A 138 18.61 -31.62 -1.44
CA LEU A 138 17.59 -32.66 -1.32
C LEU A 138 16.21 -32.16 -1.75
N GLU A 139 15.82 -30.94 -1.37
CA GLU A 139 14.49 -30.38 -1.66
C GLU A 139 14.46 -29.62 -3.00
N ALA A 140 15.51 -28.85 -3.32
CA ALA A 140 15.55 -28.01 -4.52
C ALA A 140 16.03 -28.72 -5.79
N ASP A 141 17.08 -29.55 -5.73
CA ASP A 141 17.69 -30.18 -6.91
C ASP A 141 17.20 -31.63 -7.10
N LEU A 142 17.07 -32.38 -6.00
CA LEU A 142 16.64 -33.78 -6.02
C LEU A 142 15.13 -33.98 -5.82
N GLY A 143 14.37 -32.91 -5.54
CA GLY A 143 12.90 -32.92 -5.46
C GLY A 143 12.32 -33.77 -4.30
N ILE A 144 13.11 -34.01 -3.25
CA ILE A 144 12.74 -34.82 -2.09
C ILE A 144 11.98 -33.94 -1.10
N ASP A 145 10.65 -34.01 -1.17
CA ASP A 145 9.77 -33.31 -0.23
C ASP A 145 10.07 -33.65 1.25
N THR A 146 9.70 -32.73 2.16
CA THR A 146 9.95 -32.85 3.61
C THR A 146 9.42 -34.12 4.29
N VAL A 147 8.54 -34.91 3.65
CA VAL A 147 8.11 -36.22 4.17
C VAL A 147 9.07 -37.32 3.69
N LYS A 148 9.40 -37.37 2.40
CA LYS A 148 10.42 -38.30 1.86
C LYS A 148 11.81 -38.02 2.42
N GLN A 149 12.14 -36.76 2.74
CA GLN A 149 13.40 -36.37 3.35
C GLN A 149 13.56 -37.08 4.70
N ALA A 150 12.47 -37.16 5.50
CA ALA A 150 12.45 -37.88 6.77
C ALA A 150 12.62 -39.40 6.60
N GLU A 151 11.95 -40.02 5.63
CA GLU A 151 12.10 -41.45 5.33
C GLU A 151 13.51 -41.81 4.83
N THR A 152 14.12 -40.92 4.04
CA THR A 152 15.48 -41.07 3.52
C THR A 152 16.50 -40.93 4.66
N PHE A 153 16.35 -39.92 5.52
CA PHE A 153 17.16 -39.77 6.75
C PHE A 153 17.03 -40.97 7.68
N ALA A 154 15.82 -41.50 7.90
CA ALA A 154 15.61 -42.69 8.71
C ALA A 154 16.30 -43.92 8.12
N THR A 155 16.24 -44.11 6.80
CA THR A 155 16.92 -45.20 6.09
C THR A 155 18.44 -45.11 6.22
N ILE A 156 19.00 -43.89 6.11
CA ILE A 156 20.45 -43.64 6.28
C ILE A 156 20.86 -43.84 7.75
N GLN A 157 20.07 -43.37 8.72
CA GLN A 157 20.32 -43.62 10.13
C GLN A 157 20.32 -45.13 10.46
N GLU A 158 19.37 -45.90 9.93
CA GLU A 158 19.35 -47.36 10.09
C GLU A 158 20.59 -48.02 9.44
N ALA A 159 20.91 -47.66 8.20
CA ALA A 159 22.03 -48.24 7.45
C ALA A 159 23.41 -47.96 8.08
N PHE A 160 23.57 -46.83 8.78
CA PHE A 160 24.79 -46.48 9.52
C PHE A 160 24.66 -46.73 11.05
N GLY A 161 23.60 -47.38 11.52
CA GLY A 161 23.42 -47.78 12.92
C GLY A 161 23.33 -46.60 13.91
N ILE A 162 22.79 -45.47 13.46
CA ILE A 162 22.59 -44.25 14.26
C ILE A 162 21.22 -44.34 14.95
N LEU A 163 21.16 -44.05 16.25
CA LEU A 163 19.89 -44.00 16.98
C LEU A 163 19.13 -42.71 16.64
N ALA A 164 17.85 -42.85 16.29
CA ALA A 164 16.96 -41.72 16.01
C ALA A 164 16.85 -40.76 17.21
N GLN A 165 16.82 -39.45 16.94
CA GLN A 165 16.76 -38.39 17.94
C GLN A 165 15.48 -37.57 17.78
N GLU A 166 14.78 -37.31 18.88
CA GLU A 166 13.64 -36.37 18.89
C GLU A 166 14.14 -34.92 18.81
N GLY A 167 13.61 -34.14 17.86
CA GLY A 167 13.93 -32.73 17.68
C GLY A 167 14.97 -32.39 16.61
N LEU A 168 15.43 -33.36 15.81
CA LEU A 168 16.30 -33.08 14.66
C LEU A 168 15.53 -32.30 13.57
N SER A 169 16.05 -31.14 13.17
CA SER A 169 15.55 -30.38 12.02
C SER A 169 16.20 -30.90 10.73
N LEU A 170 15.38 -31.33 9.77
CA LEU A 170 15.88 -31.85 8.48
C LEU A 170 16.37 -30.74 7.54
N ARG A 171 15.88 -29.51 7.74
CA ARG A 171 16.33 -28.31 7.00
C ARG A 171 17.77 -27.90 7.31
N ASP A 172 18.34 -28.42 8.39
CA ASP A 172 19.72 -28.18 8.80
C ASP A 172 20.70 -29.02 7.97
N TYR A 173 20.18 -29.97 7.17
CA TYR A 173 20.93 -30.85 6.28
C TYR A 173 20.39 -30.77 4.83
N PRO A 174 20.54 -29.61 4.16
CA PRO A 174 19.95 -29.37 2.84
C PRO A 174 20.56 -30.26 1.74
N THR A 175 21.87 -30.49 1.74
CA THR A 175 22.58 -31.15 0.62
C THR A 175 23.07 -32.56 0.95
N LEU A 176 23.34 -33.39 -0.07
CA LEU A 176 23.92 -34.73 0.11
C LEU A 176 25.19 -34.75 0.98
N GLN A 177 26.09 -33.78 0.78
CA GLN A 177 27.30 -33.60 1.57
C GLN A 177 26.99 -33.37 3.06
N SER A 178 25.95 -32.58 3.36
CA SER A 178 25.54 -32.34 4.75
C SER A 178 24.99 -33.60 5.44
N VAL A 179 24.35 -34.52 4.69
CA VAL A 179 23.93 -35.84 5.21
C VAL A 179 25.13 -36.75 5.46
N ILE A 180 26.13 -36.72 4.56
CA ILE A 180 27.38 -37.46 4.71
C ILE A 180 28.17 -36.97 5.93
N ASP A 181 28.22 -35.67 6.16
CA ASP A 181 28.90 -35.08 7.32
C ASP A 181 28.10 -35.25 8.63
N PHE A 182 26.76 -35.28 8.58
CA PHE A 182 25.94 -35.77 9.70
C PHE A 182 26.32 -37.20 10.08
N VAL A 183 26.34 -38.13 9.12
CA VAL A 183 26.75 -39.53 9.35
C VAL A 183 28.15 -39.61 9.94
N ARG A 184 29.11 -38.83 9.42
CA ARG A 184 30.49 -38.75 9.95
C ARG A 184 30.57 -38.15 11.35
N SER A 185 29.74 -37.15 11.69
CA SER A 185 29.70 -36.58 13.04
C SER A 185 29.11 -37.55 14.07
N MET A 186 28.13 -38.36 13.65
CA MET A 186 27.46 -39.35 14.49
C MET A 186 28.26 -40.67 14.60
N ARG A 187 29.15 -40.94 13.63
CA ARG A 187 30.09 -42.07 13.59
C ARG A 187 31.53 -41.59 13.30
N PRO A 188 32.22 -40.91 14.25
CA PRO A 188 33.53 -40.30 14.02
C PRO A 188 34.63 -41.26 13.54
N GLU A 189 34.47 -42.56 13.79
CA GLU A 189 35.37 -43.61 13.31
C GLU A 189 35.36 -43.82 11.78
N LEU A 190 34.51 -43.09 11.03
CA LEU A 190 34.40 -43.14 9.57
C LEU A 190 35.07 -41.95 8.84
N GLN A 191 35.78 -41.05 9.53
CA GLN A 191 36.47 -39.92 8.90
C GLN A 191 37.84 -40.30 8.31
N VAL A 192 38.12 -39.86 7.08
CA VAL A 192 39.42 -40.01 6.39
C VAL A 192 40.30 -38.78 6.63
N GLN A 193 41.62 -38.96 6.81
CA GLN A 193 42.55 -37.89 7.17
C GLN A 193 43.47 -37.46 6.00
N GLY A 194 43.47 -36.15 5.70
CA GLY A 194 44.41 -35.43 4.82
C GLY A 194 44.43 -33.94 5.24
N ALA A 195 45.53 -33.19 5.02
CA ALA A 195 45.74 -31.93 5.76
C ALA A 195 46.66 -30.86 5.11
N VAL A 196 46.38 -29.59 5.45
CA VAL A 196 47.17 -28.32 5.32
C VAL A 196 47.57 -27.85 3.89
N GLN A 197 47.80 -26.55 3.59
CA GLN A 197 48.20 -25.40 4.43
C GLN A 197 47.80 -24.01 3.84
N ASP A 198 47.76 -22.95 4.66
CA ASP A 198 47.51 -21.53 4.27
C ASP A 198 48.68 -20.82 3.56
N VAL A 199 48.38 -19.88 2.63
CA VAL A 199 49.18 -18.67 2.33
C VAL A 199 48.27 -17.52 1.86
N SER A 200 48.58 -16.26 2.20
CA SER A 200 47.87 -15.06 1.71
C SER A 200 48.81 -13.96 1.19
N VAL A 201 48.38 -13.22 0.15
CA VAL A 201 48.82 -11.84 -0.18
C VAL A 201 47.65 -11.11 -0.91
N ALA A 202 47.59 -9.78 -0.79
CA ALA A 202 46.52 -8.93 -1.34
C ALA A 202 46.66 -8.58 -2.83
N SER A 203 45.55 -8.09 -3.43
CA SER A 203 45.49 -7.50 -4.77
C SER A 203 45.67 -5.97 -4.76
N SER A 204 46.11 -5.39 -5.86
CA SER A 204 46.14 -3.93 -6.10
C SER A 204 45.88 -3.62 -7.57
N ALA A 205 44.81 -2.85 -7.83
CA ALA A 205 44.68 -2.03 -9.04
C ALA A 205 45.68 -0.85 -8.99
N ILE A 206 45.82 0.09 -9.95
CA ILE A 206 44.91 0.66 -10.96
C ILE A 206 45.77 1.25 -12.14
N PRO A 207 45.24 2.14 -13.00
CA PRO A 207 44.60 1.95 -14.32
C PRO A 207 45.58 2.13 -15.52
N GLU A 208 45.11 2.25 -16.78
CA GLU A 208 45.14 3.49 -17.61
C GLU A 208 44.29 3.32 -18.92
N PRO A 209 44.34 4.11 -20.03
CA PRO A 209 43.11 4.73 -20.56
C PRO A 209 42.72 4.43 -22.03
N ALA A 210 41.62 5.02 -22.49
CA ALA A 210 41.08 4.89 -23.84
C ALA A 210 41.86 5.67 -24.94
N PRO A 211 42.02 5.12 -26.16
CA PRO A 211 42.67 5.77 -27.31
C PRO A 211 41.71 6.53 -28.28
N PRO A 212 42.23 7.36 -29.23
CA PRO A 212 41.45 8.25 -30.09
C PRO A 212 41.06 7.66 -31.48
N PRO A 213 40.13 8.30 -32.23
CA PRO A 213 39.60 7.77 -33.50
C PRO A 213 40.57 7.82 -34.70
N ALA A 214 40.41 6.87 -35.63
CA ALA A 214 41.27 6.59 -36.77
C ALA A 214 40.42 6.26 -38.05
N PRO A 215 41.02 6.16 -39.27
CA PRO A 215 40.30 6.39 -40.53
C PRO A 215 39.54 5.18 -41.10
N PRO A 216 38.64 5.37 -42.10
CA PRO A 216 38.01 4.26 -42.82
C PRO A 216 39.05 3.37 -43.50
N ARG A 217 39.01 2.08 -43.20
CA ARG A 217 39.83 1.03 -43.83
C ARG A 217 39.09 0.43 -45.05
N PRO A 218 39.83 -0.13 -46.02
CA PRO A 218 39.23 -0.81 -47.17
C PRO A 218 38.58 -2.14 -46.75
N ALA A 219 37.71 -2.67 -47.61
CA ALA A 219 37.14 -4.01 -47.44
C ALA A 219 38.26 -5.06 -47.30
N ALA A 220 38.24 -5.81 -46.20
CA ALA A 220 39.23 -6.82 -45.88
C ALA A 220 38.89 -8.15 -46.57
N GLU A 221 39.92 -8.99 -46.78
CA GLU A 221 39.71 -10.41 -47.09
C GLU A 221 39.11 -11.10 -45.85
N VAL A 222 38.13 -11.99 -46.08
CA VAL A 222 37.43 -12.69 -44.99
C VAL A 222 38.38 -13.67 -44.32
N ASP A 223 38.57 -13.51 -43.02
CA ASP A 223 39.45 -14.32 -42.18
C ASP A 223 38.78 -15.67 -41.87
N PRO A 224 39.25 -16.79 -42.45
CA PRO A 224 38.53 -18.06 -42.38
C PRO A 224 38.51 -18.66 -40.97
N VAL A 225 39.48 -18.31 -40.10
CA VAL A 225 39.48 -18.77 -38.70
C VAL A 225 38.46 -17.95 -37.90
N ALA A 226 38.42 -16.63 -38.09
CA ALA A 226 37.46 -15.77 -37.40
C ALA A 226 36.01 -16.12 -37.79
N SER A 227 35.70 -16.19 -39.10
CA SER A 227 34.35 -16.55 -39.54
C SER A 227 33.90 -17.92 -39.07
N GLN A 228 34.80 -18.92 -39.01
CA GLN A 228 34.44 -20.26 -38.54
C GLN A 228 34.33 -20.37 -37.00
N VAL A 229 34.96 -19.47 -36.23
CA VAL A 229 34.66 -19.33 -34.80
C VAL A 229 33.34 -18.60 -34.58
N LEU A 230 33.09 -17.50 -35.30
CA LEU A 230 31.86 -16.70 -35.21
C LEU A 230 30.62 -17.54 -35.54
N ALA A 231 30.62 -18.29 -36.65
CA ALA A 231 29.53 -19.20 -37.03
C ALA A 231 29.26 -20.27 -35.96
N LEU A 232 30.30 -20.76 -35.28
CA LEU A 232 30.18 -21.79 -34.25
C LEU A 232 29.67 -21.24 -32.91
N VAL A 233 29.96 -19.96 -32.59
CA VAL A 233 29.36 -19.27 -31.44
C VAL A 233 27.93 -18.85 -31.75
N ALA A 234 27.61 -18.44 -32.98
CA ALA A 234 26.25 -18.19 -33.44
C ALA A 234 25.36 -19.44 -33.26
N ASP A 235 25.81 -20.61 -33.73
CA ASP A 235 25.12 -21.90 -33.55
C ASP A 235 24.90 -22.27 -32.06
N LYS A 236 25.84 -21.89 -31.17
CA LYS A 236 25.78 -22.17 -29.73
C LYS A 236 25.03 -21.13 -28.88
N THR A 237 24.77 -19.93 -29.40
CA THR A 237 24.14 -18.81 -28.65
C THR A 237 22.82 -18.33 -29.24
N GLY A 238 22.55 -18.59 -30.51
CA GLY A 238 21.40 -18.05 -31.25
C GLY A 238 21.60 -16.63 -31.79
N TYR A 239 22.73 -15.97 -31.54
CA TYR A 239 23.01 -14.65 -32.11
C TYR A 239 23.34 -14.74 -33.61
N PRO A 240 22.81 -13.83 -34.46
CA PRO A 240 23.22 -13.72 -35.85
C PRO A 240 24.72 -13.41 -36.01
N GLU A 241 25.39 -14.01 -37.01
CA GLU A 241 26.81 -13.77 -37.29
C GLU A 241 27.15 -12.29 -37.54
N ASP A 242 26.20 -11.49 -38.04
CA ASP A 242 26.36 -10.05 -38.28
C ASP A 242 26.17 -9.17 -37.03
N MET A 243 25.86 -9.77 -35.88
CA MET A 243 25.83 -9.10 -34.57
C MET A 243 26.99 -9.49 -33.64
N LEU A 244 27.85 -10.44 -34.04
CA LEU A 244 28.97 -10.92 -33.23
C LEU A 244 30.26 -10.13 -33.55
N GLU A 245 30.46 -8.99 -32.88
CA GLU A 245 31.71 -8.22 -32.96
C GLU A 245 32.84 -8.90 -32.15
N LEU A 246 34.09 -8.77 -32.62
CA LEU A 246 35.21 -9.60 -32.15
C LEU A 246 35.68 -9.28 -30.72
N ASP A 247 35.39 -8.09 -30.21
CA ASP A 247 35.74 -7.64 -28.87
C ASP A 247 34.65 -7.91 -27.80
N LEU A 248 33.50 -8.48 -28.17
CA LEU A 248 32.45 -8.89 -27.23
C LEU A 248 32.93 -9.96 -26.25
N ASP A 249 32.52 -9.81 -24.99
CA ASP A 249 32.80 -10.73 -23.89
C ASP A 249 31.83 -11.93 -23.87
N LEU A 250 32.38 -13.12 -23.71
CA LEU A 250 31.64 -14.39 -23.72
C LEU A 250 30.65 -14.47 -22.54
N GLU A 251 31.05 -14.03 -21.34
CA GLU A 251 30.23 -14.13 -20.12
C GLU A 251 29.33 -12.89 -19.97
N ALA A 252 29.88 -11.68 -20.18
CA ALA A 252 29.21 -10.42 -19.89
C ALA A 252 28.30 -9.90 -21.03
N ASP A 253 28.70 -10.04 -22.29
CA ASP A 253 27.93 -9.55 -23.45
C ASP A 253 27.11 -10.66 -24.12
N LEU A 254 27.67 -11.88 -24.22
CA LEU A 254 27.04 -13.01 -24.91
C LEU A 254 26.33 -14.00 -23.97
N GLY A 255 26.43 -13.84 -22.65
CA GLY A 255 25.69 -14.66 -21.66
C GLY A 255 26.08 -16.14 -21.61
N ILE A 256 27.30 -16.48 -22.05
CA ILE A 256 27.83 -17.83 -22.08
C ILE A 256 28.41 -18.18 -20.71
N ASP A 257 27.62 -18.88 -19.90
CA ASP A 257 28.03 -19.42 -18.60
C ASP A 257 29.25 -20.36 -18.70
N THR A 258 29.90 -20.63 -17.56
CA THR A 258 31.14 -21.43 -17.52
C THR A 258 31.00 -22.87 -18.02
N VAL A 259 29.78 -23.43 -18.08
CA VAL A 259 29.54 -24.77 -18.64
C VAL A 259 29.45 -24.69 -20.17
N LYS A 260 28.64 -23.76 -20.70
CA LYS A 260 28.56 -23.49 -22.14
C LYS A 260 29.87 -22.98 -22.73
N GLN A 261 30.67 -22.24 -21.96
CA GLN A 261 32.01 -21.79 -22.37
C GLN A 261 32.92 -23.00 -22.57
N ALA A 262 32.85 -24.01 -21.69
CA ALA A 262 33.59 -25.26 -21.84
C ALA A 262 33.11 -26.10 -23.02
N GLU A 263 31.80 -26.17 -23.29
CA GLU A 263 31.25 -26.81 -24.51
C GLU A 263 31.69 -26.10 -25.79
N THR A 264 31.62 -24.77 -25.84
CA THR A 264 32.03 -23.97 -26.99
C THR A 264 33.52 -24.17 -27.25
N PHE A 265 34.37 -24.12 -26.21
CA PHE A 265 35.79 -24.46 -26.35
C PHE A 265 36.04 -25.93 -26.73
N ALA A 266 35.25 -26.89 -26.25
CA ALA A 266 35.36 -28.29 -26.70
C ALA A 266 35.01 -28.43 -28.20
N THR A 267 33.95 -27.74 -28.64
CA THR A 267 33.50 -27.74 -30.03
C THR A 267 34.53 -27.07 -30.95
N ILE A 268 35.04 -25.89 -30.58
CA ILE A 268 36.12 -25.18 -31.31
C ILE A 268 37.39 -26.06 -31.40
N ARG A 269 37.80 -26.71 -30.30
CA ARG A 269 38.95 -27.62 -30.30
C ARG A 269 38.74 -28.81 -31.24
N ALA A 270 37.53 -29.37 -31.32
CA ALA A 270 37.20 -30.44 -32.26
C ALA A 270 37.21 -29.94 -33.73
N THR A 271 36.66 -28.76 -34.00
CA THR A 271 36.60 -28.18 -35.36
C THR A 271 37.98 -27.81 -35.91
N PHE A 272 38.90 -27.33 -35.06
CA PHE A 272 40.27 -26.95 -35.45
C PHE A 272 41.33 -28.01 -35.12
N ASP A 273 40.91 -29.24 -34.76
CA ASP A 273 41.78 -30.39 -34.45
C ASP A 273 42.91 -30.03 -33.46
N ILE A 274 42.52 -29.42 -32.34
CA ILE A 274 43.38 -28.96 -31.25
C ILE A 274 43.34 -29.98 -30.11
N PRO A 275 44.48 -30.55 -29.68
CA PRO A 275 44.51 -31.54 -28.62
C PRO A 275 44.11 -30.95 -27.26
N LEU A 276 43.46 -31.78 -26.43
CA LEU A 276 43.06 -31.43 -25.08
C LEU A 276 44.28 -31.12 -24.20
N GLN A 277 44.32 -29.93 -23.60
CA GLN A 277 45.28 -29.57 -22.56
C GLN A 277 44.60 -29.60 -21.18
N GLU A 278 45.19 -30.33 -20.25
CA GLU A 278 44.79 -30.34 -18.84
C GLU A 278 45.27 -29.03 -18.17
N GLY A 279 44.39 -28.38 -17.41
CA GLY A 279 44.70 -27.14 -16.69
C GLY A 279 44.52 -25.82 -17.47
N LEU A 280 43.86 -25.83 -18.63
CA LEU A 280 43.48 -24.61 -19.35
C LEU A 280 42.37 -23.86 -18.57
N ASN A 281 42.66 -22.65 -18.08
CA ASN A 281 41.66 -21.77 -17.46
C ASN A 281 40.88 -21.00 -18.53
N LEU A 282 39.56 -21.22 -18.63
CA LEU A 282 38.74 -20.59 -19.66
C LEU A 282 38.56 -19.08 -19.45
N ARG A 283 38.69 -18.59 -18.20
CA ARG A 283 38.65 -17.16 -17.86
C ARG A 283 39.83 -16.35 -18.43
N ASP A 284 40.88 -17.01 -18.93
CA ASP A 284 42.00 -16.34 -19.59
C ASP A 284 41.64 -15.92 -21.04
N TYR A 285 40.46 -16.32 -21.55
CA TYR A 285 39.97 -16.05 -22.90
C TYR A 285 38.56 -15.40 -22.88
N PRO A 286 38.41 -14.18 -22.33
CA PRO A 286 37.11 -13.57 -22.08
C PRO A 286 36.35 -13.13 -23.34
N THR A 287 37.02 -12.82 -24.46
CA THR A 287 36.37 -12.26 -25.66
C THR A 287 36.52 -13.13 -26.91
N LEU A 288 35.64 -12.97 -27.90
CA LEU A 288 35.68 -13.71 -29.17
C LEU A 288 37.06 -13.67 -29.86
N GLN A 289 37.71 -12.51 -29.90
CA GLN A 289 39.07 -12.33 -30.44
C GLN A 289 40.10 -13.19 -29.70
N SER A 290 40.00 -13.29 -28.36
CA SER A 290 40.90 -14.13 -27.57
C SER A 290 40.74 -15.63 -27.86
N VAL A 291 39.53 -16.09 -28.21
CA VAL A 291 39.28 -17.47 -28.66
C VAL A 291 39.90 -17.73 -30.05
N ILE A 292 39.81 -16.77 -30.96
CA ILE A 292 40.42 -16.85 -32.29
C ILE A 292 41.95 -16.87 -32.18
N ASP A 293 42.53 -16.07 -31.28
CA ASP A 293 43.97 -16.06 -31.05
C ASP A 293 44.46 -17.29 -30.27
N PHE A 294 43.65 -17.87 -29.39
CA PHE A 294 43.88 -19.22 -28.83
C PHE A 294 44.02 -20.26 -29.94
N VAL A 295 43.05 -20.34 -30.87
CA VAL A 295 43.12 -21.24 -32.04
C VAL A 295 44.42 -21.02 -32.83
N ARG A 296 44.82 -19.77 -33.08
CA ARG A 296 46.05 -19.41 -33.81
C ARG A 296 47.36 -19.70 -33.09
N SER A 297 47.36 -19.68 -31.76
CA SER A 297 48.52 -20.10 -30.95
C SER A 297 48.67 -21.62 -30.90
N MET A 298 47.56 -22.35 -30.87
CA MET A 298 47.52 -23.82 -30.83
C MET A 298 47.71 -24.44 -32.23
N ARG A 299 47.36 -23.71 -33.29
CA ARG A 299 47.58 -24.06 -34.70
C ARG A 299 48.38 -22.97 -35.45
N PRO A 300 49.71 -22.87 -35.24
CA PRO A 300 50.55 -21.91 -35.95
C PRO A 300 50.57 -22.09 -37.48
N ASP A 301 50.18 -23.27 -37.97
CA ASP A 301 50.00 -23.59 -39.39
C ASP A 301 48.78 -22.89 -40.03
N LEU A 302 47.86 -22.35 -39.22
CA LEU A 302 46.73 -21.53 -39.68
C LEU A 302 47.03 -20.02 -39.67
N GLN A 303 48.28 -19.60 -39.42
CA GLN A 303 48.67 -18.19 -39.48
C GLN A 303 48.91 -17.72 -40.92
N ALA A 304 48.31 -16.58 -41.28
CA ALA A 304 48.25 -16.07 -42.65
C ALA A 304 49.60 -15.57 -43.20
N ASN A 305 50.40 -16.47 -43.78
CA ASN A 305 51.53 -16.13 -44.63
C ASN A 305 51.09 -16.03 -46.10
N GLY A 306 51.22 -14.83 -46.69
CA GLY A 306 50.65 -14.53 -48.01
C GLY A 306 51.53 -14.79 -49.23
N THR A 307 50.90 -14.65 -50.41
CA THR A 307 51.45 -14.53 -51.79
C THR A 307 51.95 -15.79 -52.51
N ALA A 308 51.32 -16.14 -53.67
CA ALA A 308 51.98 -16.38 -54.98
C ALA A 308 51.03 -16.82 -56.16
N GLN A 309 50.24 -15.88 -56.69
CA GLN A 309 50.07 -15.57 -58.14
C GLN A 309 49.93 -16.62 -59.29
N VAL A 310 48.79 -16.47 -60.02
CA VAL A 310 48.47 -16.59 -61.49
C VAL A 310 48.27 -17.91 -62.29
N ALA A 311 47.19 -17.84 -63.10
CA ALA A 311 46.94 -18.38 -64.47
C ALA A 311 46.31 -19.78 -64.64
N GLY A 312 45.28 -19.97 -65.49
CA GLY A 312 44.47 -18.98 -66.22
C GLY A 312 43.55 -19.58 -67.32
N ALA A 313 42.53 -18.81 -67.75
CA ALA A 313 41.52 -19.09 -68.81
C ALA A 313 40.58 -20.31 -68.56
N ALA A 314 39.30 -20.33 -68.94
CA ALA A 314 38.59 -19.58 -69.99
C ALA A 314 37.09 -19.34 -69.68
N SER A 315 36.41 -18.64 -70.61
CA SER A 315 34.94 -18.50 -70.73
C SER A 315 34.50 -19.17 -72.06
N PRO A 316 33.20 -19.39 -72.39
CA PRO A 316 31.96 -18.96 -71.72
C PRO A 316 30.85 -20.04 -71.62
N ALA A 317 29.70 -19.70 -71.02
CA ALA A 317 28.34 -19.92 -71.59
C ALA A 317 27.22 -19.49 -70.62
N VAL A 318 26.06 -19.11 -71.18
CA VAL A 318 24.77 -18.98 -70.47
C VAL A 318 23.86 -20.10 -70.96
N PRO A 319 23.03 -20.69 -70.08
CA PRO A 319 21.65 -20.98 -70.47
C PRO A 319 20.60 -20.52 -69.43
N GLU A 320 19.37 -20.35 -69.93
CA GLU A 320 18.14 -20.03 -69.18
C GLU A 320 17.57 -21.23 -68.37
N PRO A 321 16.55 -21.03 -67.51
CA PRO A 321 16.25 -21.95 -66.41
C PRO A 321 15.25 -23.07 -66.71
N ALA A 322 15.38 -24.19 -66.00
CA ALA A 322 14.34 -25.20 -65.75
C ALA A 322 14.78 -26.16 -64.63
N PRO A 323 13.87 -26.92 -64.00
CA PRO A 323 12.52 -26.60 -63.52
C PRO A 323 12.51 -26.51 -61.97
N PRO A 324 11.39 -26.19 -61.29
CA PRO A 324 11.32 -26.31 -59.83
C PRO A 324 11.53 -27.78 -59.38
N PRO A 325 12.33 -28.05 -58.33
CA PRO A 325 12.27 -29.35 -57.67
C PRO A 325 10.88 -29.53 -57.05
N VAL A 326 10.35 -30.75 -57.13
CA VAL A 326 9.00 -31.09 -56.68
C VAL A 326 8.85 -30.75 -55.19
N GLN A 327 7.83 -29.95 -54.86
CA GLN A 327 7.41 -29.79 -53.47
C GLN A 327 6.94 -31.14 -52.92
N THR A 328 7.79 -31.82 -52.15
CA THR A 328 7.31 -32.80 -51.17
C THR A 328 6.54 -32.02 -50.11
N ALA A 329 5.21 -32.09 -50.14
CA ALA A 329 4.38 -31.56 -49.08
C ALA A 329 4.80 -32.25 -47.77
N LYS A 330 5.42 -31.50 -46.85
CA LYS A 330 5.64 -31.98 -45.48
C LYS A 330 4.26 -32.33 -44.91
N GLY A 331 4.15 -33.53 -44.35
CA GLY A 331 2.97 -33.86 -43.54
C GLY A 331 2.90 -32.89 -42.38
N ILE A 332 1.78 -32.18 -42.28
CA ILE A 332 1.47 -31.28 -41.16
C ILE A 332 1.34 -32.17 -39.91
N ASP A 333 2.15 -31.93 -38.88
CA ASP A 333 2.11 -32.69 -37.63
C ASP A 333 0.83 -32.33 -36.86
N PRO A 334 -0.08 -33.30 -36.60
CA PRO A 334 -1.33 -33.01 -35.91
C PRO A 334 -1.11 -32.55 -34.45
N VAL A 335 -0.06 -33.00 -33.76
CA VAL A 335 0.20 -32.61 -32.37
C VAL A 335 0.72 -31.18 -32.33
N ALA A 336 1.75 -30.87 -33.12
CA ALA A 336 2.25 -29.49 -33.24
C ALA A 336 1.12 -28.54 -33.66
N SER A 337 0.38 -28.86 -34.72
CA SER A 337 -0.70 -27.99 -35.23
C SER A 337 -1.80 -27.76 -34.19
N GLN A 338 -2.16 -28.78 -33.40
CA GLN A 338 -3.20 -28.64 -32.38
C GLN A 338 -2.69 -27.90 -31.12
N VAL A 339 -1.39 -27.95 -30.80
CA VAL A 339 -0.79 -27.06 -29.79
C VAL A 339 -0.72 -25.62 -30.31
N LEU A 340 -0.26 -25.41 -31.55
CA LEU A 340 -0.16 -24.09 -32.18
C LEU A 340 -1.54 -23.42 -32.33
N ALA A 341 -2.56 -24.15 -32.79
CA ALA A 341 -3.94 -23.66 -32.85
C ALA A 341 -4.50 -23.28 -31.47
N LEU A 342 -4.11 -24.01 -30.42
CA LEU A 342 -4.56 -23.71 -29.05
C LEU A 342 -3.82 -22.51 -28.45
N VAL A 343 -2.53 -22.33 -28.76
CA VAL A 343 -1.79 -21.10 -28.41
C VAL A 343 -2.31 -19.91 -29.23
N ALA A 344 -2.66 -20.10 -30.50
CA ALA A 344 -3.30 -19.09 -31.34
C ALA A 344 -4.66 -18.65 -30.79
N ASP A 345 -5.52 -19.56 -30.34
CA ASP A 345 -6.79 -19.25 -29.65
C ASP A 345 -6.56 -18.48 -28.33
N LYS A 346 -5.56 -18.90 -27.54
CA LYS A 346 -5.25 -18.30 -26.22
C LYS A 346 -4.59 -16.92 -26.30
N THR A 347 -3.80 -16.66 -27.34
CA THR A 347 -3.01 -15.41 -27.48
C THR A 347 -3.57 -14.46 -28.55
N GLY A 348 -4.35 -14.99 -29.50
CA GLY A 348 -4.87 -14.23 -30.65
C GLY A 348 -3.81 -13.90 -31.70
N TYR A 349 -2.76 -14.72 -31.84
CA TYR A 349 -1.79 -14.62 -32.94
C TYR A 349 -2.03 -15.73 -33.97
N PRO A 350 -1.83 -15.47 -35.29
CA PRO A 350 -2.03 -16.48 -36.31
C PRO A 350 -0.92 -17.55 -36.28
N GLU A 351 -1.27 -18.78 -36.66
CA GLU A 351 -0.36 -19.93 -36.60
C GLU A 351 0.93 -19.75 -37.44
N ASP A 352 0.92 -18.91 -38.49
CA ASP A 352 2.11 -18.60 -39.31
C ASP A 352 3.15 -17.71 -38.62
N MET A 353 2.91 -17.32 -37.36
CA MET A 353 3.86 -16.61 -36.51
C MET A 353 4.37 -17.45 -35.33
N LEU A 354 3.73 -18.57 -35.01
CA LEU A 354 4.05 -19.36 -33.83
C LEU A 354 5.15 -20.38 -34.18
N GLU A 355 6.36 -19.86 -34.41
CA GLU A 355 7.55 -20.66 -34.70
C GLU A 355 7.96 -21.47 -33.47
N LEU A 356 8.43 -22.71 -33.68
CA LEU A 356 8.55 -23.71 -32.60
C LEU A 356 9.63 -23.37 -31.56
N ASP A 357 10.61 -22.56 -31.94
CA ASP A 357 11.72 -22.10 -31.10
C ASP A 357 11.34 -20.92 -30.18
N LEU A 358 10.19 -20.26 -30.38
CA LEU A 358 9.80 -19.08 -29.61
C LEU A 358 9.60 -19.38 -28.12
N ASP A 359 10.13 -18.49 -27.28
CA ASP A 359 10.03 -18.56 -25.82
C ASP A 359 8.66 -18.08 -25.32
N LEU A 360 8.05 -18.84 -24.40
CA LEU A 360 6.72 -18.58 -23.88
C LEU A 360 6.65 -17.25 -23.11
N GLU A 361 7.67 -16.90 -22.33
CA GLU A 361 7.67 -15.68 -21.51
C GLU A 361 8.24 -14.48 -22.28
N ALA A 362 9.39 -14.66 -22.93
CA ALA A 362 10.14 -13.58 -23.60
C ALA A 362 9.58 -13.20 -24.98
N ASP A 363 9.21 -14.17 -25.82
CA ASP A 363 8.67 -13.91 -27.17
C ASP A 363 7.14 -13.82 -27.16
N LEU A 364 6.46 -14.77 -26.51
CA LEU A 364 5.00 -14.89 -26.56
C LEU A 364 4.27 -14.07 -25.47
N GLY A 365 4.95 -13.59 -24.42
CA GLY A 365 4.33 -12.81 -23.33
C GLY A 365 3.36 -13.59 -22.43
N ILE A 366 3.55 -14.91 -22.34
CA ILE A 366 2.77 -15.84 -21.54
C ILE A 366 3.41 -15.92 -20.15
N ASP A 367 2.92 -15.09 -19.23
CA ASP A 367 3.30 -15.14 -17.81
C ASP A 367 3.03 -16.52 -17.18
N THR A 368 3.71 -16.83 -16.07
CA THR A 368 3.65 -18.15 -15.41
C THR A 368 2.24 -18.62 -15.00
N VAL A 369 1.27 -17.70 -14.83
CA VAL A 369 -0.12 -18.06 -14.56
C VAL A 369 -0.84 -18.45 -15.85
N LYS A 370 -0.69 -17.66 -16.93
CA LYS A 370 -1.16 -18.06 -18.26
C LYS A 370 -0.47 -19.33 -18.77
N GLN A 371 0.80 -19.55 -18.42
CA GLN A 371 1.55 -20.77 -18.75
C GLN A 371 0.86 -21.97 -18.09
N ALA A 372 0.52 -21.88 -16.80
CA ALA A 372 -0.26 -22.91 -16.09
C ALA A 372 -1.67 -23.12 -16.68
N GLU A 373 -2.38 -22.05 -17.08
CA GLU A 373 -3.69 -22.18 -17.77
C GLU A 373 -3.56 -22.81 -19.17
N THR A 374 -2.48 -22.50 -19.89
CA THR A 374 -2.19 -23.04 -21.22
C THR A 374 -1.86 -24.52 -21.10
N PHE A 375 -0.98 -24.91 -20.18
CA PHE A 375 -0.72 -26.31 -19.82
C PHE A 375 -1.94 -27.04 -19.28
N ALA A 376 -2.82 -26.40 -18.52
CA ALA A 376 -4.10 -27.00 -18.10
C ALA A 376 -5.03 -27.25 -19.30
N THR A 377 -5.08 -26.32 -20.26
CA THR A 377 -5.90 -26.47 -21.46
C THR A 377 -5.33 -27.54 -22.39
N ILE A 378 -4.02 -27.53 -22.65
CA ILE A 378 -3.29 -28.56 -23.43
C ILE A 378 -3.52 -29.94 -22.82
N ARG A 379 -3.33 -30.10 -21.50
CA ARG A 379 -3.58 -31.39 -20.83
C ARG A 379 -5.03 -31.86 -20.97
N ALA A 380 -6.02 -30.95 -20.88
CA ALA A 380 -7.42 -31.28 -21.12
C ALA A 380 -7.72 -31.64 -22.60
N THR A 381 -7.05 -31.00 -23.56
CA THR A 381 -7.22 -31.26 -25.00
C THR A 381 -6.60 -32.60 -25.43
N PHE A 382 -5.45 -32.98 -24.85
CA PHE A 382 -4.76 -34.24 -25.15
C PHE A 382 -5.02 -35.36 -24.12
N ASP A 383 -6.02 -35.18 -23.24
CA ASP A 383 -6.44 -36.12 -22.19
C ASP A 383 -5.26 -36.66 -21.34
N ILE A 384 -4.40 -35.73 -20.92
CA ILE A 384 -3.20 -35.97 -20.11
C ILE A 384 -3.57 -35.80 -18.62
N PRO A 385 -3.31 -36.78 -17.74
CA PRO A 385 -3.63 -36.67 -16.32
C PRO A 385 -2.82 -35.58 -15.61
N LEU A 386 -3.36 -35.08 -14.50
CA LEU A 386 -2.67 -34.13 -13.64
C LEU A 386 -1.49 -34.80 -12.92
N GLN A 387 -0.25 -34.43 -13.30
CA GLN A 387 0.94 -34.70 -12.49
C GLN A 387 1.10 -33.64 -11.41
N GLU A 388 1.32 -34.08 -10.17
CA GLU A 388 1.79 -33.25 -9.07
C GLU A 388 3.32 -33.13 -9.18
N GLY A 389 3.87 -31.93 -8.92
CA GLY A 389 5.33 -31.67 -9.01
C GLY A 389 5.86 -31.27 -10.41
N LEU A 390 5.01 -31.10 -11.43
CA LEU A 390 5.45 -30.63 -12.76
C LEU A 390 5.92 -29.16 -12.69
N ASN A 391 7.22 -28.92 -12.86
CA ASN A 391 7.77 -27.58 -13.01
C ASN A 391 7.52 -27.06 -14.46
N LEU A 392 7.00 -25.85 -14.59
CA LEU A 392 6.69 -25.26 -15.89
C LEU A 392 7.89 -24.54 -16.54
N ARG A 393 8.95 -24.25 -15.77
CA ARG A 393 10.19 -23.63 -16.29
C ARG A 393 10.98 -24.57 -17.21
N ASP A 394 10.80 -25.87 -17.06
CA ASP A 394 11.48 -26.90 -17.86
C ASP A 394 10.94 -26.96 -19.31
N TYR A 395 9.89 -26.18 -19.60
CA TYR A 395 9.24 -26.09 -20.91
C TYR A 395 9.18 -24.63 -21.41
N PRO A 396 10.33 -23.99 -21.69
CA PRO A 396 10.41 -22.57 -22.03
C PRO A 396 9.93 -22.23 -23.44
N THR A 397 9.90 -23.17 -24.39
CA THR A 397 9.58 -22.92 -25.81
C THR A 397 8.42 -23.75 -26.33
N LEU A 398 7.76 -23.31 -27.42
CA LEU A 398 6.66 -24.07 -28.04
C LEU A 398 7.05 -25.52 -28.40
N GLN A 399 8.28 -25.75 -28.87
CA GLN A 399 8.81 -27.09 -29.16
C GLN A 399 8.82 -27.97 -27.90
N SER A 400 9.28 -27.45 -26.77
CA SER A 400 9.31 -28.19 -25.49
C SER A 400 7.90 -28.57 -25.00
N VAL A 401 6.90 -27.71 -25.23
CA VAL A 401 5.48 -28.01 -24.92
C VAL A 401 4.93 -29.12 -25.81
N ILE A 402 5.30 -29.12 -27.10
CA ILE A 402 4.90 -30.17 -28.06
C ILE A 402 5.56 -31.51 -27.69
N ASP A 403 6.82 -31.51 -27.27
CA ASP A 403 7.52 -32.71 -26.84
C ASP A 403 7.06 -33.23 -25.47
N PHE A 404 6.57 -32.36 -24.58
CA PHE A 404 5.82 -32.76 -23.38
C PHE A 404 4.52 -33.51 -23.74
N VAL A 405 3.75 -33.02 -24.72
CA VAL A 405 2.54 -33.74 -25.18
C VAL A 405 2.92 -35.10 -25.79
N ARG A 406 3.97 -35.15 -26.62
CA ARG A 406 4.45 -36.39 -27.27
C ARG A 406 5.01 -37.42 -26.28
N SER A 407 5.66 -37.00 -25.19
CA SER A 407 6.20 -37.89 -24.16
C SER A 407 5.10 -38.43 -23.23
N MET A 408 4.11 -37.61 -22.90
CA MET A 408 2.94 -38.01 -22.10
C MET A 408 1.90 -38.80 -22.89
N ARG A 409 1.87 -38.70 -24.22
CA ARG A 409 0.99 -39.47 -25.12
C ARG A 409 1.75 -40.12 -26.31
N PRO A 410 2.59 -41.15 -26.06
CA PRO A 410 3.33 -41.84 -27.13
C PRO A 410 2.43 -42.55 -28.15
N ASP A 411 1.17 -42.82 -27.78
CA ASP A 411 0.17 -43.42 -28.66
C ASP A 411 -0.25 -42.51 -29.84
N LEU A 412 0.04 -41.21 -29.76
CA LEU A 412 -0.22 -40.24 -30.84
C LEU A 412 0.88 -40.24 -31.94
N GLN A 413 1.93 -41.05 -31.81
CA GLN A 413 3.08 -41.03 -32.74
C GLN A 413 2.88 -41.80 -34.08
N VAL A 414 1.66 -42.22 -34.43
CA VAL A 414 1.41 -43.07 -35.62
C VAL A 414 0.43 -42.42 -36.62
N GLN A 415 0.77 -42.51 -37.91
CA GLN A 415 0.07 -41.89 -39.03
C GLN A 415 -1.39 -42.37 -39.19
N GLY A 416 -2.34 -41.42 -39.31
CA GLY A 416 -3.73 -41.68 -39.69
C GLY A 416 -4.32 -40.54 -40.52
N THR A 417 -4.80 -40.82 -41.73
CA THR A 417 -5.38 -39.81 -42.63
C THR A 417 -6.88 -39.64 -42.40
N VAL A 418 -7.33 -38.42 -42.10
CA VAL A 418 -8.76 -38.03 -42.12
C VAL A 418 -8.92 -36.69 -42.83
N GLN A 419 -9.99 -36.53 -43.62
CA GLN A 419 -10.37 -35.25 -44.23
C GLN A 419 -11.34 -34.49 -43.30
N VAL A 420 -11.21 -33.17 -43.24
CA VAL A 420 -12.24 -32.26 -42.74
C VAL A 420 -12.59 -31.28 -43.86
N ALA A 421 -13.88 -31.00 -44.05
CA ALA A 421 -14.35 -30.04 -45.05
C ALA A 421 -14.27 -28.62 -44.51
N GLY A 422 -13.96 -27.65 -45.36
CA GLY A 422 -14.04 -26.23 -45.01
C GLY A 422 -15.48 -25.71 -45.06
N GLU A 423 -15.84 -24.84 -44.11
CA GLU A 423 -17.02 -23.97 -44.20
C GLU A 423 -16.55 -22.52 -44.30
N GLU A 424 -17.05 -21.78 -45.29
CA GLU A 424 -16.73 -20.37 -45.49
C GLU A 424 -17.50 -19.49 -44.48
N SER A 425 -16.79 -18.83 -43.56
CA SER A 425 -17.41 -17.81 -42.71
C SER A 425 -17.60 -16.51 -43.51
N ALA A 426 -18.86 -16.13 -43.74
CA ALA A 426 -19.21 -15.07 -44.69
C ALA A 426 -18.86 -13.66 -44.18
N MET A 427 -18.20 -12.88 -45.04
CA MET A 427 -17.82 -11.49 -44.76
C MET A 427 -19.05 -10.57 -44.70
N VAL A 428 -19.39 -10.08 -43.50
CA VAL A 428 -20.48 -9.11 -43.30
C VAL A 428 -19.99 -7.70 -43.63
N PRO A 429 -20.70 -6.91 -44.48
CA PRO A 429 -20.26 -5.56 -44.84
C PRO A 429 -20.23 -4.60 -43.65
N ALA A 430 -19.15 -3.84 -43.51
CA ALA A 430 -19.03 -2.81 -42.49
C ALA A 430 -20.04 -1.66 -42.73
N ALA A 431 -21.05 -1.58 -41.87
CA ALA A 431 -21.90 -0.40 -41.78
C ALA A 431 -21.12 0.72 -41.06
N ALA A 432 -20.97 1.88 -41.70
CA ALA A 432 -20.28 3.01 -41.10
C ALA A 432 -21.05 3.52 -39.87
N LEU A 433 -20.45 3.40 -38.69
CA LEU A 433 -21.00 3.90 -37.43
C LEU A 433 -20.31 5.18 -36.99
N THR A 434 -21.14 6.18 -36.69
CA THR A 434 -20.80 7.43 -36.02
C THR A 434 -19.97 7.17 -34.75
N PRO A 435 -19.02 8.04 -34.35
CA PRO A 435 -18.33 7.92 -33.07
C PRO A 435 -19.32 7.74 -31.89
N PRO A 436 -18.96 6.95 -30.87
CA PRO A 436 -19.85 6.66 -29.74
C PRO A 436 -20.23 7.95 -29.00
N ALA A 437 -21.46 8.01 -28.51
CA ALA A 437 -21.99 9.19 -27.84
C ALA A 437 -21.22 9.50 -26.56
N LEU A 438 -20.90 10.78 -26.33
CA LEU A 438 -20.21 11.24 -25.14
C LEU A 438 -21.13 11.12 -23.92
N GLN A 439 -20.94 10.05 -23.15
CA GLN A 439 -21.47 9.91 -21.81
C GLN A 439 -20.30 9.63 -20.87
N PRO A 440 -20.18 10.35 -19.74
CA PRO A 440 -19.26 9.97 -18.68
C PRO A 440 -19.51 8.53 -18.25
N LEU A 441 -18.44 7.77 -18.00
CA LEU A 441 -18.50 6.36 -17.62
C LEU A 441 -19.11 6.10 -16.23
N GLY A 442 -19.51 7.14 -15.50
CA GLY A 442 -19.90 7.06 -14.09
C GLY A 442 -20.79 8.21 -13.61
N THR A 443 -21.33 8.08 -12.40
CA THR A 443 -22.15 9.12 -11.76
C THR A 443 -21.69 9.40 -10.32
N LEU A 444 -22.04 10.56 -9.78
CA LEU A 444 -21.64 10.93 -8.40
C LEU A 444 -22.30 10.00 -7.36
N GLU A 445 -23.48 9.46 -7.66
CA GLU A 445 -24.19 8.49 -6.83
C GLU A 445 -23.48 7.11 -6.80
N ALA A 446 -22.69 6.77 -7.82
CA ALA A 446 -21.80 5.60 -7.80
C ALA A 446 -20.53 5.90 -6.99
N THR A 447 -19.95 7.09 -7.19
CA THR A 447 -18.80 7.59 -6.41
C THR A 447 -19.09 7.68 -4.89
N ASP A 448 -20.32 8.04 -4.51
CA ASP A 448 -20.74 8.11 -3.10
C ASP A 448 -21.11 6.74 -2.49
N GLN A 449 -21.05 5.65 -3.25
CA GLN A 449 -21.09 4.27 -2.72
C GLN A 449 -19.70 3.72 -2.36
N ILE A 450 -18.63 4.34 -2.84
CA ILE A 450 -17.25 3.97 -2.48
C ILE A 450 -16.81 4.74 -1.24
N PRO A 451 -16.31 4.06 -0.19
CA PRO A 451 -15.79 4.71 1.01
C PRO A 451 -14.71 5.76 0.69
N ARG A 452 -14.99 7.00 1.10
CA ARG A 452 -14.06 8.13 1.06
C ARG A 452 -13.38 8.24 2.43
N ARG A 453 -12.11 7.85 2.51
CA ARG A 453 -11.35 7.88 3.76
C ARG A 453 -10.36 9.04 3.78
N VAL A 454 -10.21 9.68 4.93
CA VAL A 454 -9.27 10.78 5.17
C VAL A 454 -8.25 10.32 6.21
N PRO A 455 -6.94 10.42 5.94
CA PRO A 455 -5.90 10.20 6.95
C PRO A 455 -5.94 11.30 8.02
N VAL A 456 -6.07 10.89 9.28
CA VAL A 456 -6.18 11.80 10.43
C VAL A 456 -5.23 11.36 11.56
N PRO A 457 -4.68 12.31 12.35
CA PRO A 457 -3.82 11.96 13.47
C PRO A 457 -4.64 11.32 14.61
N ALA A 458 -4.20 10.16 15.06
CA ALA A 458 -4.76 9.45 16.21
C ALA A 458 -3.72 9.30 17.32
N LEU A 459 -4.12 9.49 18.57
CA LEU A 459 -3.28 9.31 19.74
C LEU A 459 -2.79 7.86 19.81
N ARG A 460 -1.53 7.69 20.19
CA ARG A 460 -0.83 6.42 20.30
C ARG A 460 -0.36 6.27 21.76
N PRO A 461 -0.44 5.08 22.38
CA PRO A 461 0.00 4.88 23.76
C PRO A 461 1.45 5.33 23.97
N THR A 462 1.71 5.84 25.17
CA THR A 462 3.07 6.14 25.65
C THR A 462 3.94 4.89 25.61
N LEU A 463 5.21 5.03 25.27
CA LEU A 463 6.13 3.88 25.09
C LEU A 463 6.26 3.00 26.35
N GLU A 464 6.06 3.58 27.55
CA GLU A 464 6.00 2.81 28.81
C GLU A 464 4.86 1.78 28.88
N LEU A 465 3.80 1.91 28.08
CA LEU A 465 2.67 0.98 28.00
C LEU A 465 2.74 0.06 26.77
N CYS A 466 3.82 0.17 25.98
CA CYS A 466 4.02 -0.63 24.77
C CYS A 466 4.92 -1.84 25.05
N LYS A 467 4.80 -2.87 24.20
CA LYS A 467 5.73 -4.01 24.18
C LYS A 467 7.14 -3.56 23.76
N PRO A 468 8.22 -4.24 24.20
CA PRO A 468 9.53 -4.05 23.60
C PRO A 468 9.55 -4.51 22.14
N THR A 469 10.46 -3.96 21.34
CA THR A 469 10.66 -4.34 19.92
C THR A 469 11.58 -5.55 19.72
N GLY A 470 12.30 -5.96 20.77
CA GLY A 470 13.39 -6.94 20.68
C GLY A 470 14.75 -6.34 20.32
N VAL A 471 14.82 -5.03 20.01
CA VAL A 471 16.10 -4.32 19.83
C VAL A 471 16.77 -4.11 21.19
N THR A 472 18.05 -4.43 21.30
CA THR A 472 18.94 -3.99 22.40
C THR A 472 19.96 -2.99 21.87
N LEU A 473 20.48 -2.11 22.74
CA LEU A 473 21.44 -1.07 22.40
C LEU A 473 22.56 -1.08 23.45
N ASP A 474 23.65 -1.80 23.14
CA ASP A 474 24.70 -2.15 24.09
C ASP A 474 26.08 -2.27 23.40
N ALA A 475 27.08 -2.85 24.07
CA ALA A 475 28.45 -2.96 23.57
C ALA A 475 28.62 -3.89 22.34
N ALA A 476 27.66 -4.78 22.05
CA ALA A 476 27.64 -5.59 20.83
C ALA A 476 27.02 -4.85 19.62
N SER A 477 26.31 -3.74 19.86
CA SER A 477 25.63 -2.97 18.81
C SER A 477 26.60 -2.20 17.93
N ARG A 478 26.57 -2.47 16.61
CA ARG A 478 27.17 -1.62 15.55
C ARG A 478 26.04 -0.92 14.79
N ILE A 479 25.94 0.41 14.86
CA ILE A 479 24.76 1.16 14.40
C ILE A 479 25.17 2.31 13.50
N VAL A 480 24.56 2.40 12.32
CA VAL A 480 24.75 3.51 11.37
C VAL A 480 23.87 4.69 11.79
N VAL A 481 24.44 5.89 11.79
CA VAL A 481 23.70 7.15 11.99
C VAL A 481 24.04 8.10 10.85
N MET A 482 23.08 8.30 9.95
CA MET A 482 23.15 9.38 8.96
C MET A 482 22.77 10.69 9.63
N LEU A 483 23.73 11.61 9.73
CA LEU A 483 23.60 12.85 10.49
C LEU A 483 22.72 13.88 9.77
N ASP A 484 22.03 14.68 10.57
CA ASP A 484 21.41 15.96 10.18
C ASP A 484 22.39 17.12 10.38
N GLN A 485 22.21 18.19 9.59
CA GLN A 485 22.88 19.47 9.81
C GLN A 485 22.40 20.15 11.11
N GLY A 486 21.15 19.92 11.51
CA GLY A 486 20.55 20.40 12.76
C GLY A 486 21.20 19.91 14.06
N GLY A 487 22.04 18.87 14.01
CA GLY A 487 22.80 18.36 15.16
C GLY A 487 22.02 17.44 16.11
N VAL A 488 20.82 16.96 15.75
CA VAL A 488 20.10 15.90 16.48
C VAL A 488 20.93 14.61 16.51
N GLY A 489 21.48 14.22 15.37
CA GLY A 489 22.34 13.06 15.18
C GLY A 489 23.61 13.14 16.01
N LYS A 490 24.21 14.31 16.16
CA LYS A 490 25.39 14.51 17.04
C LYS A 490 25.02 14.24 18.51
N LYS A 491 23.80 14.58 18.95
CA LYS A 491 23.25 14.18 20.27
C LYS A 491 22.77 12.73 20.35
N LEU A 492 22.45 12.09 19.24
CA LEU A 492 22.15 10.66 19.17
C LEU A 492 23.43 9.83 19.32
N VAL A 493 24.51 10.19 18.60
CA VAL A 493 25.84 9.58 18.70
C VAL A 493 26.35 9.68 20.15
N GLU A 494 26.30 10.87 20.78
CA GLU A 494 26.68 11.05 22.20
C GLU A 494 25.91 10.11 23.16
N ARG A 495 24.61 9.89 22.91
CA ARG A 495 23.77 9.01 23.74
C ARG A 495 24.07 7.53 23.51
N LEU A 496 24.22 7.11 22.25
CA LEU A 496 24.51 5.73 21.86
C LEU A 496 25.90 5.31 22.36
N GLN A 497 26.94 6.11 22.12
CA GLN A 497 28.30 5.84 22.62
C GLN A 497 28.34 5.74 24.16
N LYS A 498 27.53 6.54 24.87
CA LYS A 498 27.39 6.45 26.33
C LYS A 498 26.70 5.14 26.80
N ALA A 499 25.91 4.49 25.94
CA ALA A 499 25.37 3.15 26.18
C ALA A 499 26.35 2.01 25.78
N GLY A 500 27.54 2.35 25.27
CA GLY A 500 28.55 1.40 24.81
C GLY A 500 28.48 1.04 23.32
N VAL A 501 27.48 1.55 22.59
CA VAL A 501 27.25 1.26 21.18
C VAL A 501 28.42 1.74 20.31
N THR A 502 28.85 0.88 19.38
CA THR A 502 29.76 1.26 18.29
C THR A 502 28.97 2.02 17.22
N VAL A 503 29.14 3.34 17.18
CA VAL A 503 28.41 4.20 16.25
C VAL A 503 29.22 4.48 14.98
N LEU A 504 28.61 4.20 13.83
CA LEU A 504 29.14 4.42 12.49
C LEU A 504 28.44 5.67 11.91
N ALA A 505 29.07 6.84 12.07
CA ALA A 505 28.47 8.12 11.69
C ALA A 505 28.79 8.50 10.24
N LEU A 506 27.77 8.87 9.47
CA LEU A 506 27.88 9.42 8.12
C LEU A 506 27.62 10.94 8.20
N GLU A 507 28.52 11.76 7.65
CA GLU A 507 28.36 13.23 7.72
C GLU A 507 27.31 13.76 6.72
N PRO A 508 26.64 14.89 7.02
CA PRO A 508 25.64 15.48 6.13
C PRO A 508 26.27 15.93 4.80
N GLY A 509 25.59 15.65 3.68
CA GLY A 509 26.05 16.05 2.34
C GLY A 509 26.75 14.97 1.53
N ILE A 510 27.12 13.84 2.15
CA ILE A 510 27.92 12.75 1.56
C ILE A 510 27.51 12.37 0.11
N ALA A 511 28.52 12.14 -0.74
CA ALA A 511 28.30 11.71 -2.11
C ALA A 511 27.76 10.27 -2.14
N THR A 512 26.85 9.96 -3.07
CA THR A 512 26.12 8.69 -3.06
C THR A 512 27.04 7.46 -3.24
N ALA A 513 28.09 7.58 -4.07
CA ALA A 513 29.11 6.53 -4.22
C ALA A 513 30.07 6.42 -3.02
N GLU A 514 30.34 7.53 -2.32
CA GLU A 514 31.15 7.54 -1.10
C GLU A 514 30.41 6.86 0.06
N LEU A 515 29.11 7.14 0.19
CA LEU A 515 28.18 6.48 1.10
C LEU A 515 28.15 4.96 0.89
N GLU A 516 27.97 4.51 -0.36
CA GLU A 516 27.96 3.09 -0.71
C GLU A 516 29.29 2.40 -0.38
N THR A 517 30.41 3.02 -0.80
CA THR A 517 31.78 2.53 -0.50
C THR A 517 32.01 2.40 1.01
N GLN A 518 31.57 3.40 1.78
CA GLN A 518 31.76 3.43 3.24
C GLN A 518 30.88 2.40 3.96
N LEU A 519 29.67 2.15 3.47
CA LEU A 519 28.78 1.11 4.01
C LEU A 519 29.32 -0.30 3.73
N VAL A 520 29.84 -0.58 2.53
CA VAL A 520 30.49 -1.85 2.20
C VAL A 520 31.69 -2.09 3.13
N ALA A 521 32.61 -1.14 3.24
CA ALA A 521 33.77 -1.25 4.11
C ALA A 521 33.42 -1.44 5.60
N TRP A 522 32.22 -0.99 6.04
CA TRP A 522 31.72 -1.25 7.39
C TRP A 522 31.00 -2.58 7.56
N LEU A 523 30.49 -3.19 6.48
CA LEU A 523 29.98 -4.56 6.47
C LEU A 523 31.13 -5.58 6.49
N ASP A 524 32.20 -5.33 5.74
CA ASP A 524 33.43 -6.13 5.77
C ASP A 524 34.05 -6.14 7.18
N ALA A 525 33.96 -5.02 7.89
CA ALA A 525 34.35 -4.88 9.29
C ALA A 525 33.33 -5.44 10.31
N GLY A 526 32.30 -6.16 9.86
CA GLY A 526 31.32 -6.88 10.69
C GLY A 526 29.85 -6.50 10.45
N PRO A 527 28.89 -7.22 11.07
CA PRO A 527 27.46 -6.98 10.90
C PRO A 527 27.01 -5.61 11.43
N ILE A 528 25.98 -5.03 10.82
CA ILE A 528 25.34 -3.77 11.24
C ILE A 528 23.96 -4.09 11.82
N GLN A 529 23.68 -3.61 13.02
CA GLN A 529 22.44 -3.89 13.73
C GLN A 529 21.26 -3.05 13.19
N GLY A 530 21.50 -1.79 12.85
CA GLY A 530 20.43 -0.91 12.40
C GLY A 530 20.90 0.48 12.00
N VAL A 531 19.94 1.26 11.51
CA VAL A 531 20.15 2.56 10.88
C VAL A 531 19.24 3.61 11.52
N PHE A 532 19.82 4.73 11.94
CA PHE A 532 19.09 5.97 12.19
C PHE A 532 19.29 6.92 11.00
N TRP A 533 18.21 7.34 10.36
CA TRP A 533 18.23 8.18 9.17
C TRP A 533 17.63 9.57 9.43
N LEU A 534 18.47 10.60 9.53
CA LEU A 534 18.10 11.93 10.03
C LEU A 534 18.05 13.11 9.02
N PRO A 535 18.50 13.04 7.74
CA PRO A 535 18.47 14.19 6.83
C PRO A 535 17.11 14.88 6.60
N ALA A 536 15.99 14.19 6.86
CA ALA A 536 14.65 14.80 6.80
C ALA A 536 14.24 15.56 8.09
N LEU A 537 15.16 15.69 9.05
CA LEU A 537 15.08 16.68 10.14
C LEU A 537 15.64 18.05 9.73
N ASP A 538 16.39 18.14 8.62
CA ASP A 538 16.97 19.41 8.19
C ASP A 538 15.94 20.34 7.56
N ALA A 539 16.11 21.64 7.82
CA ALA A 539 15.20 22.68 7.35
C ALA A 539 15.12 22.71 5.82
N GLU A 540 13.93 23.01 5.30
CA GLU A 540 13.64 23.05 3.87
C GLU A 540 13.38 24.51 3.44
N PRO A 541 14.05 25.01 2.38
CA PRO A 541 13.72 26.31 1.81
C PRO A 541 12.30 26.33 1.22
N PRO A 542 11.66 27.51 1.05
CA PRO A 542 10.33 27.60 0.46
C PRO A 542 10.26 26.98 -0.95
N LEU A 543 9.26 26.13 -1.21
CA LEU A 543 9.18 25.36 -2.45
C LEU A 543 9.15 26.23 -3.72
N GLU A 544 8.44 27.37 -3.70
CA GLU A 544 8.44 28.30 -4.85
C GLU A 544 9.78 29.06 -5.02
N GLU A 545 10.75 28.94 -4.11
CA GLU A 545 12.06 29.60 -4.19
C GLU A 545 13.16 28.69 -4.75
N LEU A 546 13.19 27.41 -4.39
CA LEU A 546 14.11 26.39 -4.91
C LEU A 546 14.23 26.37 -6.45
N SER A 547 15.44 26.17 -6.97
CA SER A 547 15.67 25.71 -8.35
C SER A 547 15.43 24.19 -8.47
N LEU A 548 15.36 23.68 -9.70
CA LEU A 548 15.22 22.24 -9.97
C LEU A 548 16.43 21.42 -9.48
N ASP A 549 17.64 22.01 -9.52
CA ASP A 549 18.85 21.32 -9.09
C ASP A 549 18.96 21.28 -7.55
N GLU A 550 18.59 22.36 -6.86
CA GLU A 550 18.45 22.36 -5.39
C GLU A 550 17.36 21.39 -4.93
N TRP A 551 16.22 21.35 -5.63
CA TRP A 551 15.14 20.39 -5.39
C TRP A 551 15.62 18.94 -5.54
N ARG A 552 16.36 18.62 -6.61
CA ARG A 552 16.94 17.29 -6.83
C ARG A 552 17.96 16.92 -5.77
N GLU A 553 18.84 17.85 -5.38
CA GLU A 553 19.85 17.61 -4.34
C GLU A 553 19.22 17.38 -2.95
N LEU A 554 18.21 18.18 -2.57
CA LEU A 554 17.49 18.00 -1.31
C LEU A 554 16.77 16.64 -1.23
N ASN A 555 16.28 16.12 -2.36
CA ASN A 555 15.73 14.77 -2.48
C ASN A 555 16.82 13.69 -2.54
N ARG A 556 17.97 13.93 -3.19
CA ARG A 556 19.12 13.01 -3.18
C ARG A 556 19.57 12.73 -1.75
N LEU A 557 19.79 13.79 -0.97
CA LEU A 557 20.22 13.71 0.42
C LEU A 557 19.20 13.03 1.34
N ARG A 558 17.88 13.23 1.08
CA ARG A 558 16.80 12.69 1.93
C ARG A 558 16.43 11.24 1.59
N VAL A 559 16.16 10.93 0.32
CA VAL A 559 15.56 9.64 -0.07
C VAL A 559 16.41 8.80 -1.03
N LYS A 560 17.13 9.40 -1.99
CA LYS A 560 17.93 8.59 -2.95
C LYS A 560 19.14 7.95 -2.25
N ASN A 561 19.81 8.70 -1.38
CA ASN A 561 20.83 8.16 -0.48
C ASN A 561 20.26 7.13 0.53
N LEU A 562 18.99 7.22 0.93
CA LEU A 562 18.33 6.22 1.78
C LEU A 562 18.07 4.91 1.01
N TYR A 563 17.64 5.02 -0.25
CA TYR A 563 17.56 3.91 -1.18
C TYR A 563 18.91 3.19 -1.30
N THR A 564 19.98 3.93 -1.59
CA THR A 564 21.34 3.36 -1.67
C THR A 564 21.72 2.67 -0.36
N ALA A 565 21.60 3.37 0.78
CA ALA A 565 21.99 2.82 2.06
C ALA A 565 21.23 1.53 2.43
N MET A 566 19.91 1.50 2.23
CA MET A 566 19.10 0.31 2.56
C MET A 566 19.19 -0.79 1.51
N ARG A 567 19.63 -0.49 0.27
CA ARG A 567 20.00 -1.48 -0.75
C ARG A 567 21.30 -2.18 -0.35
N THR A 568 22.36 -1.44 -0.06
CA THR A 568 23.64 -1.99 0.41
C THR A 568 23.46 -2.82 1.70
N LEU A 569 22.60 -2.36 2.61
CA LEU A 569 22.35 -3.02 3.90
C LEU A 569 21.27 -4.12 3.87
N TYR A 570 20.60 -4.38 2.73
CA TYR A 570 19.31 -5.08 2.63
C TYR A 570 19.22 -6.46 3.31
N THR A 571 20.28 -7.25 3.22
CA THR A 571 20.37 -8.60 3.85
C THR A 571 20.97 -8.52 5.25
N SER A 572 21.77 -7.50 5.54
CA SER A 572 22.47 -7.34 6.82
C SER A 572 21.60 -6.75 7.94
N VAL A 573 20.65 -5.87 7.60
CA VAL A 573 19.70 -5.22 8.52
C VAL A 573 18.31 -5.83 8.26
N ALA A 574 18.19 -7.11 8.58
CA ALA A 574 16.98 -7.91 8.44
C ALA A 574 16.71 -8.71 9.73
N GLY A 575 15.43 -8.98 10.01
CA GLY A 575 15.03 -9.87 11.10
C GLY A 575 14.96 -9.23 12.49
N SER A 576 14.65 -10.05 13.49
CA SER A 576 14.44 -9.63 14.89
C SER A 576 15.67 -8.93 15.49
N GLY A 577 15.43 -7.89 16.29
CA GLY A 577 16.48 -7.09 16.94
C GLY A 577 17.27 -6.15 16.00
N ARG A 578 16.93 -6.13 14.70
CA ARG A 578 17.45 -5.18 13.69
C ARG A 578 16.43 -4.08 13.40
N PHE A 579 16.90 -2.92 12.94
CA PHE A 579 16.01 -1.77 12.73
C PHE A 579 16.40 -0.75 11.67
N LEU A 580 15.39 -0.02 11.16
CA LEU A 580 15.50 1.25 10.47
C LEU A 580 14.58 2.28 11.16
N ILE A 581 15.15 3.35 11.72
CA ILE A 581 14.39 4.48 12.27
C ILE A 581 14.72 5.73 11.45
N ALA A 582 13.81 6.13 10.57
CA ALA A 582 13.90 7.38 9.84
C ALA A 582 13.20 8.52 10.61
N ALA A 583 13.73 9.74 10.52
CA ALA A 583 13.25 10.89 11.29
C ALA A 583 12.89 12.08 10.38
N THR A 584 11.73 12.71 10.63
CA THR A 584 11.17 13.79 9.78
C THR A 584 10.66 15.00 10.58
N ARG A 585 10.42 16.12 9.89
CA ARG A 585 9.77 17.34 10.44
C ARG A 585 8.52 17.76 9.67
N LEU A 586 7.66 16.79 9.39
CA LEU A 586 6.30 16.97 8.87
C LEU A 586 5.33 17.60 9.90
N GLY A 587 5.80 17.97 11.10
CA GLY A 587 5.09 18.81 12.06
C GLY A 587 4.68 18.11 13.35
N GLY A 588 5.14 16.89 13.59
CA GLY A 588 4.76 16.04 14.73
C GLY A 588 3.47 15.25 14.52
N LEU A 589 2.76 15.47 13.41
CA LEU A 589 1.48 14.86 13.04
C LEU A 589 1.48 14.33 11.59
N HIS A 590 2.64 13.98 11.03
CA HIS A 590 2.87 13.48 9.67
C HIS A 590 2.31 14.36 8.54
N GLY A 591 2.15 15.66 8.81
CA GLY A 591 1.54 16.63 7.88
C GLY A 591 0.01 16.68 7.90
N TYR A 592 -0.65 15.97 8.83
CA TYR A 592 -2.11 15.94 8.97
C TYR A 592 -2.67 16.89 10.04
N GLY A 593 -1.80 17.71 10.66
CA GLY A 593 -2.22 18.85 11.49
C GLY A 593 -2.83 19.99 10.65
N ALA A 594 -3.46 20.96 11.31
CA ALA A 594 -4.18 22.06 10.64
C ALA A 594 -3.32 22.82 9.61
N GLU A 595 -2.08 23.15 9.97
CA GLU A 595 -1.13 23.90 9.12
C GLU A 595 -0.57 23.09 7.91
N GLY A 596 -0.72 21.77 7.91
CA GLY A 596 -0.12 20.88 6.93
C GLY A 596 1.30 20.44 7.27
N ALA A 597 2.03 19.94 6.27
CA ALA A 597 3.44 19.57 6.39
C ALA A 597 4.33 20.80 6.18
N PRO A 598 5.11 21.26 7.18
CA PRO A 598 5.96 22.45 7.01
C PRO A 598 7.32 22.14 6.36
N ALA A 599 7.80 20.88 6.45
CA ALA A 599 8.96 20.37 5.72
C ALA A 599 8.54 19.14 4.86
N PRO A 600 7.86 19.35 3.72
CA PRO A 600 7.21 18.29 2.96
C PRO A 600 8.14 17.26 2.29
N LEU A 601 9.44 17.53 2.05
CA LEU A 601 10.32 16.52 1.45
C LEU A 601 10.54 15.31 2.36
N GLY A 602 10.27 15.44 3.67
CA GLY A 602 10.14 14.29 4.58
C GLY A 602 9.10 13.24 4.13
N GLY A 603 8.15 13.60 3.27
CA GLY A 603 7.18 12.67 2.67
C GLY A 603 7.78 11.57 1.81
N ALA A 604 8.91 11.86 1.14
CA ALA A 604 9.63 10.83 0.39
C ALA A 604 10.22 9.77 1.32
N VAL A 605 10.71 10.20 2.49
CA VAL A 605 11.29 9.32 3.51
C VAL A 605 10.22 8.48 4.19
N THR A 606 9.04 9.05 4.52
CA THR A 606 7.93 8.26 5.08
C THR A 606 7.44 7.19 4.10
N GLY A 607 7.25 7.55 2.82
CA GLY A 607 6.83 6.63 1.77
C GLY A 607 7.82 5.48 1.55
N PHE A 608 9.13 5.78 1.42
CA PHE A 608 10.17 4.75 1.31
C PHE A 608 10.19 3.80 2.51
N THR A 609 10.15 4.36 3.72
CA THR A 609 10.26 3.60 4.98
C THR A 609 9.11 2.60 5.14
N LYS A 610 7.89 2.94 4.69
CA LYS A 610 6.75 2.03 4.67
C LYS A 610 6.90 0.90 3.66
N ALA A 611 7.33 1.18 2.43
CA ALA A 611 7.58 0.15 1.43
C ALA A 611 8.66 -0.85 1.89
N TYR A 612 9.78 -0.34 2.41
CA TYR A 612 10.86 -1.16 2.97
C TYR A 612 10.38 -2.06 4.13
N ARG A 613 9.47 -1.57 4.99
CA ARG A 613 8.82 -2.39 6.02
C ARG A 613 8.04 -3.54 5.39
N ILE A 614 7.14 -3.26 4.46
CA ILE A 614 6.30 -4.29 3.81
C ILE A 614 7.19 -5.35 3.14
N GLU A 615 8.18 -4.92 2.37
CA GLU A 615 9.10 -5.79 1.64
C GLU A 615 9.91 -6.73 2.57
N GLN A 616 10.47 -6.19 3.66
CA GLN A 616 11.14 -7.03 4.66
C GLN A 616 10.18 -7.97 5.39
N THR A 617 8.91 -7.62 5.60
CA THR A 617 7.94 -8.56 6.21
C THR A 617 7.44 -9.68 5.30
N MET A 618 7.59 -9.55 3.98
CA MET A 618 7.26 -10.61 3.03
C MET A 618 8.35 -11.70 2.96
N ARG A 619 9.61 -11.35 3.25
CA ARG A 619 10.75 -12.27 3.35
C ARG A 619 10.79 -13.01 4.68
N GLU A 620 11.32 -14.24 4.73
CA GLU A 620 11.46 -14.98 5.99
C GLU A 620 12.53 -14.33 6.88
N GLU A 621 13.71 -14.05 6.32
CA GLU A 621 14.84 -13.44 7.01
C GLU A 621 14.54 -12.03 7.54
N GLY A 622 13.59 -11.32 6.94
CA GLY A 622 13.20 -9.96 7.34
C GLY A 622 12.16 -9.91 8.47
N LYS A 623 11.50 -11.03 8.82
CA LYS A 623 10.46 -11.06 9.86
C LYS A 623 11.00 -10.66 11.23
N GLY A 624 10.27 -9.76 11.88
CA GLY A 624 10.64 -9.21 13.19
C GLY A 624 11.50 -7.95 13.15
N ILE A 625 11.92 -7.46 11.96
CA ILE A 625 12.59 -6.16 11.83
C ILE A 625 11.71 -5.03 12.41
N THR A 626 12.33 -4.04 13.06
CA THR A 626 11.64 -2.81 13.51
C THR A 626 11.88 -1.70 12.51
N VAL A 627 10.83 -1.21 11.84
CA VAL A 627 10.95 -0.12 10.85
C VAL A 627 9.95 0.97 11.19
N LYS A 628 10.43 2.21 11.37
CA LYS A 628 9.58 3.37 11.71
C LYS A 628 10.02 4.66 11.01
N ALA A 629 9.02 5.50 10.73
CA ALA A 629 9.21 6.91 10.41
C ALA A 629 8.67 7.78 11.55
N VAL A 630 9.55 8.52 12.22
CA VAL A 630 9.28 9.29 13.44
C VAL A 630 9.31 10.79 13.13
N ASP A 631 8.15 11.44 13.24
CA ASP A 631 7.95 12.84 12.92
C ASP A 631 7.94 13.73 14.17
N PHE A 632 8.47 14.95 14.05
CA PHE A 632 8.59 15.93 15.13
C PHE A 632 8.18 17.34 14.69
N GLU A 633 7.71 18.14 15.66
CA GLU A 633 7.55 19.58 15.46
C GLU A 633 8.90 20.28 15.19
N ILE A 634 8.89 21.31 14.33
CA ILE A 634 10.07 22.14 14.01
C ILE A 634 10.69 22.79 15.25
N SER A 635 9.88 23.11 16.25
CA SER A 635 10.24 23.85 17.48
C SER A 635 11.11 23.07 18.49
N ARG A 636 11.22 21.74 18.36
CA ARG A 636 11.79 20.89 19.43
C ARG A 636 13.32 20.92 19.53
N LYS A 637 13.80 20.73 20.75
CA LYS A 637 15.22 20.76 21.11
C LYS A 637 15.94 19.47 20.70
N THR A 638 17.12 19.60 20.10
CA THR A 638 17.88 18.49 19.49
C THR A 638 18.18 17.33 20.44
N ALA A 639 18.50 17.62 21.70
CA ALA A 639 18.81 16.61 22.71
C ALA A 639 17.60 15.80 23.20
N GLU A 640 16.37 16.26 22.94
CA GLU A 640 15.11 15.59 23.30
C GLU A 640 14.76 14.53 22.25
N LEU A 641 14.75 14.94 20.97
CA LEU A 641 14.58 14.09 19.79
C LEU A 641 15.52 12.88 19.81
N ALA A 642 16.80 13.10 20.11
CA ALA A 642 17.79 12.03 20.23
C ALA A 642 17.49 11.00 21.35
N GLY A 643 16.68 11.36 22.35
CA GLY A 643 16.15 10.41 23.34
C GLY A 643 14.89 9.69 22.87
N GLN A 644 13.97 10.41 22.21
CA GLN A 644 12.75 9.84 21.64
C GLN A 644 13.06 8.80 20.54
N LEU A 645 14.01 9.08 19.65
CA LEU A 645 14.44 8.14 18.59
C LEU A 645 14.97 6.81 19.15
N ILE A 646 15.74 6.86 20.25
CA ILE A 646 16.20 5.65 20.96
C ILE A 646 15.00 4.89 21.55
N ALA A 647 14.07 5.59 22.18
CA ALA A 647 12.91 4.96 22.79
C ALA A 647 11.96 4.31 21.74
N GLU A 648 11.80 4.94 20.57
CA GLU A 648 11.05 4.35 19.44
C GLU A 648 11.73 3.11 18.85
N ALA A 649 13.06 3.03 18.85
CA ALA A 649 13.78 1.83 18.43
C ALA A 649 13.55 0.65 19.38
N LEU A 650 13.39 0.92 20.68
CA LEU A 650 13.30 -0.08 21.76
C LEU A 650 11.88 -0.56 22.09
N SER A 651 10.83 0.15 21.68
CA SER A 651 9.46 -0.11 22.15
C SER A 651 8.39 0.24 21.11
N ASP A 652 7.23 -0.41 21.24
CA ASP A 652 6.10 -0.40 20.31
C ASP A 652 6.40 -0.99 18.92
N PRO A 653 6.35 -2.32 18.75
CA PRO A 653 6.53 -3.00 17.47
C PRO A 653 5.31 -2.90 16.52
N GLY A 654 4.16 -2.40 16.99
CA GLY A 654 2.90 -2.44 16.24
C GLY A 654 2.73 -1.34 15.18
N VAL A 655 3.61 -0.34 15.14
CA VAL A 655 3.43 0.91 14.39
C VAL A 655 4.65 1.28 13.54
N VAL A 656 4.41 1.85 12.36
CA VAL A 656 5.45 2.37 11.45
C VAL A 656 5.52 3.90 11.50
N GLU A 657 4.39 4.59 11.29
CA GLU A 657 4.33 6.05 11.32
C GLU A 657 4.02 6.54 12.74
N VAL A 658 4.98 7.25 13.35
CA VAL A 658 4.84 7.81 14.71
C VAL A 658 5.08 9.32 14.67
N GLY A 659 4.20 10.10 15.29
CA GLY A 659 4.37 11.55 15.45
C GLY A 659 4.55 11.95 16.92
N HIS A 660 5.40 12.92 17.19
CA HIS A 660 5.57 13.53 18.52
C HIS A 660 5.15 15.00 18.45
N TYR A 661 4.00 15.32 19.07
CA TYR A 661 3.34 16.63 19.02
C TYR A 661 2.78 17.00 20.40
N ASP A 662 3.02 18.23 20.87
CA ASP A 662 2.55 18.76 22.18
C ASP A 662 2.82 17.82 23.39
N GLY A 663 3.94 17.09 23.33
CA GLY A 663 4.36 16.13 24.36
C GLY A 663 3.64 14.79 24.32
N GLN A 664 2.66 14.63 23.42
CA GLN A 664 1.95 13.39 23.17
C GLN A 664 2.49 12.66 21.93
N ARG A 665 2.16 11.38 21.86
CA ARG A 665 2.55 10.46 20.79
C ARG A 665 1.33 10.14 19.93
N TYR A 666 1.51 10.18 18.60
CA TYR A 666 0.46 10.00 17.62
C TYR A 666 0.87 8.99 16.54
N THR A 667 -0.10 8.57 15.75
CA THR A 667 0.05 7.82 14.51
C THR A 667 -1.02 8.28 13.51
N VAL A 668 -1.07 7.70 12.31
CA VAL A 668 -2.01 8.08 11.24
C VAL A 668 -3.07 6.99 11.10
N THR A 669 -4.34 7.33 11.31
CA THR A 669 -5.48 6.41 11.09
C THR A 669 -6.35 6.92 9.95
N LEU A 670 -7.35 6.12 9.54
CA LEU A 670 -8.29 6.46 8.47
C LEU A 670 -9.70 6.67 9.03
N GLU A 671 -10.33 7.78 8.66
CA GLU A 671 -11.72 8.09 9.00
C GLU A 671 -12.57 8.18 7.73
N GLU A 672 -13.73 7.52 7.71
CA GLU A 672 -14.70 7.65 6.61
C GLU A 672 -15.46 8.97 6.76
N GLN A 673 -15.26 9.89 5.80
CA GLN A 673 -15.84 11.24 5.84
C GLN A 673 -16.53 11.56 4.50
N PRO A 674 -17.76 12.10 4.50
CA PRO A 674 -18.45 12.52 3.27
C PRO A 674 -17.69 13.65 2.58
N ALA A 675 -17.81 13.75 1.25
CA ALA A 675 -17.22 14.87 0.50
C ALA A 675 -17.91 16.22 0.77
N ARG A 676 -19.14 16.21 1.29
CA ARG A 676 -19.87 17.42 1.70
C ARG A 676 -19.54 17.78 3.15
N ASP A 677 -18.66 18.75 3.32
CA ASP A 677 -18.25 19.35 4.61
C ASP A 677 -19.10 20.57 5.04
N GLY A 678 -20.00 21.04 4.16
CA GLY A 678 -20.81 22.24 4.37
C GLY A 678 -20.26 23.52 3.72
N ASN A 679 -19.04 23.48 3.16
CA ASN A 679 -18.47 24.57 2.39
C ASN A 679 -18.96 24.52 0.91
N PRO A 680 -18.96 25.66 0.20
CA PRO A 680 -19.12 25.65 -1.25
C PRO A 680 -17.89 25.03 -1.92
N GLY A 681 -18.11 24.17 -2.91
CA GLY A 681 -17.05 23.69 -3.80
C GLY A 681 -16.78 24.66 -4.96
N MET A 682 -15.93 24.24 -5.88
CA MET A 682 -15.61 24.97 -7.11
C MET A 682 -16.75 24.85 -8.13
N GLU A 683 -17.14 25.96 -8.75
CA GLU A 683 -17.99 25.95 -9.95
C GLU A 683 -17.12 25.58 -11.17
N LEU A 684 -17.59 24.65 -12.00
CA LEU A 684 -16.93 24.28 -13.26
C LEU A 684 -17.77 24.80 -14.43
N ASN A 685 -17.15 25.57 -15.33
CA ASN A 685 -17.81 26.25 -16.43
C ASN A 685 -16.83 26.53 -17.60
N ARG A 686 -17.29 27.23 -18.65
CA ARG A 686 -16.52 27.48 -19.88
C ARG A 686 -15.25 28.31 -19.67
N ASP A 687 -15.23 29.15 -18.63
CA ASP A 687 -14.09 29.98 -18.27
C ASP A 687 -13.08 29.23 -17.35
N THR A 688 -13.28 27.93 -17.12
CA THR A 688 -12.42 27.08 -16.31
C THR A 688 -11.24 26.54 -17.13
N VAL A 689 -10.03 26.76 -16.63
CA VAL A 689 -8.75 26.35 -17.25
C VAL A 689 -8.16 25.16 -16.50
N PHE A 690 -8.03 24.04 -17.20
CA PHE A 690 -7.45 22.81 -16.73
C PHE A 690 -6.03 22.62 -17.31
N VAL A 691 -5.11 22.15 -16.48
CA VAL A 691 -3.80 21.63 -16.92
C VAL A 691 -3.73 20.17 -16.48
N VAL A 692 -3.49 19.25 -17.40
CA VAL A 692 -3.57 17.79 -17.15
C VAL A 692 -2.31 17.09 -17.65
N THR A 693 -1.52 16.54 -16.74
CA THR A 693 -0.34 15.71 -17.09
C THR A 693 -0.72 14.24 -17.23
N GLY A 694 -0.02 13.48 -18.06
CA GLY A 694 -0.32 12.05 -18.24
C GLY A 694 -1.64 11.87 -19.00
N ALA A 695 -1.97 12.80 -19.88
CA ALA A 695 -3.24 12.85 -20.61
C ALA A 695 -3.46 11.66 -21.57
N ALA A 696 -2.38 10.96 -21.97
CA ALA A 696 -2.44 9.72 -22.73
C ALA A 696 -2.70 8.47 -21.85
N GLY A 697 -2.83 8.63 -20.53
CA GLY A 697 -3.23 7.56 -19.63
C GLY A 697 -4.71 7.19 -19.81
N GLY A 698 -5.02 5.90 -19.93
CA GLY A 698 -6.40 5.43 -20.21
C GLY A 698 -7.45 5.91 -19.19
N ILE A 699 -7.08 5.96 -17.90
CA ILE A 699 -7.91 6.51 -16.81
C ILE A 699 -7.99 8.05 -16.90
N THR A 700 -6.85 8.72 -17.06
CA THR A 700 -6.76 10.19 -17.18
C THR A 700 -7.61 10.73 -18.33
N SER A 701 -7.57 10.06 -19.49
CA SER A 701 -8.35 10.37 -20.68
C SER A 701 -9.87 10.33 -20.40
N ALA A 702 -10.36 9.33 -19.66
CA ALA A 702 -11.78 9.24 -19.29
C ALA A 702 -12.19 10.27 -18.23
N ILE A 703 -11.27 10.68 -17.36
CA ILE A 703 -11.44 11.76 -16.37
C ILE A 703 -11.49 13.13 -17.06
N VAL A 704 -10.68 13.33 -18.10
CA VAL A 704 -10.79 14.50 -18.99
C VAL A 704 -12.16 14.55 -19.65
N THR A 705 -12.74 13.42 -20.09
CA THR A 705 -14.12 13.37 -20.61
C THR A 705 -15.16 13.83 -19.57
N ASP A 706 -15.10 13.33 -18.33
CA ASP A 706 -16.04 13.74 -17.26
C ASP A 706 -15.94 15.23 -16.92
N LEU A 707 -14.71 15.74 -16.76
CA LEU A 707 -14.45 17.15 -16.48
C LEU A 707 -14.83 18.06 -17.66
N ALA A 708 -14.62 17.62 -18.90
CA ALA A 708 -14.99 18.36 -20.10
C ALA A 708 -16.52 18.45 -20.27
N VAL A 709 -17.25 17.35 -20.07
CA VAL A 709 -18.71 17.34 -20.09
C VAL A 709 -19.30 18.23 -19.00
N ALA A 710 -18.66 18.30 -17.83
CA ALA A 710 -19.12 19.13 -16.72
C ALA A 710 -18.78 20.63 -16.83
N SER A 711 -17.68 21.00 -17.51
CA SER A 711 -17.20 22.38 -17.60
C SER A 711 -17.45 23.04 -18.96
N GLN A 712 -17.20 22.31 -20.05
CA GLN A 712 -16.98 22.86 -21.39
C GLN A 712 -15.80 23.87 -21.43
N GLY A 713 -14.81 23.69 -20.54
CA GLY A 713 -13.67 24.59 -20.33
C GLY A 713 -12.50 24.42 -21.32
N THR A 714 -11.36 25.03 -20.97
CA THR A 714 -10.11 24.94 -21.74
C THR A 714 -9.14 23.95 -21.08
N PHE A 715 -8.57 23.01 -21.83
CA PHE A 715 -7.71 21.94 -21.35
C PHE A 715 -6.34 21.98 -22.01
N TYR A 716 -5.30 22.17 -21.20
CA TYR A 716 -3.89 22.02 -21.59
C TYR A 716 -3.46 20.59 -21.20
N LEU A 717 -3.34 19.72 -22.20
CA LEU A 717 -3.05 18.29 -22.08
C LEU A 717 -1.56 18.04 -22.32
N LEU A 718 -0.85 17.53 -21.33
CA LEU A 718 0.60 17.29 -21.35
C LEU A 718 0.89 15.79 -21.22
N ASP A 719 1.71 15.23 -22.11
CA ASP A 719 2.21 13.85 -22.03
C ASP A 719 3.58 13.72 -22.71
N LEU A 720 4.24 12.56 -22.58
CA LEU A 720 5.42 12.22 -23.39
C LEU A 720 5.02 11.81 -24.82
N VAL A 721 3.82 11.26 -24.99
CA VAL A 721 3.28 10.81 -26.29
C VAL A 721 3.23 11.98 -27.28
N ALA A 722 3.60 11.73 -28.55
CA ALA A 722 3.53 12.72 -29.61
C ALA A 722 2.06 13.09 -29.93
N ALA A 723 1.82 14.33 -30.37
CA ALA A 723 0.47 14.78 -30.72
C ALA A 723 -0.15 13.88 -31.82
N PRO A 724 -1.23 13.12 -31.53
CA PRO A 724 -1.71 12.08 -32.43
C PRO A 724 -2.44 12.66 -33.65
N ALA A 725 -2.19 12.09 -34.83
CA ALA A 725 -2.90 12.46 -36.04
C ALA A 725 -4.33 11.90 -36.03
N ARG A 726 -5.35 12.74 -36.28
CA ARG A 726 -6.77 12.32 -36.28
C ARG A 726 -7.10 11.26 -37.33
N ASN A 727 -6.30 11.19 -38.39
CA ASN A 727 -6.43 10.25 -39.50
C ASN A 727 -5.38 9.11 -39.43
N ASP A 728 -4.78 8.88 -38.26
CA ASP A 728 -3.86 7.75 -38.04
C ASP A 728 -4.58 6.41 -38.24
N GLU A 729 -4.06 5.61 -39.17
CA GLU A 729 -4.65 4.33 -39.56
C GLU A 729 -4.55 3.27 -38.45
N LYS A 730 -3.50 3.31 -37.62
CA LYS A 730 -3.29 2.37 -36.52
C LYS A 730 -4.24 2.66 -35.37
N VAL A 731 -4.43 3.94 -35.03
CA VAL A 731 -5.43 4.38 -34.04
C VAL A 731 -6.85 4.08 -34.53
N ARG A 732 -7.14 4.27 -35.82
CA ARG A 732 -8.41 3.87 -36.44
C ARG A 732 -8.64 2.36 -36.30
N LEU A 733 -7.67 1.53 -36.67
CA LEU A 733 -7.77 0.07 -36.56
C LEU A 733 -7.87 -0.39 -35.10
N PHE A 734 -7.13 0.21 -34.15
CA PHE A 734 -7.29 -0.09 -32.72
C PHE A 734 -8.72 0.10 -32.22
N ARG A 735 -9.43 1.10 -32.75
CA ARG A 735 -10.85 1.41 -32.44
C ARG A 735 -11.85 0.49 -33.15
N THR A 736 -11.52 -0.08 -34.31
CA THR A 736 -12.51 -0.81 -35.16
C THR A 736 -12.22 -2.30 -35.38
N ASP A 737 -10.96 -2.69 -35.54
CA ASP A 737 -10.51 -4.06 -35.81
C ASP A 737 -9.06 -4.24 -35.33
N LYS A 738 -8.92 -4.74 -34.09
CA LYS A 738 -7.61 -4.99 -33.47
C LYS A 738 -6.83 -6.12 -34.12
N GLU A 739 -7.51 -7.04 -34.81
CA GLU A 739 -6.86 -8.15 -35.51
C GLU A 739 -6.31 -7.70 -36.87
N ALA A 740 -6.95 -6.73 -37.53
CA ALA A 740 -6.35 -6.00 -38.65
C ALA A 740 -5.18 -5.12 -38.18
N LEU A 741 -5.25 -4.52 -36.99
CA LEU A 741 -4.11 -3.78 -36.43
C LEU A 741 -2.90 -4.68 -36.20
N LYS A 742 -3.08 -5.83 -35.53
CA LYS A 742 -2.01 -6.84 -35.36
C LYS A 742 -1.37 -7.17 -36.70
N ARG A 743 -2.17 -7.61 -37.68
CA ARG A 743 -1.70 -7.99 -39.03
C ARG A 743 -0.88 -6.87 -39.69
N LEU A 744 -1.35 -5.62 -39.64
CA LEU A 744 -0.59 -4.47 -40.14
C LEU A 744 0.79 -4.32 -39.48
N LEU A 745 0.88 -4.47 -38.15
CA LEU A 745 2.14 -4.34 -37.42
C LEU A 745 3.10 -5.51 -37.68
N ILE A 746 2.56 -6.71 -37.89
CA ILE A 746 3.29 -7.92 -38.28
C ILE A 746 3.87 -7.74 -39.69
N ASP A 747 3.06 -7.30 -40.65
CA ASP A 747 3.49 -7.04 -42.03
C ASP A 747 4.51 -5.90 -42.10
N GLU A 748 4.36 -4.83 -41.30
CA GLU A 748 5.37 -3.78 -41.17
C GLU A 748 6.69 -4.29 -40.55
N ALA A 749 6.64 -5.19 -39.57
CA ALA A 749 7.86 -5.76 -38.98
C ALA A 749 8.59 -6.66 -39.98
N ARG A 750 7.85 -7.58 -40.64
CA ARG A 750 8.33 -8.42 -41.75
C ARG A 750 8.93 -7.57 -42.88
N ALA A 751 8.26 -6.49 -43.30
CA ALA A 751 8.74 -5.57 -44.33
C ALA A 751 9.96 -4.71 -43.92
N ARG A 752 10.25 -4.59 -42.62
CA ARG A 752 11.46 -3.94 -42.08
C ARG A 752 12.61 -4.93 -41.81
N GLY A 753 12.41 -6.23 -42.07
CA GLY A 753 13.41 -7.27 -41.78
C GLY A 753 13.53 -7.63 -40.29
N VAL A 754 12.55 -7.27 -39.46
CA VAL A 754 12.56 -7.53 -38.00
C VAL A 754 11.66 -8.73 -37.69
N ARG A 755 12.16 -9.71 -36.93
CA ARG A 755 11.35 -10.87 -36.48
C ARG A 755 10.14 -10.37 -35.67
N PRO A 756 8.89 -10.66 -36.09
CA PRO A 756 7.70 -10.12 -35.44
C PRO A 756 7.32 -10.93 -34.19
N THR A 757 8.08 -10.83 -33.10
CA THR A 757 7.73 -11.54 -31.86
C THR A 757 6.46 -10.93 -31.23
N PRO A 758 5.53 -11.73 -30.68
CA PRO A 758 4.32 -11.22 -30.04
C PRO A 758 4.58 -10.11 -29.01
N ALA A 759 5.57 -10.26 -28.14
CA ALA A 759 5.95 -9.21 -27.19
C ALA A 759 6.34 -7.88 -27.86
N ALA A 760 7.00 -7.91 -29.02
CA ALA A 760 7.32 -6.72 -29.80
C ALA A 760 6.12 -6.12 -30.56
N ILE A 761 5.12 -6.94 -30.91
CA ILE A 761 3.85 -6.49 -31.50
C ILE A 761 2.96 -5.86 -30.42
N ASP A 762 2.77 -6.52 -29.27
CA ASP A 762 2.02 -5.97 -28.13
C ASP A 762 2.65 -4.67 -27.61
N LYS A 763 3.98 -4.58 -27.54
CA LYS A 763 4.69 -3.32 -27.21
C LYS A 763 4.36 -2.18 -28.17
N GLN A 764 4.16 -2.45 -29.47
CA GLN A 764 3.68 -1.46 -30.44
C GLN A 764 2.19 -1.15 -30.24
N ILE A 765 1.34 -2.15 -29.96
CA ILE A 765 -0.08 -1.97 -29.65
C ILE A 765 -0.28 -1.09 -28.41
N LEU A 766 0.56 -1.23 -27.38
CA LEU A 766 0.55 -0.36 -26.18
C LEU A 766 0.92 1.09 -26.51
N GLY A 767 1.85 1.32 -27.44
CA GLY A 767 2.13 2.66 -27.97
C GLY A 767 0.91 3.27 -28.67
N ILE A 768 0.17 2.45 -29.42
CA ILE A 768 -1.02 2.86 -30.18
C ILE A 768 -2.23 3.07 -29.24
N GLU A 769 -2.38 2.26 -28.19
CA GLU A 769 -3.35 2.46 -27.10
C GLU A 769 -3.16 3.81 -26.41
N ARG A 770 -1.92 4.22 -26.14
CA ARG A 770 -1.62 5.55 -25.60
C ARG A 770 -1.94 6.68 -26.60
N SER A 771 -1.61 6.50 -27.87
CA SER A 771 -1.97 7.47 -28.93
C SER A 771 -3.48 7.59 -29.12
N GLU A 772 -4.23 6.50 -28.97
CA GLU A 772 -5.70 6.50 -28.94
C GLU A 772 -6.23 7.28 -27.74
N ALA A 773 -5.74 6.97 -26.53
CA ALA A 773 -6.20 7.63 -25.31
C ALA A 773 -5.90 9.15 -25.31
N ALA A 774 -4.77 9.56 -25.88
CA ALA A 774 -4.44 10.97 -26.13
C ALA A 774 -5.41 11.62 -27.13
N LEU A 775 -5.66 11.00 -28.29
CA LEU A 775 -6.59 11.50 -29.30
C LEU A 775 -8.02 11.60 -28.74
N ARG A 776 -8.45 10.57 -27.99
CA ARG A 776 -9.75 10.50 -27.31
C ARG A 776 -9.94 11.59 -26.27
N ALA A 777 -8.87 12.00 -25.57
CA ALA A 777 -8.93 13.12 -24.62
C ALA A 777 -9.17 14.45 -25.36
N ILE A 778 -8.47 14.69 -26.47
CA ILE A 778 -8.67 15.86 -27.34
C ILE A 778 -10.10 15.88 -27.90
N GLU A 779 -10.52 14.79 -28.54
CA GLU A 779 -11.86 14.64 -29.12
C GLU A 779 -12.98 14.80 -28.08
N SER A 780 -12.78 14.30 -26.86
CA SER A 780 -13.74 14.45 -25.75
C SER A 780 -13.95 15.90 -25.34
N VAL A 781 -12.87 16.68 -25.24
CA VAL A 781 -12.94 18.09 -24.86
C VAL A 781 -13.69 18.90 -25.92
N GLU A 782 -13.31 18.74 -27.18
CA GLU A 782 -13.89 19.47 -28.30
C GLU A 782 -15.37 19.13 -28.51
N ALA A 783 -15.73 17.84 -28.44
CA ALA A 783 -17.11 17.41 -28.67
C ALA A 783 -18.03 17.65 -27.46
N ALA A 784 -17.47 17.89 -26.26
CA ALA A 784 -18.20 18.51 -25.15
C ALA A 784 -18.42 20.03 -25.32
N GLY A 785 -17.73 20.66 -26.28
CA GLY A 785 -17.78 22.09 -26.55
C GLY A 785 -16.70 22.93 -25.84
N GLY A 786 -15.68 22.28 -25.27
CA GLY A 786 -14.48 22.92 -24.73
C GLY A 786 -13.36 23.10 -25.77
N THR A 787 -12.19 23.55 -25.32
CA THR A 787 -11.00 23.76 -26.17
C THR A 787 -9.83 22.93 -25.66
N ALA A 788 -9.15 22.18 -26.54
CA ALA A 788 -7.99 21.34 -26.19
C ALA A 788 -6.69 21.86 -26.81
N HIS A 789 -5.66 22.01 -26.00
CA HIS A 789 -4.28 22.26 -26.41
C HIS A 789 -3.43 21.06 -25.98
N TYR A 790 -2.69 20.42 -26.88
CA TYR A 790 -1.92 19.21 -26.58
C TYR A 790 -0.41 19.44 -26.76
N PHE A 791 0.38 19.06 -25.76
CA PHE A 791 1.82 19.26 -25.72
C PHE A 791 2.53 17.93 -25.42
N SER A 792 3.44 17.55 -26.32
CA SER A 792 4.38 16.44 -26.11
C SER A 792 5.66 16.99 -25.46
N LEU A 793 5.93 16.62 -24.21
CA LEU A 793 7.11 17.04 -23.45
C LEU A 793 7.44 16.07 -22.29
N ASP A 794 8.70 16.06 -21.86
CA ASP A 794 9.09 15.43 -20.59
C ASP A 794 8.81 16.39 -19.43
N LEU A 795 8.05 15.93 -18.43
CA LEU A 795 7.72 16.71 -17.23
C LEU A 795 8.97 17.05 -16.40
N ARG A 796 10.08 16.33 -16.60
CA ARG A 796 11.39 16.56 -15.96
C ARG A 796 12.19 17.68 -16.64
N ASP A 797 11.83 18.10 -17.86
CA ASP A 797 12.34 19.32 -18.50
C ASP A 797 11.55 20.54 -17.97
N GLY A 798 12.06 21.14 -16.90
CA GLY A 798 11.50 22.35 -16.31
C GLY A 798 11.43 23.54 -17.28
N ALA A 799 12.29 23.59 -18.31
CA ALA A 799 12.23 24.64 -19.32
C ALA A 799 11.09 24.39 -20.33
N ALA A 800 10.81 23.14 -20.71
CA ALA A 800 9.62 22.79 -21.50
C ALA A 800 8.33 23.08 -20.74
N VAL A 801 8.24 22.63 -19.49
CA VAL A 801 7.08 22.90 -18.63
C VAL A 801 6.86 24.41 -18.46
N THR A 802 7.93 25.18 -18.22
CA THR A 802 7.84 26.65 -18.09
C THR A 802 7.31 27.31 -19.36
N ARG A 803 7.70 26.88 -20.57
CA ARG A 803 7.17 27.44 -21.83
C ARG A 803 5.64 27.30 -21.92
N VAL A 804 5.09 26.13 -21.57
CA VAL A 804 3.63 25.90 -21.60
C VAL A 804 2.90 26.68 -20.52
N VAL A 805 3.47 26.79 -19.32
CA VAL A 805 2.84 27.56 -18.22
C VAL A 805 2.87 29.07 -18.49
N GLU A 806 3.88 29.60 -19.16
CA GLU A 806 3.89 31.00 -19.61
C GLU A 806 2.94 31.25 -20.79
N GLU A 807 2.72 30.27 -21.67
CA GLU A 807 1.64 30.34 -22.67
C GLU A 807 0.26 30.46 -21.98
N ILE A 808 -0.03 29.59 -21.01
CA ILE A 808 -1.23 29.65 -20.16
C ILE A 808 -1.34 31.00 -19.45
N ARG A 809 -0.22 31.53 -18.91
CA ARG A 809 -0.18 32.86 -18.27
C ARG A 809 -0.59 33.96 -19.24
N SER A 810 -0.11 33.89 -20.50
CA SER A 810 -0.40 34.89 -21.52
C SER A 810 -1.85 34.86 -22.01
N HIS A 811 -2.46 33.68 -22.11
CA HIS A 811 -3.83 33.50 -22.59
C HIS A 811 -4.90 33.70 -21.50
N HIS A 812 -4.64 33.25 -20.27
CA HIS A 812 -5.67 33.16 -19.22
C HIS A 812 -5.27 33.84 -17.90
N GLY A 813 -3.97 33.96 -17.59
CA GLY A 813 -3.47 34.53 -16.34
C GLY A 813 -3.75 33.72 -15.06
N LYS A 814 -4.39 32.55 -15.18
CA LYS A 814 -4.77 31.64 -14.09
C LYS A 814 -4.75 30.18 -14.54
N ILE A 815 -4.72 29.26 -13.58
CA ILE A 815 -5.11 27.86 -13.74
C ILE A 815 -6.22 27.60 -12.71
N ASP A 816 -7.36 27.05 -13.11
CA ASP A 816 -8.41 26.71 -12.13
C ASP A 816 -8.15 25.33 -11.51
N VAL A 817 -7.73 24.35 -12.33
CA VAL A 817 -7.41 22.99 -11.89
C VAL A 817 -6.10 22.49 -12.52
N LEU A 818 -5.12 22.16 -11.69
CA LEU A 818 -3.91 21.43 -12.09
C LEU A 818 -4.04 19.96 -11.70
N LEU A 819 -4.28 19.07 -12.67
CA LEU A 819 -4.46 17.64 -12.50
C LEU A 819 -3.16 16.89 -12.84
N HIS A 820 -2.43 16.46 -11.80
CA HIS A 820 -1.15 15.78 -11.93
C HIS A 820 -1.31 14.26 -11.89
N ALA A 821 -1.64 13.67 -13.05
CA ALA A 821 -1.70 12.22 -13.27
C ALA A 821 -0.45 11.61 -13.93
N GLY A 822 0.65 12.37 -14.05
CA GLY A 822 1.92 11.89 -14.60
C GLY A 822 2.58 10.83 -13.71
N GLY A 823 3.05 9.73 -14.32
CA GLY A 823 3.71 8.64 -13.60
C GLY A 823 4.00 7.42 -14.48
N LEU A 824 4.81 6.51 -13.95
CA LEU A 824 5.09 5.18 -14.48
C LEU A 824 5.40 4.21 -13.32
N LEU A 825 5.46 2.91 -13.61
CA LEU A 825 5.77 1.84 -12.65
C LEU A 825 6.91 0.97 -13.19
N ILE A 826 7.81 0.56 -12.30
CA ILE A 826 8.89 -0.42 -12.54
C ILE A 826 9.06 -1.17 -11.22
N ASP A 827 8.17 -2.13 -10.95
CA ASP A 827 8.08 -2.78 -9.65
C ASP A 827 9.21 -3.82 -9.49
N LYS A 828 10.08 -3.64 -8.49
CA LYS A 828 11.22 -4.52 -8.16
C LYS A 828 11.60 -4.37 -6.70
N VAL A 829 11.97 -5.47 -6.04
CA VAL A 829 12.56 -5.44 -4.69
C VAL A 829 13.90 -4.70 -4.68
N LEU A 830 14.27 -4.16 -3.52
CA LEU A 830 15.33 -3.16 -3.38
C LEU A 830 16.72 -3.56 -3.91
N PRO A 831 17.19 -4.83 -3.85
CA PRO A 831 18.42 -5.26 -4.50
C PRO A 831 18.37 -5.13 -6.02
N ASP A 832 17.35 -5.70 -6.66
CA ASP A 832 17.21 -5.79 -8.12
C ASP A 832 16.82 -4.44 -8.76
N LYS A 833 16.37 -3.50 -7.93
CA LYS A 833 15.96 -2.16 -8.29
C LYS A 833 17.16 -1.28 -8.60
N GLU A 834 17.42 -1.06 -9.88
CA GLU A 834 18.57 -0.26 -10.33
C GLU A 834 18.40 1.24 -10.04
N PRO A 835 19.49 2.00 -9.76
CA PRO A 835 19.40 3.40 -9.34
C PRO A 835 18.67 4.28 -10.36
N HIS A 836 18.94 4.09 -11.65
CA HIS A 836 18.27 4.82 -12.73
C HIS A 836 16.77 4.52 -12.83
N GLN A 837 16.31 3.37 -12.32
CA GLN A 837 14.88 3.00 -12.28
C GLN A 837 14.18 3.66 -11.10
N PHE A 838 14.86 3.75 -9.95
CA PHE A 838 14.40 4.53 -8.79
C PHE A 838 14.23 6.01 -9.19
N ASP A 839 15.27 6.58 -9.81
CA ASP A 839 15.25 7.96 -10.32
C ASP A 839 14.11 8.20 -11.31
N LEU A 840 13.95 7.32 -12.32
CA LEU A 840 12.95 7.49 -13.36
C LEU A 840 11.50 7.49 -12.82
N VAL A 841 11.17 6.58 -11.90
CA VAL A 841 9.83 6.49 -11.28
C VAL A 841 9.59 7.65 -10.30
N PHE A 842 10.61 8.04 -9.53
CA PHE A 842 10.49 9.10 -8.55
C PHE A 842 10.40 10.48 -9.22
N ASP A 843 11.33 10.80 -10.12
CA ASP A 843 11.50 12.14 -10.70
C ASP A 843 10.33 12.50 -11.64
N VAL A 844 9.79 11.55 -12.42
CA VAL A 844 8.64 11.82 -13.33
C VAL A 844 7.40 12.32 -12.58
N LYS A 845 7.20 11.83 -11.34
CA LYS A 845 6.12 12.29 -10.45
C LYS A 845 6.50 13.59 -9.74
N THR A 846 7.71 13.66 -9.21
CA THR A 846 8.08 14.66 -8.20
C THR A 846 8.64 15.94 -8.82
N ASP A 847 9.63 15.84 -9.72
CA ASP A 847 10.08 16.96 -10.56
C ASP A 847 8.94 17.47 -11.44
N GLY A 848 8.11 16.57 -11.97
CA GLY A 848 6.99 16.96 -12.83
C GLY A 848 6.01 17.91 -12.12
N PHE A 849 5.60 17.56 -10.89
CA PHE A 849 4.74 18.43 -10.08
C PHE A 849 5.46 19.72 -9.65
N PHE A 850 6.72 19.59 -9.23
CA PHE A 850 7.54 20.73 -8.83
C PHE A 850 7.70 21.76 -9.96
N ASN A 851 8.03 21.32 -11.17
CA ASN A 851 8.21 22.17 -12.34
C ASN A 851 6.93 22.95 -12.69
N LEU A 852 5.77 22.29 -12.62
CA LEU A 852 4.47 22.92 -12.88
C LEU A 852 4.13 23.99 -11.83
N VAL A 853 4.30 23.67 -10.54
CA VAL A 853 4.06 24.61 -9.43
C VAL A 853 5.05 25.78 -9.47
N LYS A 854 6.33 25.49 -9.74
CA LYS A 854 7.42 26.47 -9.83
C LYS A 854 7.21 27.44 -10.99
N ALA A 855 6.85 26.95 -12.18
CA ALA A 855 6.53 27.79 -13.31
C ALA A 855 5.26 28.62 -13.04
N ALA A 856 4.26 28.06 -12.36
CA ALA A 856 3.04 28.76 -11.94
C ALA A 856 3.24 29.70 -10.72
N LYS A 857 4.48 30.02 -10.33
CA LYS A 857 4.77 31.01 -9.28
C LYS A 857 4.05 32.33 -9.56
N GLY A 858 3.42 32.89 -8.53
CA GLY A 858 2.62 34.12 -8.61
C GLY A 858 1.33 34.01 -9.46
N MET A 859 1.06 32.87 -10.11
CA MET A 859 -0.21 32.63 -10.81
C MET A 859 -1.26 32.08 -9.82
N PRO A 860 -2.51 32.57 -9.84
CA PRO A 860 -3.62 31.92 -9.17
C PRO A 860 -3.77 30.47 -9.65
N ILE A 861 -3.78 29.53 -8.70
CA ILE A 861 -4.20 28.14 -8.94
C ILE A 861 -5.40 27.88 -8.04
N GLY A 862 -6.55 27.47 -8.59
CA GLY A 862 -7.74 27.15 -7.80
C GLY A 862 -7.57 25.88 -6.98
N ALA A 863 -7.25 24.77 -7.64
CA ALA A 863 -6.95 23.47 -7.02
C ALA A 863 -5.78 22.77 -7.72
N THR A 864 -5.02 21.97 -6.96
CA THR A 864 -4.11 20.96 -7.52
C THR A 864 -4.62 19.57 -7.10
N VAL A 865 -4.75 18.65 -8.04
CA VAL A 865 -5.19 17.28 -7.79
C VAL A 865 -4.10 16.31 -8.21
N SER A 866 -3.37 15.76 -7.23
CA SER A 866 -2.25 14.85 -7.43
C SER A 866 -2.71 13.40 -7.40
N PHE A 867 -2.33 12.60 -8.39
CA PHE A 867 -2.55 11.15 -8.34
C PHE A 867 -1.47 10.50 -7.49
N SER A 868 -1.85 10.23 -6.25
CA SER A 868 -1.12 9.37 -5.32
C SER A 868 -1.59 7.92 -5.49
N SER A 869 -1.25 7.05 -4.54
CA SER A 869 -1.68 5.66 -4.52
C SER A 869 -1.68 5.11 -3.10
N VAL A 870 -2.50 4.10 -2.83
CA VAL A 870 -2.45 3.29 -1.60
C VAL A 870 -1.04 2.77 -1.28
N ALA A 871 -0.19 2.55 -2.29
CA ALA A 871 1.23 2.24 -2.08
C ALA A 871 2.00 3.35 -1.36
N GLY A 872 1.70 4.63 -1.61
CA GLY A 872 2.23 5.76 -0.83
C GLY A 872 1.69 5.79 0.60
N ARG A 873 0.40 5.49 0.78
CA ARG A 873 -0.24 5.46 2.10
C ARG A 873 0.34 4.39 3.02
N PHE A 874 0.31 3.13 2.58
CA PHE A 874 0.61 1.96 3.41
C PHE A 874 2.02 1.38 3.18
N GLY A 875 2.69 1.73 2.08
CA GLY A 875 3.80 0.96 1.53
C GLY A 875 3.30 -0.21 0.66
N ASN A 876 4.15 -0.67 -0.26
CA ASN A 876 3.91 -1.91 -0.99
C ASN A 876 5.25 -2.59 -1.34
N ASN A 877 5.22 -3.92 -1.56
CA ASN A 877 6.39 -4.72 -1.88
C ASN A 877 6.97 -4.32 -3.25
N GLY A 878 8.29 -4.08 -3.33
CA GLY A 878 8.97 -3.74 -4.59
C GLY A 878 8.61 -2.36 -5.18
N GLN A 879 8.04 -1.45 -4.39
CA GLN A 879 7.57 -0.13 -4.82
C GLN A 879 8.17 1.01 -3.99
N SER A 880 9.42 0.89 -3.55
CA SER A 880 10.04 1.82 -2.59
C SER A 880 10.20 3.26 -3.09
N ASP A 881 10.46 3.42 -4.39
CA ASP A 881 10.44 4.69 -5.14
C ASP A 881 9.03 5.24 -5.34
N TYR A 882 8.09 4.40 -5.77
CA TYR A 882 6.72 4.78 -6.06
C TYR A 882 5.99 5.21 -4.79
N SER A 883 6.16 4.47 -3.68
CA SER A 883 5.66 4.86 -2.36
C SER A 883 6.24 6.19 -1.89
N ALA A 884 7.55 6.40 -2.04
CA ALA A 884 8.21 7.67 -1.74
C ALA A 884 7.65 8.85 -2.56
N ALA A 885 7.53 8.68 -3.88
CA ALA A 885 7.06 9.72 -4.79
C ALA A 885 5.60 10.12 -4.50
N ASN A 886 4.75 9.15 -4.18
CA ASN A 886 3.33 9.38 -3.91
C ASN A 886 3.10 10.04 -2.54
N ASP A 887 3.68 9.53 -1.45
CA ASP A 887 3.53 10.15 -0.12
C ASP A 887 4.17 11.55 -0.07
N LEU A 888 5.25 11.80 -0.84
CA LEU A 888 5.77 13.16 -1.09
C LEU A 888 4.72 14.09 -1.74
N LEU A 889 4.03 13.65 -2.81
CA LEU A 889 2.95 14.45 -3.42
C LEU A 889 1.82 14.74 -2.41
N CYS A 890 1.51 13.81 -1.51
CA CYS A 890 0.58 14.04 -0.41
C CYS A 890 1.08 15.12 0.57
N LYS A 891 2.34 15.06 1.02
CA LYS A 891 2.89 16.08 1.93
C LYS A 891 3.00 17.46 1.27
N ILE A 892 3.37 17.55 -0.01
CA ILE A 892 3.37 18.83 -0.75
C ILE A 892 1.94 19.38 -0.86
N SER A 893 0.96 18.54 -1.27
CA SER A 893 -0.45 18.94 -1.35
C SER A 893 -1.00 19.40 0.01
N SER A 894 -0.50 18.81 1.11
CA SER A 894 -0.80 19.25 2.47
C SER A 894 -0.15 20.59 2.83
N SER A 895 1.15 20.77 2.51
CA SER A 895 1.95 21.98 2.81
C SER A 895 1.40 23.27 2.20
N MET A 896 0.66 23.17 1.09
CA MET A 896 0.00 24.32 0.44
C MET A 896 -0.93 25.10 1.37
N ARG A 897 -1.41 24.51 2.48
CA ARG A 897 -2.20 25.25 3.49
C ARG A 897 -1.43 26.44 4.08
N ALA A 898 -0.13 26.29 4.31
CA ALA A 898 0.73 27.34 4.85
C ALA A 898 1.23 28.33 3.78
N TRP A 899 1.87 27.83 2.71
CA TRP A 899 2.56 28.70 1.72
C TRP A 899 1.70 29.10 0.51
N ARG A 900 0.55 28.46 0.28
CA ARG A 900 -0.36 28.76 -0.84
C ARG A 900 -1.86 28.68 -0.46
N PRO A 901 -2.31 29.33 0.63
CA PRO A 901 -3.64 29.10 1.21
C PRO A 901 -4.82 29.29 0.25
N GLY A 902 -4.68 30.14 -0.78
CA GLY A 902 -5.68 30.32 -1.83
C GLY A 902 -5.88 29.11 -2.77
N THR A 903 -4.94 28.16 -2.80
CA THR A 903 -5.00 26.94 -3.62
C THR A 903 -5.46 25.75 -2.78
N ARG A 904 -6.40 24.96 -3.31
CA ARG A 904 -6.79 23.66 -2.73
C ARG A 904 -5.84 22.56 -3.20
N GLY A 905 -4.81 22.27 -2.41
CA GLY A 905 -3.99 21.07 -2.62
C GLY A 905 -4.77 19.82 -2.22
N ILE A 906 -4.96 18.89 -3.15
CA ILE A 906 -5.65 17.61 -2.98
C ILE A 906 -4.74 16.49 -3.51
N ALA A 907 -4.55 15.42 -2.74
CA ALA A 907 -3.93 14.19 -3.21
C ALA A 907 -4.90 13.02 -3.05
N ILE A 908 -5.01 12.16 -4.07
CA ILE A 908 -5.92 11.01 -4.08
C ILE A 908 -5.10 9.72 -4.13
N ASP A 909 -5.15 8.94 -3.07
CA ASP A 909 -4.60 7.59 -2.99
C ASP A 909 -5.58 6.61 -3.65
N TRP A 910 -5.33 6.32 -4.91
CA TRP A 910 -6.07 5.30 -5.66
C TRP A 910 -5.62 3.90 -5.25
N THR A 911 -6.60 3.00 -5.04
CA THR A 911 -6.38 1.55 -5.07
C THR A 911 -6.25 1.03 -6.51
N ALA A 912 -6.07 -0.28 -6.69
CA ALA A 912 -6.08 -0.94 -7.99
C ALA A 912 -7.40 -0.66 -8.74
N TRP A 913 -7.33 -0.05 -9.92
CA TRP A 913 -8.49 0.19 -10.77
C TRP A 913 -8.89 -1.10 -11.50
N GLY A 914 -10.17 -1.46 -11.42
CA GLY A 914 -10.74 -2.56 -12.20
C GLY A 914 -11.04 -2.14 -13.63
N GLN A 915 -11.07 -3.10 -14.56
CA GLN A 915 -11.43 -2.94 -15.99
C GLN A 915 -10.51 -2.05 -16.85
N ILE A 916 -9.89 -1.00 -16.30
CA ILE A 916 -9.08 0.00 -17.01
C ILE A 916 -7.82 0.32 -16.20
N GLY A 917 -6.67 0.37 -16.87
CA GLY A 917 -5.40 0.86 -16.32
C GLY A 917 -4.35 -0.22 -16.09
N MET A 918 -3.30 0.12 -15.35
CA MET A 918 -2.14 -0.76 -15.16
C MET A 918 -2.46 -2.00 -14.29
N ALA A 919 -3.38 -1.87 -13.34
CA ALA A 919 -3.75 -2.94 -12.39
C ALA A 919 -4.83 -3.91 -12.91
N SER A 920 -5.45 -3.65 -14.07
CA SER A 920 -6.51 -4.50 -14.64
C SER A 920 -5.95 -5.56 -15.61
N ARG A 921 -4.73 -6.05 -15.36
CA ARG A 921 -3.96 -6.93 -16.25
C ARG A 921 -3.27 -8.04 -15.44
N GLY A 922 -3.04 -9.20 -16.06
CA GLY A 922 -2.40 -10.35 -15.42
C GLY A 922 -3.21 -10.90 -14.24
N SER A 923 -2.51 -11.48 -13.26
CA SER A 923 -3.06 -12.10 -12.04
C SER A 923 -3.43 -11.13 -10.92
N VAL A 924 -3.25 -9.82 -11.12
CA VAL A 924 -3.49 -8.77 -10.11
C VAL A 924 -4.92 -8.83 -9.53
N PRO A 925 -6.01 -9.01 -10.31
CA PRO A 925 -7.37 -9.10 -9.75
C PRO A 925 -7.54 -10.24 -8.75
N GLN A 926 -7.01 -11.43 -9.07
CA GLN A 926 -7.09 -12.63 -8.22
C GLN A 926 -6.27 -12.46 -6.93
N ILE A 927 -5.10 -11.81 -7.02
CA ILE A 927 -4.27 -11.49 -5.85
C ILE A 927 -4.99 -10.48 -4.93
N MET A 928 -5.62 -9.45 -5.49
CA MET A 928 -6.39 -8.46 -4.72
C MET A 928 -7.58 -9.11 -4.01
N GLU A 929 -8.34 -9.97 -4.70
CA GLU A 929 -9.45 -10.73 -4.10
C GLU A 929 -8.97 -11.64 -2.95
N ALA A 930 -7.85 -12.37 -3.15
CA ALA A 930 -7.26 -13.23 -2.12
C ALA A 930 -6.76 -12.44 -0.89
N LEU A 931 -6.26 -11.22 -1.07
CA LEU A 931 -5.90 -10.29 0.00
C LEU A 931 -7.13 -9.56 0.60
N GLY A 932 -8.33 -9.79 0.06
CA GLY A 932 -9.58 -9.19 0.52
C GLY A 932 -9.73 -7.70 0.19
N ILE A 933 -8.99 -7.23 -0.83
CA ILE A 933 -8.92 -5.85 -1.33
C ILE A 933 -9.87 -5.70 -2.53
N ASP A 934 -10.74 -4.70 -2.49
CA ASP A 934 -11.63 -4.42 -3.63
C ASP A 934 -10.92 -3.55 -4.68
N MET A 935 -11.02 -3.94 -5.95
CA MET A 935 -10.64 -3.08 -7.07
C MET A 935 -11.66 -1.94 -7.24
N LEU A 936 -11.20 -0.74 -7.57
CA LEU A 936 -12.05 0.44 -7.79
C LEU A 936 -12.77 0.35 -9.16
N PRO A 937 -14.11 0.34 -9.21
CA PRO A 937 -14.85 0.36 -10.48
C PRO A 937 -14.71 1.73 -11.17
N PRO A 938 -14.40 1.81 -12.47
CA PRO A 938 -14.25 3.09 -13.18
C PRO A 938 -15.47 4.01 -13.07
N GLU A 939 -16.67 3.45 -13.05
CA GLU A 939 -17.95 4.16 -12.92
C GLU A 939 -18.13 4.89 -11.58
N ALA A 940 -17.38 4.50 -10.55
CA ALA A 940 -17.33 5.19 -9.28
C ALA A 940 -16.04 6.01 -9.12
N GLY A 941 -14.92 5.52 -9.66
CA GLY A 941 -13.62 6.19 -9.58
C GLY A 941 -13.53 7.47 -10.39
N ILE A 942 -13.95 7.45 -11.67
CA ILE A 942 -13.79 8.58 -12.62
C ILE A 942 -14.43 9.89 -12.09
N PRO A 943 -15.69 9.92 -11.60
CA PRO A 943 -16.32 11.16 -11.15
C PRO A 943 -15.77 11.70 -9.81
N THR A 944 -14.89 10.97 -9.12
CA THR A 944 -14.35 11.36 -7.80
C THR A 944 -13.66 12.72 -7.84
N ILE A 945 -12.90 13.03 -8.89
CA ILE A 945 -12.19 14.32 -8.97
C ILE A 945 -13.18 15.47 -9.10
N ARG A 946 -14.21 15.31 -9.94
CA ARG A 946 -15.31 16.27 -10.02
C ARG A 946 -16.07 16.36 -8.70
N ARG A 947 -16.26 15.26 -7.96
CA ARG A 947 -16.83 15.28 -6.61
C ARG A 947 -15.98 16.14 -5.67
N GLU A 948 -14.70 15.86 -5.50
CA GLU A 948 -13.84 16.60 -4.56
C GLU A 948 -13.63 18.07 -4.98
N LEU A 949 -13.70 18.40 -6.27
CA LEU A 949 -13.70 19.80 -6.73
C LEU A 949 -15.01 20.51 -6.37
N THR A 950 -16.16 19.93 -6.74
CA THR A 950 -17.48 20.60 -6.70
C THR A 950 -18.25 20.44 -5.39
N TYR A 951 -17.98 19.40 -4.60
CA TYR A 951 -18.55 19.19 -3.27
C TYR A 951 -17.49 19.52 -2.22
N GLY A 952 -17.76 20.57 -1.44
CA GLY A 952 -17.01 20.90 -0.23
C GLY A 952 -15.62 21.49 -0.45
N GLY A 953 -14.96 21.76 0.68
CA GLY A 953 -13.67 22.45 0.78
C GLY A 953 -12.44 21.54 0.86
N THR A 954 -12.53 20.26 0.47
CA THR A 954 -11.45 19.25 0.49
C THR A 954 -10.05 19.84 0.23
N ARG A 955 -9.14 19.55 1.16
CA ARG A 955 -7.70 19.85 1.15
C ARG A 955 -6.96 18.69 1.81
N GLY A 956 -5.74 18.42 1.36
CA GLY A 956 -4.93 17.31 1.86
C GLY A 956 -5.20 15.99 1.10
N GLU A 957 -5.03 14.88 1.81
CA GLU A 957 -4.97 13.53 1.26
C GLU A 957 -6.29 12.78 1.48
N ILE A 958 -6.71 11.98 0.51
CA ILE A 958 -7.86 11.07 0.64
C ILE A 958 -7.55 9.70 0.03
N VAL A 959 -8.05 8.64 0.66
CA VAL A 959 -8.00 7.26 0.16
C VAL A 959 -9.36 6.88 -0.44
N VAL A 960 -9.36 6.40 -1.68
CA VAL A 960 -10.57 6.06 -2.44
C VAL A 960 -10.51 4.58 -2.83
N ALA A 961 -11.18 3.74 -2.04
CA ALA A 961 -11.15 2.29 -2.15
C ALA A 961 -12.39 1.66 -1.48
N GLY A 962 -12.78 0.46 -1.91
CA GLY A 962 -13.77 -0.37 -1.22
C GLY A 962 -13.21 -0.93 0.10
N ARG A 963 -13.12 -2.25 0.20
CA ARG A 963 -12.31 -2.95 1.20
C ARG A 963 -10.83 -2.73 0.93
N LEU A 964 -10.06 -2.45 1.98
CA LEU A 964 -8.60 -2.31 1.95
C LEU A 964 -7.86 -3.60 2.35
N GLY A 965 -8.59 -4.67 2.67
CA GLY A 965 -8.04 -6.01 2.90
C GLY A 965 -6.83 -6.04 3.83
N ALA A 966 -5.77 -6.70 3.37
CA ALA A 966 -4.53 -6.89 4.10
C ALA A 966 -3.82 -5.59 4.55
N TRP A 967 -4.03 -4.44 3.88
CA TRP A 967 -3.42 -3.16 4.30
C TRP A 967 -3.97 -2.62 5.63
N MET A 968 -5.10 -3.14 6.12
CA MET A 968 -5.67 -2.81 7.44
C MET A 968 -5.33 -3.84 8.53
N ASN A 969 -4.47 -4.82 8.25
CA ASN A 969 -4.03 -5.79 9.25
C ASN A 969 -3.04 -5.14 10.24
N GLU A 970 -3.26 -5.37 11.54
CA GLU A 970 -2.33 -4.95 12.60
C GLU A 970 -1.06 -5.81 12.58
N SER A 971 0.13 -5.19 12.69
CA SER A 971 1.41 -5.91 12.70
C SER A 971 1.75 -6.58 14.04
N ASP A 972 1.02 -6.23 15.10
CA ASP A 972 0.99 -6.93 16.40
C ASP A 972 -0.49 -7.14 16.81
N PRO A 973 -0.91 -8.31 17.32
CA PRO A 973 -2.32 -8.57 17.64
C PRO A 973 -2.97 -7.68 18.71
N ALA A 974 -2.18 -7.00 19.54
CA ALA A 974 -2.66 -5.99 20.50
C ALA A 974 -2.44 -4.55 19.99
N GLY A 975 -2.09 -4.39 18.71
CA GLY A 975 -1.63 -3.15 18.11
C GLY A 975 -0.35 -2.62 18.76
N GLY A 976 0.49 -3.46 19.39
CA GLY A 976 1.74 -3.06 20.05
C GLY A 976 1.64 -2.75 21.56
N LEU A 977 0.44 -2.73 22.14
CA LEU A 977 0.21 -2.46 23.55
C LEU A 977 0.59 -3.66 24.46
N ASP A 978 1.22 -3.38 25.61
CA ASP A 978 1.34 -4.36 26.71
C ASP A 978 0.02 -4.43 27.49
N VAL A 979 -0.88 -5.29 27.00
CA VAL A 979 -2.19 -5.51 27.60
C VAL A 979 -2.13 -6.09 29.00
N GLU A 980 -1.07 -6.82 29.38
CA GLU A 980 -0.99 -7.41 30.73
C GLU A 980 -0.65 -6.32 31.75
N LYS A 981 0.36 -5.48 31.44
CA LYS A 981 0.73 -4.32 32.23
C LYS A 981 -0.40 -3.32 32.38
N VAL A 982 -1.11 -2.99 31.30
CA VAL A 982 -2.27 -2.06 31.34
C VAL A 982 -3.41 -2.65 32.17
N ASN A 983 -3.78 -3.92 31.99
CA ASN A 983 -4.84 -4.54 32.80
C ASN A 983 -4.44 -4.68 34.29
N ALA A 984 -3.16 -4.92 34.60
CA ALA A 984 -2.67 -4.93 35.97
C ALA A 984 -2.75 -3.53 36.63
N GLN A 985 -2.41 -2.47 35.89
CA GLN A 985 -2.56 -1.09 36.36
C GLN A 985 -4.04 -0.71 36.60
N LEU A 986 -4.96 -1.16 35.74
CA LEU A 986 -6.40 -0.94 35.92
C LEU A 986 -6.96 -1.72 37.12
N GLY A 987 -6.56 -2.99 37.29
CA GLY A 987 -6.96 -3.82 38.43
C GLY A 987 -6.39 -3.36 39.78
N GLY A 988 -5.26 -2.64 39.77
CA GLY A 988 -4.63 -2.09 40.97
C GLY A 988 -5.21 -0.76 41.48
N ARG A 989 -6.26 -0.21 40.84
CA ARG A 989 -6.85 1.07 41.22
C ARG A 989 -7.62 0.99 42.55
N GLN A 990 -7.43 1.97 43.42
CA GLN A 990 -8.17 2.10 44.69
C GLN A 990 -9.69 2.24 44.46
N ASN A 991 -10.07 3.09 43.50
CA ASN A 991 -11.44 3.20 43.01
C ASN A 991 -11.49 2.61 41.60
N PRO A 992 -12.14 1.44 41.39
CA PRO A 992 -12.16 0.78 40.10
C PRO A 992 -13.01 1.58 39.10
N LEU A 993 -12.60 1.54 37.83
CA LEU A 993 -13.49 1.84 36.72
C LEU A 993 -14.46 0.66 36.59
N LEU A 994 -15.75 0.92 36.40
CA LEU A 994 -16.79 -0.12 36.47
C LEU A 994 -17.36 -0.51 35.10
N MET A 995 -17.33 0.43 34.16
CA MET A 995 -17.81 0.25 32.80
C MET A 995 -16.66 -0.11 31.84
N VAL A 996 -15.41 0.20 32.20
CA VAL A 996 -14.20 -0.31 31.55
C VAL A 996 -13.73 -1.61 32.22
N GLY A 997 -13.68 -2.69 31.44
CA GLY A 997 -13.19 -4.01 31.87
C GLY A 997 -11.77 -4.30 31.38
N LYS A 998 -11.60 -5.43 30.68
CA LYS A 998 -10.32 -5.88 30.14
C LYS A 998 -9.98 -5.13 28.84
N VAL A 999 -8.86 -4.41 28.83
CA VAL A 999 -8.24 -3.87 27.61
C VAL A 999 -7.74 -5.02 26.73
N LYS A 1000 -8.06 -4.96 25.42
CA LYS A 1000 -7.78 -6.03 24.44
C LYS A 1000 -6.69 -5.66 23.44
N ALA A 1001 -6.66 -4.41 22.99
CA ALA A 1001 -5.68 -3.88 22.03
C ALA A 1001 -5.67 -2.35 22.08
N PHE A 1002 -4.66 -1.73 21.48
CA PHE A 1002 -4.72 -0.34 21.00
C PHE A 1002 -4.28 -0.33 19.53
N ARG A 1003 -5.26 -0.46 18.64
CA ARG A 1003 -5.09 -0.64 17.19
C ARG A 1003 -4.76 0.64 16.45
N LEU A 1004 -4.08 0.51 15.31
CA LEU A 1004 -3.91 1.58 14.34
C LEU A 1004 -5.25 1.98 13.70
N TYR A 1005 -6.06 0.99 13.32
CA TYR A 1005 -7.39 1.20 12.71
C TYR A 1005 -8.51 0.79 13.67
N GLY A 1006 -8.78 1.64 14.67
CA GLY A 1006 -9.86 1.45 15.65
C GLY A 1006 -9.58 2.02 17.04
N GLY A 1007 -8.30 2.27 17.36
CA GLY A 1007 -7.88 2.82 18.65
C GLY A 1007 -7.92 1.81 19.80
N LEU A 1008 -8.17 2.29 21.02
CA LEU A 1008 -8.27 1.44 22.21
C LEU A 1008 -9.49 0.52 22.13
N GLU A 1009 -9.33 -0.78 22.37
CA GLU A 1009 -10.41 -1.76 22.48
C GLU A 1009 -10.55 -2.33 23.91
N VAL A 1010 -11.78 -2.42 24.41
CA VAL A 1010 -12.11 -2.92 25.76
C VAL A 1010 -13.31 -3.87 25.73
N GLU A 1011 -13.24 -4.94 26.51
CA GLU A 1011 -14.38 -5.81 26.87
C GLU A 1011 -14.76 -5.61 28.34
N THR A 1012 -16.02 -5.30 28.63
CA THR A 1012 -16.56 -5.34 30.01
C THR A 1012 -17.71 -6.34 30.10
N THR A 1013 -17.93 -6.96 31.26
CA THR A 1013 -19.09 -7.84 31.48
C THR A 1013 -19.85 -7.36 32.70
N LEU A 1014 -21.12 -6.97 32.51
CA LEU A 1014 -21.99 -6.52 33.58
C LEU A 1014 -23.01 -7.61 33.93
N ASP A 1015 -23.19 -7.87 35.22
CA ASP A 1015 -24.25 -8.75 35.73
C ASP A 1015 -25.40 -7.90 36.32
N PRO A 1016 -26.62 -7.97 35.75
CA PRO A 1016 -27.78 -7.26 36.29
C PRO A 1016 -28.21 -7.74 37.68
N LYS A 1017 -27.76 -8.90 38.16
CA LYS A 1017 -27.99 -9.37 39.54
C LYS A 1017 -27.04 -8.72 40.56
N VAL A 1018 -25.95 -8.11 40.10
CA VAL A 1018 -24.91 -7.50 40.93
C VAL A 1018 -25.00 -5.97 40.91
N GLN A 1019 -25.29 -5.36 39.75
CA GLN A 1019 -25.22 -3.91 39.58
C GLN A 1019 -26.57 -3.20 39.84
N PRO A 1020 -26.65 -2.27 40.83
CA PRO A 1020 -27.88 -1.53 41.13
C PRO A 1020 -28.43 -0.74 39.95
N PHE A 1021 -27.56 -0.06 39.20
CA PHE A 1021 -27.96 0.67 37.99
C PHE A 1021 -28.56 -0.20 36.87
N LEU A 1022 -28.49 -1.53 36.97
CA LEU A 1022 -29.22 -2.42 36.07
C LEU A 1022 -30.53 -2.91 36.71
N PHE A 1023 -30.51 -3.47 37.92
CA PHE A 1023 -31.75 -4.00 38.51
C PHE A 1023 -32.80 -2.92 38.82
N ASP A 1024 -32.38 -1.69 39.15
CA ASP A 1024 -33.26 -0.54 39.36
C ASP A 1024 -33.61 0.21 38.06
N HIS A 1025 -33.21 -0.29 36.89
CA HIS A 1025 -33.54 0.27 35.57
C HIS A 1025 -34.07 -0.84 34.62
N ALA A 1026 -35.21 -1.42 35.01
CA ALA A 1026 -35.89 -2.50 34.30
C ALA A 1026 -37.33 -2.12 33.89
N PRO A 1027 -37.54 -1.53 32.68
CA PRO A 1027 -38.87 -1.18 32.17
C PRO A 1027 -39.80 -2.37 31.94
N ASP A 1028 -39.22 -3.53 31.67
CA ASP A 1028 -39.91 -4.80 31.42
C ASP A 1028 -39.49 -5.78 32.54
N ALA A 1029 -40.44 -6.45 33.21
CA ALA A 1029 -40.13 -7.30 34.36
C ALA A 1029 -39.12 -8.42 34.00
N GLY A 1030 -37.96 -8.43 34.68
CA GLY A 1030 -36.88 -9.39 34.41
C GLY A 1030 -36.01 -9.11 33.18
N THR A 1031 -36.16 -7.93 32.55
CA THR A 1031 -35.26 -7.45 31.47
C THR A 1031 -34.78 -6.03 31.74
N PRO A 1032 -33.68 -5.86 32.51
CA PRO A 1032 -32.95 -4.61 32.63
C PRO A 1032 -32.47 -4.04 31.30
N TRP A 1033 -32.45 -2.72 31.19
CA TRP A 1033 -31.83 -2.00 30.09
C TRP A 1033 -30.65 -1.20 30.66
N LEU A 1034 -29.56 -1.02 29.93
CA LEU A 1034 -28.47 -0.13 30.34
C LEU A 1034 -28.99 1.33 30.42
N PRO A 1035 -28.87 2.05 31.56
CA PRO A 1035 -29.22 3.46 31.62
C PRO A 1035 -28.33 4.29 30.70
N GLY A 1036 -28.89 5.28 30.01
CA GLY A 1036 -28.12 6.16 29.13
C GLY A 1036 -26.97 6.85 29.86
N VAL A 1037 -27.22 7.32 31.09
CA VAL A 1037 -26.20 7.97 31.93
C VAL A 1037 -25.02 7.06 32.31
N MET A 1038 -25.22 5.75 32.35
CA MET A 1038 -24.15 4.77 32.59
C MET A 1038 -23.39 4.43 31.30
N ALA A 1039 -24.02 4.59 30.13
CA ALA A 1039 -23.31 4.57 28.86
C ALA A 1039 -22.45 5.84 28.67
N THR A 1040 -22.97 7.02 28.99
CA THR A 1040 -22.19 8.28 29.06
C THR A 1040 -20.96 8.12 29.98
N GLU A 1041 -21.15 7.52 31.16
CA GLU A 1041 -20.04 7.17 32.08
C GLU A 1041 -19.05 6.20 31.43
N ALA A 1042 -19.53 5.17 30.72
CA ALA A 1042 -18.69 4.18 30.06
C ALA A 1042 -17.80 4.78 28.97
N LEU A 1043 -18.33 5.71 28.17
CA LEU A 1043 -17.56 6.43 27.15
C LEU A 1043 -16.52 7.35 27.82
N ALA A 1044 -16.87 7.98 28.94
CA ALA A 1044 -15.96 8.83 29.71
C ALA A 1044 -14.83 8.06 30.41
N GLU A 1045 -15.12 6.93 31.07
CA GLU A 1045 -14.11 6.04 31.65
C GLU A 1045 -13.12 5.56 30.57
N LEU A 1046 -13.64 5.09 29.42
CA LEU A 1046 -12.86 4.62 28.28
C LEU A 1046 -11.90 5.70 27.75
N ALA A 1047 -12.37 6.95 27.64
CA ALA A 1047 -11.55 8.07 27.23
C ALA A 1047 -10.36 8.32 28.17
N THR A 1048 -10.55 8.19 29.49
CA THR A 1048 -9.43 8.34 30.46
C THR A 1048 -8.41 7.20 30.43
N VAL A 1049 -8.79 6.02 29.92
CA VAL A 1049 -7.85 4.90 29.70
C VAL A 1049 -7.13 5.05 28.35
N ALA A 1050 -7.77 5.64 27.35
CA ALA A 1050 -7.15 5.94 26.05
C ALA A 1050 -6.14 7.10 26.15
N ALA A 1051 -6.36 8.07 27.04
CA ALA A 1051 -5.46 9.20 27.28
C ALA A 1051 -5.09 9.36 28.78
N PRO A 1052 -4.19 8.53 29.31
CA PRO A 1052 -3.75 8.63 30.70
C PRO A 1052 -3.18 10.02 31.04
N GLY A 1053 -3.59 10.57 32.20
CA GLY A 1053 -3.17 11.90 32.65
C GLY A 1053 -4.12 13.04 32.27
N TYR A 1054 -5.02 12.83 31.31
CA TYR A 1054 -6.09 13.78 30.97
C TYR A 1054 -7.34 13.58 31.82
N GLN A 1055 -8.16 14.63 31.92
CA GLN A 1055 -9.43 14.62 32.65
C GLN A 1055 -10.58 14.98 31.71
N VAL A 1056 -11.73 14.31 31.83
CA VAL A 1056 -12.91 14.59 31.00
C VAL A 1056 -13.53 15.92 31.42
N ILE A 1057 -13.69 16.83 30.45
CA ILE A 1057 -14.34 18.14 30.65
C ILE A 1057 -15.68 18.26 29.93
N ALA A 1058 -15.99 17.35 28.99
CA ALA A 1058 -17.31 17.18 28.40
C ALA A 1058 -17.48 15.81 27.76
N VAL A 1059 -18.73 15.35 27.66
CA VAL A 1059 -19.16 14.43 26.61
C VAL A 1059 -20.03 15.23 25.65
N GLU A 1060 -19.70 15.20 24.35
CA GLU A 1060 -20.33 15.97 23.29
C GLU A 1060 -20.93 15.03 22.23
N ASN A 1061 -21.97 15.49 21.52
CA ASN A 1061 -22.62 14.79 20.41
C ASN A 1061 -23.12 13.36 20.71
N GLU A 1062 -23.49 13.03 21.96
CA GLU A 1062 -23.89 11.65 22.29
C GLU A 1062 -25.17 11.24 21.56
N GLN A 1063 -25.13 10.10 20.87
CA GLN A 1063 -26.23 9.47 20.15
C GLN A 1063 -26.58 8.12 20.78
N MET A 1064 -27.84 7.94 21.14
CA MET A 1064 -28.36 6.73 21.78
C MET A 1064 -29.14 5.88 20.76
N LEU A 1065 -28.41 5.10 19.96
CA LEU A 1065 -28.91 4.33 18.80
C LEU A 1065 -29.84 3.16 19.17
N GLY A 1066 -29.95 2.82 20.46
CA GLY A 1066 -31.04 2.01 20.99
C GLY A 1066 -30.68 1.22 22.24
N ALA A 1067 -31.68 0.94 23.07
CA ALA A 1067 -31.50 0.30 24.37
C ALA A 1067 -30.73 -1.03 24.31
N LEU A 1068 -29.70 -1.14 25.16
CA LEU A 1068 -28.96 -2.38 25.37
C LEU A 1068 -29.63 -3.17 26.50
N LYS A 1069 -30.30 -4.26 26.14
CA LYS A 1069 -31.06 -5.11 27.08
C LYS A 1069 -30.22 -6.26 27.64
N PHE A 1070 -30.52 -6.63 28.89
CA PHE A 1070 -30.04 -7.82 29.59
C PHE A 1070 -31.23 -8.77 29.78
N PHE A 1071 -31.34 -9.77 28.91
CA PHE A 1071 -32.46 -10.71 28.95
C PHE A 1071 -32.32 -11.67 30.15
N ARG A 1072 -33.46 -12.03 30.77
CA ARG A 1072 -33.55 -13.06 31.84
C ARG A 1072 -32.67 -12.81 33.08
N MET A 1073 -32.25 -11.57 33.33
CA MET A 1073 -31.21 -11.23 34.31
C MET A 1073 -29.88 -11.98 34.08
N GLU A 1074 -29.53 -12.36 32.84
CA GLU A 1074 -28.25 -13.00 32.52
C GLU A 1074 -27.14 -11.93 32.33
N PRO A 1075 -25.88 -12.18 32.75
CA PRO A 1075 -24.77 -11.25 32.50
C PRO A 1075 -24.51 -11.04 31.00
N ARG A 1076 -24.01 -9.87 30.62
CA ARG A 1076 -23.71 -9.57 29.21
C ARG A 1076 -22.41 -8.82 29.04
N THR A 1077 -21.61 -9.28 28.07
CA THR A 1077 -20.37 -8.61 27.63
C THR A 1077 -20.69 -7.47 26.67
N LEU A 1078 -20.12 -6.31 26.94
CA LEU A 1078 -20.17 -5.10 26.13
C LEU A 1078 -18.77 -4.84 25.55
N TYR A 1079 -18.72 -4.25 24.36
CA TYR A 1079 -17.50 -4.03 23.61
C TYR A 1079 -17.36 -2.53 23.36
N LEU A 1080 -16.26 -1.93 23.80
CA LEU A 1080 -16.04 -0.50 23.71
C LEU A 1080 -14.80 -0.20 22.85
N SER A 1081 -14.85 0.87 22.06
CA SER A 1081 -13.70 1.38 21.31
C SER A 1081 -13.56 2.89 21.41
N ALA A 1082 -12.34 3.41 21.54
CA ALA A 1082 -12.07 4.85 21.47
C ALA A 1082 -10.89 5.17 20.55
N THR A 1083 -11.12 6.02 19.56
CA THR A 1083 -10.07 6.67 18.76
C THR A 1083 -9.96 8.13 19.20
N VAL A 1084 -8.76 8.53 19.66
CA VAL A 1084 -8.52 9.87 20.24
C VAL A 1084 -7.75 10.72 19.25
N LYS A 1085 -8.15 11.99 19.07
CA LYS A 1085 -7.53 12.96 18.15
C LYS A 1085 -7.04 14.19 18.92
N PRO A 1086 -6.03 14.94 18.42
CA PRO A 1086 -5.66 16.24 18.99
C PRO A 1086 -6.81 17.25 18.83
N GLY A 1087 -7.02 18.07 19.86
CA GLY A 1087 -7.98 19.18 19.88
C GLY A 1087 -7.29 20.56 19.89
N GLU A 1088 -8.05 21.58 20.25
CA GLU A 1088 -7.54 22.95 20.43
C GLU A 1088 -6.87 23.12 21.80
N ASN A 1089 -5.86 24.00 21.91
CA ASN A 1089 -5.24 24.41 23.18
C ASN A 1089 -4.66 23.26 24.05
N GLY A 1090 -4.30 22.13 23.45
CA GLY A 1090 -3.80 20.94 24.16
C GLY A 1090 -4.88 20.01 24.70
N ASP A 1091 -6.17 20.29 24.41
CA ASP A 1091 -7.25 19.31 24.62
C ASP A 1091 -7.07 18.08 23.69
N LEU A 1092 -7.73 16.98 24.04
CA LEU A 1092 -7.91 15.82 23.18
C LEU A 1092 -9.42 15.53 23.01
N VAL A 1093 -9.79 14.89 21.90
CA VAL A 1093 -11.18 14.46 21.64
C VAL A 1093 -11.19 12.96 21.33
N ALA A 1094 -11.82 12.17 22.20
CA ALA A 1094 -11.98 10.73 22.06
C ALA A 1094 -13.34 10.39 21.44
N HIS A 1095 -13.35 10.00 20.17
CA HIS A 1095 -14.54 9.43 19.55
C HIS A 1095 -14.74 8.01 20.07
N ALA A 1096 -15.78 7.82 20.88
CA ALA A 1096 -15.99 6.66 21.72
C ALA A 1096 -17.32 5.96 21.37
N VAL A 1097 -17.30 4.62 21.28
CA VAL A 1097 -18.45 3.81 20.88
C VAL A 1097 -18.64 2.61 21.81
N LEU A 1098 -19.89 2.36 22.21
CA LEU A 1098 -20.33 1.18 22.95
C LEU A 1098 -21.18 0.27 22.05
N ARG A 1099 -20.74 -0.98 21.90
CA ARG A 1099 -21.34 -2.02 21.06
C ARG A 1099 -21.73 -3.26 21.87
N SER A 1100 -22.61 -4.06 21.29
CA SER A 1100 -22.84 -5.44 21.71
C SER A 1100 -22.64 -6.41 20.55
N VAL A 1101 -22.14 -7.60 20.85
CA VAL A 1101 -21.90 -8.67 19.88
C VAL A 1101 -22.87 -9.81 20.14
N THR A 1102 -23.43 -10.38 19.07
CA THR A 1102 -24.32 -11.54 19.11
C THR A 1102 -23.83 -12.58 18.11
N VAL A 1103 -23.25 -13.67 18.61
CA VAL A 1103 -22.90 -14.83 17.79
C VAL A 1103 -24.19 -15.63 17.53
N PRO A 1104 -24.57 -15.92 16.28
CA PRO A 1104 -25.76 -16.70 15.98
C PRO A 1104 -25.66 -18.13 16.53
N ALA A 1105 -26.76 -18.64 17.10
CA ALA A 1105 -26.85 -20.02 17.60
C ALA A 1105 -26.89 -21.10 16.48
N ARG A 1106 -26.56 -20.75 15.23
CA ARG A 1106 -26.49 -21.63 14.08
C ARG A 1106 -25.21 -21.34 13.32
N GLU A 1107 -24.37 -22.37 13.18
CA GLU A 1107 -23.12 -22.31 12.42
C GLU A 1107 -23.34 -21.82 10.99
N GLY A 1108 -22.38 -21.05 10.47
CA GLY A 1108 -22.42 -20.47 9.13
C GLY A 1108 -23.24 -19.18 8.97
N LEU A 1109 -23.83 -18.64 10.04
CA LEU A 1109 -24.36 -17.26 10.05
C LEU A 1109 -23.33 -16.28 10.61
N PRO A 1110 -23.22 -15.05 10.06
CA PRO A 1110 -22.23 -14.07 10.51
C PRO A 1110 -22.57 -13.48 11.88
N THR A 1111 -21.53 -13.24 12.69
CA THR A 1111 -21.62 -12.52 13.96
C THR A 1111 -22.25 -11.14 13.77
N GLN A 1112 -23.30 -10.84 14.52
CA GLN A 1112 -23.98 -9.55 14.48
C GLN A 1112 -23.37 -8.61 15.51
N VAL A 1113 -22.77 -7.51 15.04
CA VAL A 1113 -22.35 -6.38 15.87
C VAL A 1113 -23.45 -5.33 15.83
N ARG A 1114 -23.80 -4.76 16.98
CA ARG A 1114 -24.74 -3.64 17.08
C ARG A 1114 -24.16 -2.52 17.92
N GLU A 1115 -24.15 -1.32 17.37
CA GLU A 1115 -23.81 -0.09 18.10
C GLU A 1115 -25.03 0.39 18.91
N HIS A 1116 -24.76 0.94 20.09
CA HIS A 1116 -25.79 1.37 21.04
C HIS A 1116 -25.60 2.83 21.47
N PHE A 1117 -24.37 3.25 21.70
CA PHE A 1117 -24.01 4.62 22.11
C PHE A 1117 -22.74 5.06 21.37
N ILE A 1118 -22.73 6.30 20.88
CA ILE A 1118 -21.59 6.96 20.22
C ILE A 1118 -21.48 8.37 20.80
N ALA A 1119 -20.30 8.84 21.20
CA ALA A 1119 -20.09 10.22 21.61
C ALA A 1119 -18.64 10.70 21.39
N ASP A 1120 -18.45 12.02 21.38
CA ASP A 1120 -17.13 12.66 21.38
C ASP A 1120 -16.79 13.12 22.80
N VAL A 1121 -15.84 12.45 23.46
CA VAL A 1121 -15.44 12.81 24.83
C VAL A 1121 -14.27 13.79 24.79
N ARG A 1122 -14.48 15.00 25.30
CA ARG A 1122 -13.45 16.04 25.38
C ARG A 1122 -12.65 15.91 26.68
N LEU A 1123 -11.34 15.84 26.51
CA LEU A 1123 -10.32 15.60 27.51
C LEU A 1123 -9.38 16.81 27.59
N SER A 1124 -8.95 17.20 28.78
CA SER A 1124 -8.02 18.32 28.99
C SER A 1124 -7.03 18.03 30.13
N PRO A 1125 -5.81 18.60 30.14
CA PRO A 1125 -4.88 18.46 31.26
C PRO A 1125 -5.38 19.08 32.58
N ALA A 1126 -6.37 19.98 32.51
CA ALA A 1126 -6.96 20.66 33.67
C ALA A 1126 -8.49 20.67 33.61
N LEU A 1127 -9.14 20.65 34.79
CA LEU A 1127 -10.60 20.70 34.87
C LEU A 1127 -11.15 22.09 34.50
N ALA A 1128 -12.27 22.10 33.77
CA ALA A 1128 -13.04 23.31 33.52
C ALA A 1128 -13.57 23.90 34.84
N GLN A 1129 -13.37 25.20 35.06
CA GLN A 1129 -13.94 25.88 36.21
C GLN A 1129 -15.45 26.10 36.02
N ALA A 1130 -16.24 25.68 37.00
CA ALA A 1130 -17.69 25.83 36.98
C ALA A 1130 -18.12 27.30 37.08
N PRO A 1131 -18.94 27.84 36.16
CA PRO A 1131 -19.55 29.15 36.34
C PRO A 1131 -20.52 29.14 37.53
N ALA A 1132 -20.56 30.26 38.28
CA ALA A 1132 -21.54 30.46 39.34
C ALA A 1132 -22.91 30.85 38.75
N VAL A 1133 -23.97 30.13 39.11
CA VAL A 1133 -25.33 30.37 38.63
C VAL A 1133 -26.10 31.16 39.68
N LYS A 1134 -26.78 32.24 39.28
CA LYS A 1134 -27.70 32.95 40.19
C LYS A 1134 -28.95 32.10 40.41
N PHE A 1135 -29.01 31.43 41.54
CA PHE A 1135 -30.14 30.61 41.97
C PHE A 1135 -30.71 31.09 43.30
N THR A 1136 -31.99 30.82 43.54
CA THR A 1136 -32.67 31.01 44.81
C THR A 1136 -33.55 29.79 45.03
N PRO A 1137 -33.30 28.97 46.06
CA PRO A 1137 -34.08 27.76 46.33
C PRO A 1137 -35.58 28.06 46.44
N PRO A 1138 -36.45 27.31 45.71
CA PRO A 1138 -37.88 27.41 45.93
C PRO A 1138 -38.25 26.77 47.28
N ALA A 1139 -39.20 27.37 47.98
CA ALA A 1139 -39.83 26.74 49.14
C ALA A 1139 -40.40 25.35 48.74
N SER A 1140 -40.31 24.36 49.63
CA SER A 1140 -40.73 22.98 49.36
C SER A 1140 -42.22 22.87 48.98
N SER A 1141 -43.07 23.76 49.52
CA SER A 1141 -44.48 23.94 49.14
C SER A 1141 -44.70 24.28 47.67
N ASN A 1142 -43.69 24.83 46.99
CA ASN A 1142 -43.74 25.26 45.60
C ASN A 1142 -43.23 24.15 44.65
N LEU A 1143 -42.90 22.98 45.18
CA LEU A 1143 -42.64 21.73 44.45
C LEU A 1143 -43.79 20.77 44.78
N SER A 1144 -44.85 20.80 43.97
CA SER A 1144 -46.15 20.18 44.25
C SER A 1144 -46.29 18.71 43.84
N ILE A 1145 -45.32 18.17 43.08
CA ILE A 1145 -45.31 16.77 42.65
C ILE A 1145 -44.35 16.00 43.57
N GLU A 1146 -44.87 15.02 44.31
CA GLU A 1146 -44.12 14.16 45.22
C GLU A 1146 -43.50 12.95 44.49
N ALA A 1147 -42.40 12.40 45.01
CA ALA A 1147 -41.74 11.19 44.48
C ALA A 1147 -42.72 10.01 44.24
N GLU A 1148 -43.65 9.76 45.16
CA GLU A 1148 -44.68 8.72 45.03
C GLU A 1148 -45.54 8.89 43.75
N THR A 1149 -45.81 10.13 43.35
CA THR A 1149 -46.57 10.44 42.12
C THR A 1149 -45.72 10.26 40.86
N ILE A 1150 -44.39 10.38 40.96
CA ILE A 1150 -43.46 10.21 39.83
C ILE A 1150 -43.19 8.72 39.59
N TYR A 1151 -42.81 7.99 40.64
CA TYR A 1151 -42.44 6.58 40.56
C TYR A 1151 -43.63 5.60 40.56
N HIS A 1152 -44.86 6.12 40.48
CA HIS A 1152 -46.03 5.36 40.04
C HIS A 1152 -46.07 5.19 38.50
N THR A 1153 -45.47 6.09 37.71
CA THR A 1153 -45.39 5.96 36.24
C THR A 1153 -43.96 5.72 35.74
N PHE A 1154 -42.94 6.14 36.48
CA PHE A 1154 -41.54 5.88 36.18
C PHE A 1154 -41.11 4.52 36.73
N PHE A 1155 -40.51 3.67 35.89
CA PHE A 1155 -40.12 2.27 36.22
C PHE A 1155 -38.88 2.14 37.14
N HIS A 1156 -38.36 3.25 37.66
CA HIS A 1156 -37.07 3.28 38.35
C HIS A 1156 -37.15 2.73 39.78
N GLY A 1157 -36.25 1.81 40.11
CA GLY A 1157 -36.04 1.30 41.46
C GLY A 1157 -35.17 2.22 42.34
N PRO A 1158 -35.01 1.91 43.65
CA PRO A 1158 -34.55 2.87 44.66
C PRO A 1158 -33.23 3.61 44.40
N ALA A 1159 -32.23 3.02 43.71
CA ALA A 1159 -30.99 3.72 43.37
C ALA A 1159 -31.18 4.84 42.32
N TYR A 1160 -32.25 4.74 41.51
CA TYR A 1160 -32.58 5.65 40.40
C TYR A 1160 -33.82 6.52 40.67
N GLN A 1161 -34.39 6.48 41.88
CA GLN A 1161 -35.48 7.39 42.31
C GLN A 1161 -34.95 8.78 42.71
N VAL A 1162 -34.27 9.43 41.77
CA VAL A 1162 -33.45 10.64 42.03
C VAL A 1162 -34.24 11.91 42.33
N ILE A 1163 -35.55 11.98 42.08
CA ILE A 1163 -36.40 13.16 42.36
C ILE A 1163 -37.19 12.96 43.66
N GLU A 1164 -37.02 13.84 44.65
CA GLU A 1164 -37.84 13.87 45.85
C GLU A 1164 -39.16 14.62 45.62
N ARG A 1165 -39.05 15.80 45.01
CA ARG A 1165 -40.16 16.73 44.74
C ARG A 1165 -39.90 17.48 43.44
N ALA A 1166 -40.93 17.83 42.69
CA ALA A 1166 -40.79 18.68 41.50
C ALA A 1166 -41.96 19.66 41.30
N ARG A 1167 -41.74 20.66 40.44
CA ARG A 1167 -42.79 21.41 39.75
C ARG A 1167 -42.57 21.36 38.24
N VAL A 1168 -43.66 21.36 37.48
CA VAL A 1168 -43.67 21.53 36.02
C VAL A 1168 -44.47 22.77 35.69
N GLY A 1169 -44.00 23.57 34.74
CA GLY A 1169 -44.71 24.67 34.11
C GLY A 1169 -44.45 24.71 32.60
N ASP A 1170 -45.08 25.66 31.91
CA ASP A 1170 -45.20 25.72 30.44
C ASP A 1170 -43.87 25.58 29.68
N SER A 1171 -42.74 26.00 30.26
CA SER A 1171 -41.41 25.90 29.65
C SER A 1171 -40.27 25.50 30.59
N GLU A 1172 -40.56 25.12 31.84
CA GLU A 1172 -39.54 24.64 32.80
C GLU A 1172 -40.04 23.49 33.69
N CYS A 1173 -39.10 22.69 34.17
CA CYS A 1173 -39.28 21.72 35.24
C CYS A 1173 -38.17 21.94 36.27
N VAL A 1174 -38.55 22.13 37.54
CA VAL A 1174 -37.60 22.28 38.64
C VAL A 1174 -37.80 21.13 39.61
N ALA A 1175 -36.77 20.31 39.77
CA ALA A 1175 -36.78 19.11 40.60
C ALA A 1175 -35.73 19.19 41.72
N LEU A 1176 -36.12 18.76 42.91
CA LEU A 1176 -35.26 18.60 44.08
C LEU A 1176 -34.71 17.16 44.10
N MET A 1177 -33.39 17.01 44.17
CA MET A 1177 -32.75 15.69 44.24
C MET A 1177 -33.05 15.00 45.57
N ALA A 1178 -33.34 13.70 45.54
CA ALA A 1178 -33.55 12.87 46.72
C ALA A 1178 -32.28 12.66 47.56
N SER A 1179 -32.44 12.79 48.87
CA SER A 1179 -31.40 12.49 49.88
C SER A 1179 -31.46 11.03 50.35
N GLY A 1180 -30.31 10.41 50.61
CA GLY A 1180 -30.24 9.06 51.19
C GLY A 1180 -30.44 7.90 50.20
N LEU A 1181 -30.28 8.15 48.90
CA LEU A 1181 -30.30 7.11 47.86
C LEU A 1181 -29.27 6.01 48.16
N PRO A 1182 -29.59 4.72 47.91
CA PRO A 1182 -28.63 3.61 48.06
C PRO A 1182 -27.48 3.72 47.07
N ALA A 1183 -26.49 2.81 47.18
CA ALA A 1183 -25.35 2.78 46.28
C ALA A 1183 -25.79 2.57 44.81
N ASN A 1184 -25.22 3.37 43.90
CA ASN A 1184 -25.48 3.28 42.45
C ASN A 1184 -24.84 2.03 41.82
N THR A 1185 -23.79 1.50 42.47
CA THR A 1185 -22.79 0.60 41.92
C THR A 1185 -22.39 -0.47 42.94
N ALA A 1186 -21.90 -1.61 42.44
CA ALA A 1186 -21.26 -2.65 43.25
C ALA A 1186 -19.85 -2.94 42.67
N PRO A 1187 -18.75 -2.57 43.37
CA PRO A 1187 -18.70 -1.93 44.70
C PRO A 1187 -19.16 -0.47 44.69
N ALA A 1188 -19.65 0.00 45.84
CA ALA A 1188 -20.11 1.38 46.03
C ALA A 1188 -18.98 2.43 45.95
N SER A 1189 -17.72 2.00 46.01
CA SER A 1189 -16.51 2.81 45.85
C SER A 1189 -15.95 2.84 44.42
N ALA A 1190 -16.74 2.39 43.43
CA ALA A 1190 -16.43 2.57 42.02
C ALA A 1190 -16.23 4.07 41.69
N ALA A 1191 -15.43 4.34 40.67
CA ALA A 1191 -15.27 5.69 40.15
C ALA A 1191 -16.59 6.25 39.58
N SER A 1192 -16.65 7.57 39.51
CA SER A 1192 -17.74 8.33 38.88
C SER A 1192 -17.13 9.62 38.34
N ILE A 1193 -17.10 9.75 37.02
CA ILE A 1193 -16.53 10.87 36.28
C ILE A 1193 -17.66 11.84 35.93
N MET A 1194 -18.71 11.35 35.26
CA MET A 1194 -19.80 12.17 34.72
C MET A 1194 -20.95 12.39 35.72
N ALA A 1195 -20.80 11.92 36.96
CA ALA A 1195 -21.80 12.00 38.02
C ALA A 1195 -23.19 11.47 37.59
N PRO A 1196 -23.32 10.17 37.23
CA PRO A 1196 -24.48 9.66 36.48
C PRO A 1196 -25.85 9.99 37.09
N ARG A 1197 -25.99 9.98 38.42
CA ARG A 1197 -27.25 10.32 39.11
C ARG A 1197 -27.65 11.80 39.00
N LEU A 1198 -26.73 12.71 38.69
CA LEU A 1198 -27.01 14.12 38.43
C LEU A 1198 -27.43 14.36 36.97
N VAL A 1199 -26.85 13.61 36.02
CA VAL A 1199 -27.33 13.57 34.63
C VAL A 1199 -28.72 12.93 34.57
N GLU A 1200 -28.95 11.88 35.37
CA GLU A 1200 -30.24 11.20 35.48
C GLU A 1200 -31.33 12.13 36.05
N LEU A 1201 -30.98 12.96 37.03
CA LEU A 1201 -31.86 14.01 37.54
C LEU A 1201 -32.30 14.99 36.44
N CYS A 1202 -31.42 15.28 35.45
CA CYS A 1202 -31.76 16.07 34.28
C CYS A 1202 -32.71 15.31 33.32
N PHE A 1203 -32.38 14.05 33.01
CA PHE A 1203 -33.19 13.20 32.12
C PHE A 1203 -34.60 12.97 32.68
N GLN A 1204 -34.73 12.64 33.96
CA GLN A 1204 -36.03 12.45 34.61
C GLN A 1204 -36.82 13.75 34.74
N SER A 1205 -36.16 14.91 34.93
CA SER A 1205 -36.83 16.22 34.92
C SER A 1205 -37.43 16.54 33.55
N ALA A 1206 -36.72 16.25 32.46
CA ALA A 1206 -37.22 16.40 31.10
C ALA A 1206 -38.33 15.39 30.77
N ALA A 1207 -38.19 14.13 31.20
CA ALA A 1207 -39.23 13.11 31.04
C ALA A 1207 -40.51 13.48 31.80
N LEU A 1208 -40.41 14.04 33.01
CA LEU A 1208 -41.55 14.48 33.82
C LEU A 1208 -42.25 15.69 33.18
N TRP A 1209 -41.49 16.65 32.64
CA TRP A 1209 -42.06 17.73 31.84
C TRP A 1209 -42.84 17.17 30.64
N THR A 1210 -42.24 16.21 29.91
CA THR A 1210 -42.83 15.61 28.71
C THR A 1210 -44.11 14.85 29.04
N GLU A 1211 -44.12 14.06 30.13
CA GLU A 1211 -45.30 13.35 30.59
C GLU A 1211 -46.44 14.31 30.97
N LYS A 1212 -46.16 15.34 31.79
CA LYS A 1212 -47.21 16.26 32.27
C LYS A 1212 -47.71 17.24 31.20
N VAL A 1213 -46.90 17.60 30.20
CA VAL A 1213 -47.30 18.57 29.14
C VAL A 1213 -47.75 17.90 27.84
N LYS A 1214 -47.20 16.74 27.47
CA LYS A 1214 -47.56 16.01 26.24
C LYS A 1214 -48.37 14.73 26.47
N GLY A 1215 -48.52 14.27 27.70
CA GLY A 1215 -49.23 13.02 28.02
C GLY A 1215 -48.48 11.74 27.63
N VAL A 1216 -47.19 11.83 27.29
CA VAL A 1216 -46.36 10.70 26.85
C VAL A 1216 -44.97 10.77 27.49
N MET A 1217 -44.38 9.62 27.82
CA MET A 1217 -43.01 9.57 28.34
C MET A 1217 -42.01 9.73 27.20
N GLY A 1218 -41.09 10.69 27.34
CA GLY A 1218 -39.93 10.85 26.45
C GLY A 1218 -38.81 9.87 26.81
N LEU A 1219 -38.38 9.07 25.84
CA LEU A 1219 -37.15 8.27 25.90
C LEU A 1219 -35.99 9.08 25.31
N PRO A 1220 -34.74 8.91 25.81
CA PRO A 1220 -33.59 9.62 25.28
C PRO A 1220 -33.26 9.21 23.83
N LEU A 1221 -32.85 10.17 23.01
CA LEU A 1221 -32.17 9.95 21.73
C LEU A 1221 -30.69 10.38 21.75
N GLY A 1222 -30.32 11.30 22.64
CA GLY A 1222 -28.97 11.88 22.67
C GLY A 1222 -28.93 13.29 23.25
N PHE A 1223 -27.76 13.93 23.24
CA PHE A 1223 -27.58 15.32 23.65
C PHE A 1223 -26.40 15.99 22.92
N LYS A 1224 -26.41 17.33 22.85
CA LYS A 1224 -25.31 18.09 22.23
C LYS A 1224 -24.07 18.13 23.12
N ARG A 1225 -24.23 18.34 24.43
CA ARG A 1225 -23.15 18.33 25.41
C ARG A 1225 -23.63 18.05 26.82
N VAL A 1226 -22.84 17.34 27.63
CA VAL A 1226 -22.93 17.36 29.09
C VAL A 1226 -21.53 17.58 29.68
N THR A 1227 -21.45 18.44 30.70
CA THR A 1227 -20.23 18.67 31.50
C THR A 1227 -20.57 18.44 32.97
N ALA A 1228 -19.81 17.55 33.63
CA ALA A 1228 -19.85 17.34 35.06
C ALA A 1228 -18.68 18.09 35.72
N TYR A 1229 -18.99 19.03 36.60
CA TYR A 1229 -18.02 19.82 37.34
C TYR A 1229 -17.75 19.28 38.75
N ARG A 1230 -18.74 18.59 39.35
CA ARG A 1230 -18.71 18.13 40.75
C ARG A 1230 -19.52 16.86 40.94
N GLN A 1231 -19.02 15.94 41.77
CA GLN A 1231 -19.78 14.78 42.24
C GLN A 1231 -20.82 15.18 43.31
N PRO A 1232 -21.90 14.40 43.52
CA PRO A 1232 -22.97 14.75 44.47
C PRO A 1232 -22.47 15.08 45.88
N ASP A 1233 -21.53 14.27 46.38
CA ASP A 1233 -21.00 14.34 47.75
C ASP A 1233 -20.31 15.68 48.07
N ALA A 1234 -19.87 16.43 47.04
CA ALA A 1234 -19.32 17.77 47.19
C ALA A 1234 -20.36 18.81 47.67
N ALA A 1235 -21.65 18.46 47.73
CA ALA A 1235 -22.69 19.26 48.39
C ALA A 1235 -22.59 19.21 49.93
N GLY A 1236 -22.16 18.09 50.52
CA GLY A 1236 -22.34 17.84 51.95
C GLY A 1236 -23.83 17.87 52.31
N ASP A 1237 -24.21 18.65 53.33
CA ASP A 1237 -25.61 18.76 53.77
C ASP A 1237 -26.52 19.62 52.87
N ARG A 1238 -25.96 20.32 51.85
CA ARG A 1238 -26.73 21.18 50.94
C ARG A 1238 -27.63 20.36 50.01
N ARG A 1239 -28.83 20.86 49.74
CA ARG A 1239 -29.76 20.27 48.76
C ARG A 1239 -29.35 20.63 47.33
N LEU A 1240 -29.53 19.68 46.41
CA LEU A 1240 -29.29 19.83 44.97
C LEU A 1240 -30.61 19.95 44.20
N TYR A 1241 -30.65 20.86 43.23
CA TYR A 1241 -31.82 21.16 42.40
C TYR A 1241 -31.45 21.08 40.91
N CYS A 1242 -32.28 20.40 40.11
CA CYS A 1242 -32.22 20.47 38.66
C CYS A 1242 -33.14 21.60 38.15
N LEU A 1243 -32.60 22.43 37.27
CA LEU A 1243 -33.27 23.50 36.56
C LEU A 1243 -33.36 23.12 35.07
N CYS A 1244 -34.38 22.34 34.71
CA CYS A 1244 -34.61 21.88 33.34
C CYS A 1244 -35.51 22.86 32.59
N ARG A 1245 -35.13 23.22 31.36
CA ARG A 1245 -35.88 24.08 30.44
C ARG A 1245 -36.05 23.41 29.10
N THR A 1246 -37.17 23.67 28.45
CA THR A 1246 -37.53 23.12 27.14
C THR A 1246 -37.42 24.17 26.04
N ALA A 1247 -37.03 23.75 24.84
CA ALA A 1247 -37.13 24.51 23.61
C ALA A 1247 -37.89 23.71 22.54
N ASP A 1248 -38.32 24.41 21.49
CA ASP A 1248 -39.02 23.83 20.33
C ASP A 1248 -40.22 22.94 20.72
N ASN A 1249 -41.02 23.42 21.69
CA ASN A 1249 -42.15 22.70 22.28
C ASN A 1249 -41.77 21.29 22.79
N GLY A 1250 -40.66 21.17 23.52
CA GLY A 1250 -40.18 19.90 24.07
C GLY A 1250 -39.65 18.93 23.03
N ALA A 1251 -39.00 19.46 21.99
CA ALA A 1251 -38.14 18.64 21.13
C ALA A 1251 -36.69 18.63 21.65
N THR A 1252 -36.25 19.68 22.34
CA THR A 1252 -34.94 19.75 23.00
C THR A 1252 -35.02 20.32 24.41
N PHE A 1253 -34.07 19.94 25.27
CA PHE A 1253 -33.98 20.38 26.67
C PHE A 1253 -32.57 20.82 27.04
N ASP A 1254 -32.49 21.86 27.88
CA ASP A 1254 -31.29 22.36 28.55
C ASP A 1254 -31.49 22.21 30.06
N ALA A 1255 -30.52 21.67 30.80
CA ALA A 1255 -30.63 21.50 32.25
C ALA A 1255 -29.34 21.87 33.00
N GLN A 1256 -29.50 22.38 34.22
CA GLN A 1256 -28.40 22.71 35.14
C GLN A 1256 -28.71 22.15 36.53
N VAL A 1257 -27.78 21.41 37.13
CA VAL A 1257 -27.88 20.95 38.52
C VAL A 1257 -27.07 21.87 39.41
N VAL A 1258 -27.73 22.51 40.38
CA VAL A 1258 -27.13 23.51 41.28
C VAL A 1258 -27.41 23.18 42.75
N ASP A 1259 -26.54 23.62 43.66
CA ASP A 1259 -26.84 23.62 45.09
C ASP A 1259 -27.59 24.88 45.54
N GLU A 1260 -27.99 24.91 46.82
CA GLU A 1260 -28.66 26.05 47.45
C GLU A 1260 -27.89 27.38 47.40
N SER A 1261 -26.59 27.36 47.11
CA SER A 1261 -25.73 28.54 46.95
C SER A 1261 -25.47 28.94 45.49
N GLY A 1262 -26.03 28.20 44.52
CA GLY A 1262 -25.83 28.44 43.09
C GLY A 1262 -24.53 27.90 42.51
N GLN A 1263 -23.84 26.99 43.22
CA GLN A 1263 -22.71 26.26 42.63
C GLN A 1263 -23.23 25.23 41.63
N LEU A 1264 -22.68 25.22 40.42
CA LEU A 1264 -23.05 24.29 39.34
C LEU A 1264 -22.33 22.94 39.48
N TYR A 1265 -23.06 21.84 39.35
CA TYR A 1265 -22.55 20.46 39.46
C TYR A 1265 -22.54 19.76 38.11
N VAL A 1266 -23.65 19.86 37.35
CA VAL A 1266 -23.78 19.34 35.99
C VAL A 1266 -24.47 20.38 35.12
N GLU A 1267 -24.03 20.52 33.88
CA GLU A 1267 -24.76 21.23 32.82
C GLU A 1267 -24.97 20.29 31.62
N LEU A 1268 -26.22 20.18 31.18
CA LEU A 1268 -26.68 19.39 30.03
C LEU A 1268 -27.28 20.33 28.98
N LYS A 1269 -26.90 20.16 27.72
CA LYS A 1269 -27.26 21.02 26.59
C LYS A 1269 -27.87 20.25 25.43
N GLY A 1270 -29.00 20.73 24.94
CA GLY A 1270 -29.68 20.20 23.76
C GLY A 1270 -29.96 18.70 23.84
N TYR A 1271 -30.43 18.21 24.99
CA TYR A 1271 -30.91 16.84 25.19
C TYR A 1271 -32.18 16.61 24.38
N VAL A 1272 -32.24 15.50 23.63
CA VAL A 1272 -33.30 15.20 22.67
C VAL A 1272 -34.04 13.94 23.12
N THR A 1273 -35.37 13.98 23.06
CA THR A 1273 -36.23 12.84 23.42
C THR A 1273 -37.20 12.46 22.32
N VAL A 1274 -37.48 11.17 22.17
CA VAL A 1274 -38.57 10.63 21.35
C VAL A 1274 -39.69 10.11 22.23
N SER A 1275 -40.95 10.27 21.83
CA SER A 1275 -42.07 9.61 22.50
C SER A 1275 -41.88 8.09 22.45
N ARG A 1276 -42.04 7.40 23.58
CA ARG A 1276 -42.15 5.93 23.60
C ARG A 1276 -43.29 5.51 22.64
N PRO A 1277 -43.06 4.59 21.68
CA PRO A 1277 -44.15 4.00 20.89
C PRO A 1277 -45.18 3.36 21.83
N ALA A 1278 -46.47 3.54 21.50
CA ALA A 1278 -47.60 3.01 22.26
C ALA A 1278 -47.67 1.47 22.19
#